data_AF-A0A1I4ZLW0-F1
#
_entry.id   AF-A0A1I4ZLW0-F1
#
_cell.length_a   1.000
_cell.length_b   1.000
_cell.length_c   1.000
_cell.angle_alpha   90.00
_cell.angle_beta   90.00
_cell.angle_gamma   90.00
#
_symmetry.space_group_name_H-M   'P 1'
#
loop_
_entity.id
_entity.type
_entity.pdbx_description
1 polymer ?
#
loop_
_entity_poly.entity_id
_entity_poly.type
_entity_poly.pdbx_seq_one_letter_code
_entity_poly.pdbx_strand_id
1 'polypeptide(L)'
;MTTLHKLLQKQINKHLSPDCMQNPSMMAFLNAVNGSYAAYERDRDLMNHSFKESEKEYHEIHQNLKKEYELKQQSIANLYDSLEALEDDYKNLKPEDEVDDIIFISKYLNQQIEKRKNTEKHLSRTVELLKTLLANLRSGILVEDENRKILFTNQLFCNMFSIPVNPDDMVGLDCTNSAEQSKHLFKDPECFKEGITKILIDKEIMTNELLEMVDGRFFERDYIPVFIAEEYKGHLWKYTDVTQRIENQILLAQSEQRSRIVMNSSLNAIVTVDDKGKITFWNDQATATFGYTSEEVLGRVFTEFMIPERNKAQWEYSIYQYLTEGHNDFLNKHVELIGVHQSGNEFLAEISIIPITQNDETFFCAFLQDISKRKEAENQLSENLVLLQTLLANLQSGIMVEDMNRKIVFTNQLFCDMRNITLSPSEMIGQDCRELIRSTKLIFKNEKQFVERINKIIDEKQLVVQELIETKDNLFYERDYIPIIISQEYKGHLWKYTDVTQRIHNRNLLEQSEERNRNIMNASLNAIINIDKKGKITFWNNQAEVIFGWKKEEVMGKTLTETIIPKQHHQGHNAGIKHYISTGEGPVLNKNIELPAYNRQGEEFPIEIAIIPLKEKGELFFCSFIQDISERKKAENKLKYQEEKYRNIISNMNLGLIEVDNQEIIQFTNQSFATMSGYDIEDLIGKNPSEIFVFGEHFDIMNQKKELRQKGVSDVYQIPIKDKNGELKWWAISGAPNYDDQGNLVGSVGIHLDITEQKQLEIELNQQKLKAEEASKAKEVFLANMSHEIRTPLNAIIGFLRELGKQDLTDLQKKYIDNSTIASRHLLAILNNILDISKIEAGEMELENEDFYFEVSIDKVIKVLQPLAKQKGLRLSASIDTKIHPVLKADSLRIEQILFNLVGNSLKFTHKGRIDLKCEVIADQANFQKIQIKITDTGIGMDQDYIETIFKKFSQEDKAVTRKFGGTGLGMAITKELVTLMHGDIKIESEKGIGTTFFITLPLEKGSPDKVKEPHKELNVNISGLSILLVEDNKMNRMVLQNSMQYFNCAVTEAENGVEALEILKCQTFDIILMDIQMPEMDGIEATKIIRNEFKLNTPIIALTANAFKSEIENCKNAGMDDYVTKPFDEFLLVETIAKLTVNRPKNSSSFKTTDRISKIYNLGVLRNLSRGNEDFVQKMITIFVEQTSQILMDLDVALQENNFTKINLLIHKVKPSVESLGISNVLKDIATLEKAIKTNPQEVKALLHNIKLVLTLAITQLQKNELKK
;
A
#
# COMPACT_ATOMS: atom_id res chain seq x y z
N MET A 1 -136.82 -0.77 -2.87
CA MET A 1 -136.34 -2.12 -2.54
C MET A 1 -135.21 -2.47 -3.49
N THR A 2 -133.99 -2.46 -3.00
CA THR A 2 -132.78 -2.93 -3.70
C THR A 2 -132.84 -4.44 -3.86
N THR A 3 -132.63 -4.95 -5.07
CA THR A 3 -132.60 -6.39 -5.36
C THR A 3 -131.45 -7.06 -4.58
N LEU A 4 -131.80 -7.97 -3.68
CA LEU A 4 -130.84 -8.66 -2.80
C LEU A 4 -130.09 -9.76 -3.58
N HIS A 5 -128.83 -9.99 -3.23
CA HIS A 5 -127.98 -11.03 -3.80
C HIS A 5 -128.62 -12.41 -3.60
N LYS A 6 -128.62 -13.25 -4.64
CA LYS A 6 -129.43 -14.49 -4.69
C LYS A 6 -129.25 -15.40 -3.47
N LEU A 7 -128.02 -15.52 -2.95
CA LEU A 7 -127.72 -16.31 -1.76
C LEU A 7 -128.31 -15.70 -0.47
N LEU A 8 -128.18 -14.38 -0.31
CA LEU A 8 -128.73 -13.65 0.83
C LEU A 8 -130.27 -13.69 0.80
N GLN A 9 -130.86 -13.52 -0.38
CA GLN A 9 -132.31 -13.58 -0.57
C GLN A 9 -132.89 -14.98 -0.28
N LYS A 10 -132.13 -16.04 -0.59
CA LYS A 10 -132.51 -17.42 -0.26
C LYS A 10 -132.47 -17.68 1.26
N GLN A 11 -131.52 -17.08 1.98
CA GLN A 11 -131.41 -17.20 3.44
C GLN A 11 -132.51 -16.41 4.16
N ILE A 12 -132.81 -15.20 3.69
CA ILE A 12 -133.90 -14.37 4.25
C ILE A 12 -135.23 -15.12 4.15
N ASN A 13 -135.58 -15.66 2.97
CA ASN A 13 -136.84 -16.37 2.75
C ASN A 13 -136.96 -17.66 3.58
N LYS A 14 -135.86 -18.26 4.00
CA LYS A 14 -135.87 -19.54 4.72
C LYS A 14 -136.03 -19.37 6.23
N HIS A 15 -135.60 -18.24 6.79
CA HIS A 15 -135.41 -18.11 8.25
C HIS A 15 -136.10 -16.90 8.89
N LEU A 16 -136.63 -15.93 8.15
CA LEU A 16 -137.33 -14.78 8.74
C LEU A 16 -138.85 -14.84 8.52
N SER A 17 -139.61 -14.62 9.59
CA SER A 17 -141.08 -14.51 9.57
C SER A 17 -141.55 -13.12 9.10
N PRO A 18 -142.78 -13.00 8.57
CA PRO A 18 -143.28 -11.75 7.94
C PRO A 18 -143.30 -10.53 8.87
N ASP A 19 -143.54 -10.71 10.17
CA ASP A 19 -143.61 -9.61 11.14
C ASP A 19 -142.26 -8.92 11.35
N CYS A 20 -141.14 -9.65 11.18
CA CYS A 20 -139.80 -9.07 11.31
C CYS A 20 -139.39 -8.20 10.11
N MET A 21 -139.99 -8.40 8.93
CA MET A 21 -139.71 -7.62 7.73
C MET A 21 -140.30 -6.20 7.78
N GLN A 22 -141.23 -5.93 8.70
CA GLN A 22 -141.79 -4.60 8.91
C GLN A 22 -140.97 -3.75 9.91
N ASN A 23 -139.91 -4.28 10.52
CA ASN A 23 -139.02 -3.52 11.40
C ASN A 23 -137.95 -2.77 10.58
N PRO A 24 -137.92 -1.41 10.61
CA PRO A 24 -136.98 -0.61 9.81
C PRO A 24 -135.50 -0.94 10.04
N SER A 25 -135.13 -1.30 11.28
CA SER A 25 -133.74 -1.56 11.63
C SER A 25 -133.19 -2.83 10.97
N MET A 26 -134.05 -3.84 10.79
CA MET A 26 -133.66 -5.12 10.19
C MET A 26 -133.40 -4.97 8.68
N MET A 27 -134.17 -4.15 7.98
CA MET A 27 -133.95 -3.88 6.56
C MET A 27 -132.64 -3.12 6.29
N ALA A 28 -132.24 -2.22 7.21
CA ALA A 28 -130.96 -1.53 7.11
C ALA A 28 -129.78 -2.52 7.21
N PHE A 29 -129.84 -3.48 8.14
CA PHE A 29 -128.81 -4.52 8.29
C PHE A 29 -128.71 -5.41 7.03
N LEU A 30 -129.84 -5.88 6.50
CA LEU A 30 -129.84 -6.75 5.32
C LEU A 30 -129.27 -6.06 4.08
N ASN A 31 -129.51 -4.75 3.91
CA ASN A 31 -128.90 -3.98 2.83
C ASN A 31 -127.37 -3.83 3.00
N ALA A 32 -126.89 -3.63 4.23
CA ALA A 32 -125.45 -3.56 4.50
C ALA A 32 -124.74 -4.89 4.16
N VAL A 33 -125.32 -6.02 4.57
CA VAL A 33 -124.79 -7.36 4.25
C VAL A 33 -124.76 -7.60 2.73
N ASN A 34 -125.79 -7.14 2.02
CA ASN A 34 -125.84 -7.26 0.56
C ASN A 34 -124.69 -6.52 -0.15
N GLY A 35 -124.33 -5.33 0.34
CA GLY A 35 -123.19 -4.56 -0.17
C GLY A 35 -121.86 -5.31 -0.04
N SER A 36 -121.68 -6.06 1.04
CA SER A 36 -120.44 -6.82 1.27
C SER A 36 -120.24 -7.98 0.30
N TYR A 37 -121.32 -8.66 -0.14
CA TYR A 37 -121.22 -9.75 -1.11
C TYR A 37 -120.79 -9.27 -2.50
N ALA A 38 -121.28 -8.10 -2.93
CA ALA A 38 -120.94 -7.54 -4.25
C ALA A 38 -119.49 -7.03 -4.34
N ALA A 39 -118.86 -6.68 -3.21
CA ALA A 39 -117.46 -6.28 -3.17
C ALA A 39 -116.51 -7.47 -3.36
N TYR A 40 -116.78 -8.59 -2.67
CA TYR A 40 -115.93 -9.79 -2.69
C TYR A 40 -115.79 -10.43 -4.09
N GLU A 41 -116.87 -10.50 -4.88
CA GLU A 41 -116.78 -11.08 -6.23
C GLU A 41 -115.86 -10.27 -7.16
N ARG A 42 -115.86 -8.93 -7.01
CA ARG A 42 -115.05 -8.04 -7.85
C ARG A 42 -113.56 -8.23 -7.61
N ASP A 43 -113.15 -8.41 -6.34
CA ASP A 43 -111.75 -8.61 -5.96
C ASP A 43 -111.24 -9.98 -6.42
N ARG A 44 -112.08 -11.01 -6.41
CA ARG A 44 -111.72 -12.35 -6.88
C ARG A 44 -111.38 -12.38 -8.37
N ASP A 45 -112.13 -11.65 -9.19
CA ASP A 45 -111.93 -11.66 -10.65
C ASP A 45 -110.64 -10.93 -11.06
N LEU A 46 -110.28 -9.85 -10.36
CA LEU A 46 -109.00 -9.15 -10.55
C LEU A 46 -107.79 -10.02 -10.19
N MET A 47 -107.87 -10.77 -9.09
CA MET A 47 -106.79 -11.67 -8.64
C MET A 47 -106.51 -12.79 -9.65
N ASN A 48 -107.56 -13.37 -10.25
CA ASN A 48 -107.42 -14.45 -11.24
C ASN A 48 -106.79 -13.99 -12.56
N HIS A 49 -106.99 -12.73 -12.98
CA HIS A 49 -106.35 -12.22 -14.19
C HIS A 49 -104.84 -12.00 -14.00
N SER A 50 -104.43 -11.45 -12.86
CA SER A 50 -103.01 -11.19 -12.55
C SER A 50 -102.19 -12.49 -12.51
N PHE A 51 -102.76 -13.57 -11.96
CA PHE A 51 -102.08 -14.86 -11.86
C PHE A 51 -101.79 -15.50 -13.24
N LYS A 52 -102.70 -15.34 -14.21
CA LYS A 52 -102.55 -15.93 -15.56
C LYS A 52 -101.46 -15.28 -16.42
N GLU A 53 -101.20 -13.98 -16.25
CA GLU A 53 -100.14 -13.29 -16.99
C GLU A 53 -98.76 -13.72 -16.47
N SER A 54 -98.60 -13.82 -15.14
CA SER A 54 -97.32 -14.21 -14.53
C SER A 54 -96.91 -15.67 -14.83
N GLU A 55 -97.88 -16.59 -14.95
CA GLU A 55 -97.61 -17.99 -15.31
C GLU A 55 -97.07 -18.14 -16.75
N LYS A 56 -97.52 -17.27 -17.67
CA LYS A 56 -97.04 -17.24 -19.06
C LYS A 56 -95.59 -16.79 -19.16
N GLU A 57 -95.22 -15.70 -18.50
CA GLU A 57 -93.83 -15.21 -18.50
C GLU A 57 -92.87 -16.26 -17.92
N TYR A 58 -93.26 -16.95 -16.84
CA TYR A 58 -92.43 -17.99 -16.24
C TYR A 58 -92.16 -19.15 -17.21
N HIS A 59 -93.16 -19.60 -17.97
CA HIS A 59 -92.99 -20.70 -18.93
C HIS A 59 -92.09 -20.32 -20.10
N GLU A 60 -92.17 -19.09 -20.59
CA GLU A 60 -91.35 -18.62 -21.72
C GLU A 60 -89.86 -18.52 -21.34
N ILE A 61 -89.57 -18.01 -20.15
CA ILE A 61 -88.20 -17.94 -19.61
C ILE A 61 -87.64 -19.34 -19.37
N HIS A 62 -88.43 -20.26 -18.82
CA HIS A 62 -87.97 -21.63 -18.54
C HIS A 62 -87.62 -22.40 -19.81
N GLN A 63 -88.39 -22.22 -20.90
CA GLN A 63 -88.09 -22.87 -22.18
C GLN A 63 -86.80 -22.34 -22.82
N ASN A 64 -86.54 -21.03 -22.75
CA ASN A 64 -85.31 -20.45 -23.28
C ASN A 64 -84.06 -20.94 -22.52
N LEU A 65 -84.11 -20.95 -21.18
CA LEU A 65 -83.01 -21.46 -20.35
C LEU A 65 -82.70 -22.94 -20.61
N LYS A 66 -83.73 -23.77 -20.82
CA LYS A 66 -83.53 -25.19 -21.13
C LYS A 66 -82.83 -25.39 -22.48
N LYS A 67 -83.22 -24.61 -23.49
CA LYS A 67 -82.64 -24.68 -24.83
C LYS A 67 -81.17 -24.24 -24.85
N GLU A 68 -80.84 -23.22 -24.06
CA GLU A 68 -79.47 -22.72 -23.90
C GLU A 68 -78.57 -23.71 -23.13
N TYR A 69 -79.13 -24.40 -22.14
CA TYR A 69 -78.43 -25.46 -21.40
C TYR A 69 -78.09 -26.66 -22.29
N GLU A 70 -79.04 -27.11 -23.13
CA GLU A 70 -78.81 -28.23 -24.06
C GLU A 70 -77.73 -27.89 -25.11
N LEU A 71 -77.73 -26.66 -25.66
CA LEU A 71 -76.70 -26.19 -26.58
C LEU A 71 -75.30 -26.13 -25.94
N LYS A 72 -75.21 -25.71 -24.67
CA LYS A 72 -73.94 -25.70 -23.92
C LYS A 72 -73.39 -27.11 -23.71
N GLN A 73 -74.23 -28.06 -23.31
CA GLN A 73 -73.82 -29.46 -23.12
C GLN A 73 -73.26 -30.07 -24.41
N GLN A 74 -73.90 -29.77 -25.55
CA GLN A 74 -73.44 -30.27 -26.84
C GLN A 74 -72.09 -29.65 -27.29
N SER A 75 -71.84 -28.39 -26.95
CA SER A 75 -70.56 -27.71 -27.22
C SER A 75 -69.42 -28.29 -26.36
N ILE A 76 -69.71 -28.66 -25.12
CA ILE A 76 -68.75 -29.30 -24.19
C ILE A 76 -68.33 -30.67 -24.70
N ALA A 77 -69.29 -31.49 -25.16
CA ALA A 77 -69.00 -32.81 -25.73
C ALA A 77 -68.07 -32.72 -26.96
N ASN A 78 -68.33 -31.79 -27.87
CA ASN A 78 -67.48 -31.60 -29.07
C ASN A 78 -66.04 -31.17 -28.73
N LEU A 79 -65.84 -30.41 -27.64
CA LEU A 79 -64.52 -30.02 -27.15
C LEU A 79 -63.73 -31.21 -26.60
N TYR A 80 -64.39 -32.15 -25.92
CA TYR A 80 -63.78 -33.40 -25.46
C TYR A 80 -63.35 -34.29 -26.63
N ASP A 81 -64.21 -34.47 -27.63
CA ASP A 81 -63.89 -35.27 -28.82
C ASP A 81 -62.70 -34.71 -29.61
N SER A 82 -62.55 -33.38 -29.64
CA SER A 82 -61.42 -32.71 -30.31
C SER A 82 -60.10 -32.85 -29.54
N LEU A 83 -60.15 -32.92 -28.21
CA LEU A 83 -58.98 -33.14 -27.35
C LEU A 83 -58.48 -34.59 -27.43
N GLU A 84 -59.40 -35.56 -27.56
CA GLU A 84 -59.06 -36.98 -27.70
C GLU A 84 -58.34 -37.30 -29.02
N ALA A 85 -58.48 -36.44 -30.04
CA ALA A 85 -57.81 -36.59 -31.34
C ALA A 85 -56.37 -36.03 -31.39
N LEU A 86 -55.93 -35.26 -30.39
CA LEU A 86 -54.65 -34.52 -30.41
C LEU A 86 -53.49 -35.22 -29.67
N GLU A 87 -53.75 -36.08 -28.67
CA GLU A 87 -52.72 -36.83 -27.92
C GLU A 87 -53.24 -38.21 -27.44
N ASP A 88 -52.47 -39.29 -27.64
CA ASP A 88 -52.84 -40.67 -27.30
C ASP A 88 -52.95 -40.96 -25.78
N ASP A 89 -52.33 -40.14 -24.92
CA ASP A 89 -52.25 -40.38 -23.47
C ASP A 89 -53.49 -39.92 -22.68
N TYR A 90 -54.50 -39.35 -23.36
CA TYR A 90 -55.71 -38.80 -22.71
C TYR A 90 -56.59 -39.86 -22.03
N LYS A 91 -56.53 -41.13 -22.48
CA LYS A 91 -57.39 -42.22 -21.97
C LYS A 91 -57.13 -42.64 -20.52
N ASN A 92 -55.98 -42.30 -19.93
CA ASN A 92 -55.59 -42.80 -18.61
C ASN A 92 -55.97 -41.88 -17.43
N LEU A 93 -56.67 -40.76 -17.68
CA LEU A 93 -56.87 -39.70 -16.68
C LEU A 93 -58.34 -39.34 -16.39
N LYS A 94 -59.34 -40.05 -16.93
CA LYS A 94 -60.75 -39.83 -16.54
C LYS A 94 -61.07 -40.50 -15.18
N PRO A 95 -61.47 -39.76 -14.14
CA PRO A 95 -62.16 -40.34 -12.98
C PRO A 95 -63.60 -40.68 -13.38
N GLU A 96 -64.12 -41.84 -12.94
CA GLU A 96 -65.43 -42.35 -13.39
C GLU A 96 -66.66 -41.61 -12.84
N ASP A 97 -66.51 -40.60 -11.96
CA ASP A 97 -67.63 -40.13 -11.12
C ASP A 97 -67.93 -38.61 -11.08
N GLU A 98 -67.50 -37.79 -12.05
CA GLU A 98 -67.94 -36.38 -12.10
C GLU A 98 -68.44 -35.94 -13.48
N VAL A 99 -69.57 -35.22 -13.45
CA VAL A 99 -70.32 -34.64 -14.58
C VAL A 99 -69.45 -33.63 -15.33
N ASP A 100 -69.52 -33.64 -16.67
CA ASP A 100 -68.76 -32.84 -17.63
C ASP A 100 -68.53 -31.37 -17.22
N ASP A 101 -67.39 -31.10 -16.56
CA ASP A 101 -67.05 -29.76 -16.06
C ASP A 101 -66.02 -29.07 -16.98
N ILE A 102 -66.44 -27.98 -17.64
CA ILE A 102 -65.58 -27.05 -18.44
C ILE A 102 -64.33 -26.61 -17.65
N ILE A 103 -64.44 -26.56 -16.33
CA ILE A 103 -63.39 -26.14 -15.42
C ILE A 103 -62.17 -27.07 -15.54
N PHE A 104 -62.37 -28.38 -15.73
CA PHE A 104 -61.28 -29.33 -15.90
C PHE A 104 -60.52 -29.12 -17.22
N ILE A 105 -61.24 -28.98 -18.34
CA ILE A 105 -60.64 -28.70 -19.66
C ILE A 105 -59.83 -27.40 -19.64
N SER A 106 -60.40 -26.33 -19.07
CA SER A 106 -59.72 -25.04 -18.94
C SER A 106 -58.45 -25.15 -18.10
N LYS A 107 -58.48 -25.92 -17.01
CA LYS A 107 -57.31 -26.15 -16.15
C LYS A 107 -56.23 -26.98 -16.84
N TYR A 108 -56.61 -28.00 -17.61
CA TYR A 108 -55.68 -28.83 -18.39
C TYR A 108 -55.02 -28.04 -19.53
N LEU A 109 -55.78 -27.29 -20.32
CA LEU A 109 -55.24 -26.44 -21.39
C LEU A 109 -54.31 -25.35 -20.86
N ASN A 110 -54.68 -24.72 -19.73
CA ASN A 110 -53.80 -23.74 -19.07
C ASN A 110 -52.49 -24.39 -18.60
N GLN A 111 -52.53 -25.59 -18.01
CA GLN A 111 -51.31 -26.33 -17.65
C GLN A 111 -50.45 -26.66 -18.86
N GLN A 112 -51.02 -27.06 -20.00
CA GLN A 112 -50.24 -27.39 -21.20
C GLN A 112 -49.64 -26.14 -21.86
N ILE A 113 -50.39 -25.03 -21.93
CA ILE A 113 -49.87 -23.75 -22.41
C ILE A 113 -48.76 -23.24 -21.50
N GLU A 114 -48.92 -23.37 -20.18
CA GLU A 114 -47.92 -22.98 -19.20
C GLU A 114 -46.66 -23.84 -19.31
N LYS A 115 -46.81 -25.16 -19.50
CA LYS A 115 -45.70 -26.09 -19.75
C LYS A 115 -44.95 -25.76 -21.04
N ARG A 116 -45.67 -25.42 -22.11
CA ARG A 116 -45.07 -24.99 -23.39
C ARG A 116 -44.36 -23.65 -23.26
N LYS A 117 -44.97 -22.64 -22.64
CA LYS A 117 -44.34 -21.34 -22.34
C LYS A 117 -43.09 -21.51 -21.48
N ASN A 118 -43.14 -22.37 -20.48
CA ASN A 118 -41.99 -22.67 -19.64
C ASN A 118 -40.89 -23.37 -20.44
N THR A 119 -41.22 -24.29 -21.33
CA THR A 119 -40.25 -24.97 -22.22
C THR A 119 -39.62 -24.00 -23.21
N GLU A 120 -40.40 -23.12 -23.84
CA GLU A 120 -39.91 -22.07 -24.75
C GLU A 120 -39.03 -21.06 -24.00
N LYS A 121 -39.42 -20.66 -22.78
CA LYS A 121 -38.62 -19.79 -21.92
C LYS A 121 -37.32 -20.47 -21.49
N HIS A 122 -37.36 -21.77 -21.18
CA HIS A 122 -36.18 -22.56 -20.81
C HIS A 122 -35.25 -22.73 -22.02
N LEU A 123 -35.79 -22.98 -23.21
CA LEU A 123 -35.02 -23.09 -24.44
C LEU A 123 -34.37 -21.74 -24.81
N SER A 124 -35.12 -20.64 -24.76
CA SER A 124 -34.60 -19.29 -24.98
C SER A 124 -33.48 -18.97 -23.99
N ARG A 125 -33.69 -19.25 -22.70
CA ARG A 125 -32.66 -19.07 -21.66
C ARG A 125 -31.44 -19.97 -21.86
N THR A 126 -31.62 -21.19 -22.38
CA THR A 126 -30.50 -22.11 -22.66
C THR A 126 -29.71 -21.63 -23.87
N VAL A 127 -30.37 -21.13 -24.92
CA VAL A 127 -29.72 -20.54 -26.10
C VAL A 127 -28.98 -19.27 -25.73
N GLU A 128 -29.59 -18.40 -24.92
CA GLU A 128 -28.97 -17.17 -24.43
C GLU A 128 -27.76 -17.50 -23.54
N LEU A 129 -27.89 -18.46 -22.63
CA LEU A 129 -26.78 -18.97 -21.81
C LEU A 129 -25.63 -19.51 -22.69
N LEU A 130 -25.93 -20.30 -23.72
CA LEU A 130 -24.90 -20.82 -24.63
C LEU A 130 -24.20 -19.70 -25.41
N LYS A 131 -24.96 -18.69 -25.90
CA LYS A 131 -24.39 -17.50 -26.54
C LYS A 131 -23.49 -16.73 -25.58
N THR A 132 -23.92 -16.51 -24.34
CA THR A 132 -23.12 -15.83 -23.31
C THR A 132 -21.87 -16.62 -22.95
N LEU A 133 -21.95 -17.95 -22.84
CA LEU A 133 -20.80 -18.82 -22.56
C LEU A 133 -19.78 -18.74 -23.70
N LEU A 134 -20.22 -18.83 -24.96
CA LEU A 134 -19.35 -18.70 -26.13
C LEU A 134 -18.76 -17.27 -26.24
N ALA A 135 -19.51 -16.24 -25.86
CA ALA A 135 -19.03 -14.86 -25.83
C ALA A 135 -17.93 -14.63 -24.78
N ASN A 136 -18.02 -15.33 -23.64
CA ASN A 136 -17.05 -15.22 -22.53
C ASN A 136 -15.84 -16.14 -22.66
N LEU A 137 -15.75 -16.97 -23.71
CA LEU A 137 -14.55 -17.77 -23.95
C LEU A 137 -13.36 -16.85 -24.23
N ARG A 138 -12.21 -17.16 -23.62
CA ARG A 138 -10.93 -16.45 -23.84
C ARG A 138 -10.25 -16.84 -25.18
N SER A 139 -11.05 -17.25 -26.15
CA SER A 139 -10.63 -17.57 -27.51
C SER A 139 -11.56 -16.83 -28.47
N GLY A 140 -11.04 -16.40 -29.62
CA GLY A 140 -11.87 -15.93 -30.73
C GLY A 140 -12.68 -17.10 -31.27
N ILE A 141 -14.00 -17.00 -31.22
CA ILE A 141 -14.92 -18.05 -31.64
C ILE A 141 -15.66 -17.60 -32.89
N LEU A 142 -15.69 -18.46 -33.91
CA LEU A 142 -16.49 -18.28 -35.12
C LEU A 142 -17.22 -19.60 -35.42
N VAL A 143 -18.55 -19.57 -35.46
CA VAL A 143 -19.40 -20.72 -35.79
C VAL A 143 -20.06 -20.47 -37.12
N GLU A 144 -19.93 -21.40 -38.05
CA GLU A 144 -20.52 -21.35 -39.39
C GLU A 144 -21.52 -22.50 -39.60
N ASP A 145 -22.59 -22.27 -40.37
CA ASP A 145 -23.53 -23.31 -40.80
C ASP A 145 -22.98 -24.16 -41.97
N GLU A 146 -23.78 -25.12 -42.45
CA GLU A 146 -23.42 -25.95 -43.61
C GLU A 146 -23.22 -25.16 -44.92
N ASN A 147 -23.73 -23.94 -45.01
CA ASN A 147 -23.67 -23.04 -46.16
C ASN A 147 -22.62 -21.93 -45.99
N ARG A 148 -21.70 -22.05 -45.03
CA ARG A 148 -20.63 -21.06 -44.75
C ARG A 148 -21.14 -19.71 -44.24
N LYS A 149 -22.34 -19.65 -43.69
CA LYS A 149 -22.87 -18.44 -43.04
C LYS A 149 -22.55 -18.44 -41.55
N ILE A 150 -22.20 -17.27 -41.04
CA ILE A 150 -21.89 -17.10 -39.61
C ILE A 150 -23.16 -17.28 -38.78
N LEU A 151 -23.18 -18.27 -37.89
CA LEU A 151 -24.23 -18.47 -36.88
C LEU A 151 -23.93 -17.70 -35.59
N PHE A 152 -22.65 -17.58 -35.25
CA PHE A 152 -22.19 -16.89 -34.05
C PHE A 152 -20.72 -16.48 -34.19
N THR A 153 -20.38 -15.31 -33.66
CA THR A 153 -19.00 -14.91 -33.41
C THR A 153 -18.94 -14.13 -32.11
N ASN A 154 -17.76 -14.02 -31.49
CA ASN A 154 -17.59 -13.24 -30.27
C ASN A 154 -16.70 -12.01 -30.48
N GLN A 155 -16.77 -11.05 -29.55
CA GLN A 155 -16.03 -9.79 -29.66
C GLN A 155 -14.51 -10.04 -29.73
N LEU A 156 -14.02 -11.09 -29.08
CA LEU A 156 -12.61 -11.44 -29.08
C LEU A 156 -12.13 -11.84 -30.49
N PHE A 157 -12.94 -12.58 -31.26
CA PHE A 157 -12.64 -12.89 -32.66
C PHE A 157 -12.54 -11.62 -33.51
N CYS A 158 -13.53 -10.71 -33.40
CA CYS A 158 -13.49 -9.44 -34.12
C CYS A 158 -12.24 -8.62 -33.77
N ASN A 159 -11.89 -8.55 -32.48
CA ASN A 159 -10.71 -7.83 -32.02
C ASN A 159 -9.40 -8.46 -32.51
N MET A 160 -9.28 -9.80 -32.47
CA MET A 160 -8.09 -10.53 -32.92
C MET A 160 -7.75 -10.21 -34.38
N PHE A 161 -8.77 -10.16 -35.24
CA PHE A 161 -8.63 -9.89 -36.67
C PHE A 161 -8.90 -8.42 -37.07
N SER A 162 -9.03 -7.51 -36.08
CA SER A 162 -9.27 -6.08 -36.28
C SER A 162 -10.47 -5.76 -37.19
N ILE A 163 -11.54 -6.54 -37.03
CA ILE A 163 -12.80 -6.38 -37.75
C ILE A 163 -13.63 -5.29 -37.04
N PRO A 164 -13.92 -4.14 -37.69
CA PRO A 164 -14.56 -2.98 -37.05
C PRO A 164 -16.09 -3.06 -37.03
N VAL A 165 -16.64 -4.25 -36.77
CA VAL A 165 -18.10 -4.49 -36.65
C VAL A 165 -18.41 -5.30 -35.41
N ASN A 166 -19.61 -5.07 -34.85
CA ASN A 166 -20.07 -5.82 -33.69
C ASN A 166 -20.33 -7.28 -34.10
N PRO A 167 -19.94 -8.28 -33.29
CA PRO A 167 -20.27 -9.68 -33.51
C PRO A 167 -21.70 -9.99 -33.97
N ASP A 168 -22.70 -9.28 -33.44
CA ASP A 168 -24.11 -9.50 -33.82
C ASP A 168 -24.38 -9.09 -35.27
N ASP A 169 -23.69 -8.07 -35.79
CA ASP A 169 -23.81 -7.60 -37.17
C ASP A 169 -23.15 -8.56 -38.18
N MET A 170 -22.32 -9.48 -37.70
CA MET A 170 -21.65 -10.47 -38.53
C MET A 170 -22.51 -11.72 -38.78
N VAL A 171 -23.53 -11.95 -37.95
CA VAL A 171 -24.40 -13.13 -38.07
C VAL A 171 -25.14 -13.10 -39.42
N GLY A 172 -25.04 -14.19 -40.18
CA GLY A 172 -25.65 -14.36 -41.49
C GLY A 172 -24.77 -13.97 -42.69
N LEU A 173 -23.59 -13.38 -42.47
CA LEU A 173 -22.63 -13.10 -43.54
C LEU A 173 -21.99 -14.37 -44.10
N ASP A 174 -21.70 -14.38 -45.40
CA ASP A 174 -21.05 -15.50 -46.10
C ASP A 174 -19.52 -15.45 -45.94
N CYS A 175 -18.94 -16.50 -45.39
CA CYS A 175 -17.50 -16.64 -45.12
C CYS A 175 -16.70 -17.37 -46.21
N THR A 176 -17.30 -17.65 -47.37
CA THR A 176 -16.64 -18.40 -48.45
C THR A 176 -15.33 -17.75 -48.91
N ASN A 177 -15.26 -16.41 -48.97
CA ASN A 177 -14.08 -15.67 -49.40
C ASN A 177 -13.23 -15.08 -48.24
N SER A 178 -13.60 -15.32 -46.98
CA SER A 178 -12.94 -14.68 -45.83
C SER A 178 -11.47 -15.07 -45.68
N ALA A 179 -11.10 -16.31 -46.05
CA ALA A 179 -9.71 -16.77 -46.03
C ALA A 179 -8.83 -16.02 -47.06
N GLU A 180 -9.37 -15.70 -48.24
CA GLU A 180 -8.65 -14.92 -49.26
C GLU A 180 -8.46 -13.47 -48.83
N GLN A 181 -9.48 -12.88 -48.18
CA GLN A 181 -9.43 -11.50 -47.72
C GLN A 181 -8.46 -11.31 -46.55
N SER A 182 -8.32 -12.31 -45.68
CA SER A 182 -7.50 -12.23 -44.46
C SER A 182 -6.08 -12.80 -44.60
N LYS A 183 -5.73 -13.46 -45.71
CA LYS A 183 -4.43 -14.12 -45.89
C LYS A 183 -3.22 -13.20 -45.68
N HIS A 184 -3.37 -11.91 -45.99
CA HIS A 184 -2.31 -10.90 -45.85
C HIS A 184 -1.90 -10.60 -44.40
N LEU A 185 -2.73 -11.00 -43.42
CA LEU A 185 -2.43 -10.82 -42.00
C LEU A 185 -1.44 -11.86 -41.46
N PHE A 186 -1.21 -12.94 -42.20
CA PHE A 186 -0.35 -14.06 -41.82
C PHE A 186 0.99 -14.01 -42.56
N LYS A 187 2.05 -14.49 -41.91
CA LYS A 187 3.42 -14.45 -42.45
C LYS A 187 3.62 -15.32 -43.69
N ASP A 188 2.86 -16.41 -43.79
CA ASP A 188 2.77 -17.25 -44.99
C ASP A 188 1.32 -17.28 -45.53
N PRO A 189 0.94 -16.31 -46.38
CA PRO A 189 -0.44 -16.16 -46.86
C PRO A 189 -0.96 -17.35 -47.67
N GLU A 190 -0.12 -17.98 -48.49
CA GLU A 190 -0.54 -19.06 -49.38
C GLU A 190 -0.66 -20.38 -48.60
N CYS A 191 0.26 -20.66 -47.67
CA CYS A 191 0.14 -21.82 -46.77
C CYS A 191 -1.13 -21.74 -45.90
N PHE A 192 -1.49 -20.55 -45.39
CA PHE A 192 -2.71 -20.36 -44.61
C PHE A 192 -3.99 -20.68 -45.41
N LYS A 193 -4.06 -20.21 -46.66
CA LYS A 193 -5.22 -20.42 -47.54
C LYS A 193 -5.37 -21.89 -47.95
N GLU A 194 -4.28 -22.54 -48.34
CA GLU A 194 -4.28 -23.96 -48.69
C GLU A 194 -4.69 -24.81 -47.47
N GLY A 195 -4.21 -24.45 -46.27
CA GLY A 195 -4.57 -25.09 -45.01
C GLY A 195 -6.07 -25.03 -44.70
N ILE A 196 -6.69 -23.84 -44.79
CA ILE A 196 -8.15 -23.70 -44.60
C ILE A 196 -8.94 -24.55 -45.60
N THR A 197 -8.54 -24.51 -46.88
CA THR A 197 -9.22 -25.23 -47.95
C THR A 197 -9.22 -26.74 -47.68
N LYS A 198 -8.06 -27.27 -47.26
CA LYS A 198 -7.90 -28.68 -46.91
C LYS A 198 -8.75 -29.08 -45.70
N ILE A 199 -8.70 -28.30 -44.62
CA ILE A 199 -9.47 -28.56 -43.39
C ILE A 199 -10.98 -28.62 -43.67
N LEU A 200 -11.48 -27.74 -44.53
CA LEU A 200 -12.91 -27.69 -44.90
C LEU A 200 -13.36 -28.85 -45.80
N ILE A 201 -12.45 -29.42 -46.60
CA ILE A 201 -12.71 -30.61 -47.43
C ILE A 201 -12.71 -31.86 -46.56
N ASP A 202 -11.69 -32.00 -45.71
CA ASP A 202 -11.46 -33.21 -44.92
C ASP A 202 -12.51 -33.35 -43.79
N LYS A 203 -13.01 -32.24 -43.24
CA LYS A 203 -14.02 -32.20 -42.16
C LYS A 203 -13.67 -33.08 -40.97
N GLU A 204 -12.38 -33.16 -40.64
CA GLU A 204 -11.87 -33.83 -39.45
C GLU A 204 -11.51 -32.79 -38.37
N ILE A 205 -11.57 -33.19 -37.10
CA ILE A 205 -11.15 -32.31 -36.00
C ILE A 205 -9.66 -32.01 -36.14
N MET A 206 -9.30 -30.73 -36.24
CA MET A 206 -7.92 -30.25 -36.26
C MET A 206 -7.72 -29.34 -35.05
N THR A 207 -6.68 -29.57 -34.27
CA THR A 207 -6.40 -28.79 -33.05
C THR A 207 -4.94 -28.35 -33.00
N ASN A 208 -4.70 -27.24 -32.32
CA ASN A 208 -3.38 -26.69 -32.04
C ASN A 208 -2.55 -26.29 -33.28
N GLU A 209 -3.21 -25.84 -34.35
CA GLU A 209 -2.50 -25.35 -35.53
C GLU A 209 -1.93 -23.95 -35.26
N LEU A 210 -0.61 -23.81 -35.28
CA LEU A 210 0.07 -22.56 -34.98
C LEU A 210 0.15 -21.66 -36.22
N LEU A 211 -0.35 -20.44 -36.11
CA LEU A 211 -0.37 -19.43 -37.15
C LEU A 211 0.44 -18.21 -36.69
N GLU A 212 1.48 -17.86 -37.45
CA GLU A 212 2.29 -16.66 -37.20
C GLU A 212 1.75 -15.47 -38.03
N MET A 213 1.43 -14.38 -37.35
CA MET A 213 0.96 -13.13 -37.97
C MET A 213 2.14 -12.25 -38.42
N VAL A 214 1.89 -11.35 -39.39
CA VAL A 214 2.90 -10.39 -39.87
C VAL A 214 3.33 -9.41 -38.77
N ASP A 215 2.45 -9.11 -37.82
CA ASP A 215 2.72 -8.21 -36.69
C ASP A 215 3.46 -8.87 -35.51
N GLY A 216 3.82 -10.15 -35.63
CA GLY A 216 4.57 -10.91 -34.62
C GLY A 216 3.72 -11.65 -33.60
N ARG A 217 2.38 -11.60 -33.68
CA ARG A 217 1.49 -12.41 -32.84
C ARG A 217 1.42 -13.86 -33.32
N PHE A 218 1.20 -14.77 -32.37
CA PHE A 218 1.03 -16.21 -32.62
C PHE A 218 -0.37 -16.65 -32.20
N PHE A 219 -1.15 -17.16 -33.14
CA PHE A 219 -2.48 -17.69 -32.89
C PHE A 219 -2.50 -19.20 -33.04
N GLU A 220 -3.10 -19.88 -32.08
CA GLU A 220 -3.38 -21.31 -32.10
C GLU A 220 -4.83 -21.52 -32.57
N ARG A 221 -5.02 -22.24 -33.68
CA ARG A 221 -6.31 -22.48 -34.32
C ARG A 221 -6.77 -23.93 -34.12
N ASP A 222 -8.02 -24.06 -33.69
CA ASP A 222 -8.78 -25.31 -33.69
C ASP A 222 -9.95 -25.23 -34.68
N TYR A 223 -10.23 -26.34 -35.36
CA TYR A 223 -11.39 -26.58 -36.21
C TYR A 223 -12.17 -27.79 -35.70
N ILE A 224 -13.46 -27.58 -35.44
CA ILE A 224 -14.35 -28.60 -34.88
C ILE A 224 -15.61 -28.69 -35.76
N PRO A 225 -15.77 -29.74 -36.58
CA PRO A 225 -16.99 -29.95 -37.37
C PRO A 225 -18.14 -30.44 -36.47
N VAL A 226 -19.36 -29.97 -36.76
CA VAL A 226 -20.57 -30.29 -35.99
C VAL A 226 -21.48 -31.20 -36.83
N PHE A 227 -21.76 -32.38 -36.30
CA PHE A 227 -22.67 -33.36 -36.90
C PHE A 227 -23.87 -33.61 -35.99
N ILE A 228 -25.07 -33.62 -36.56
CA ILE A 228 -26.31 -33.98 -35.88
C ILE A 228 -26.96 -35.13 -36.66
N ALA A 229 -27.19 -36.27 -36.01
CA ALA A 229 -27.70 -37.49 -36.63
C ALA A 229 -26.92 -37.90 -37.90
N GLU A 230 -25.59 -37.86 -37.82
CA GLU A 230 -24.64 -38.14 -38.92
C GLU A 230 -24.66 -37.15 -40.10
N GLU A 231 -25.51 -36.13 -40.07
CA GLU A 231 -25.50 -35.04 -41.05
C GLU A 231 -24.61 -33.87 -40.58
N TYR A 232 -23.78 -33.35 -41.47
CA TYR A 232 -22.97 -32.16 -41.23
C TYR A 232 -23.85 -30.91 -41.15
N LYS A 233 -23.78 -30.17 -40.03
CA LYS A 233 -24.59 -28.97 -39.76
C LYS A 233 -23.78 -27.69 -39.58
N GLY A 234 -22.47 -27.74 -39.87
CA GLY A 234 -21.58 -26.61 -39.71
C GLY A 234 -20.31 -26.96 -38.93
N HIS A 235 -19.58 -25.94 -38.51
CA HIS A 235 -18.31 -26.09 -37.81
C HIS A 235 -17.99 -24.87 -36.95
N LEU A 236 -17.09 -25.08 -36.01
CA LEU A 236 -16.58 -24.10 -35.08
C LEU A 236 -15.08 -23.90 -35.34
N TRP A 237 -14.68 -22.65 -35.57
CA TRP A 237 -13.30 -22.20 -35.48
C TRP A 237 -13.06 -21.57 -34.12
N LYS A 238 -11.95 -21.95 -33.49
CA LYS A 238 -11.49 -21.37 -32.24
C LYS A 238 -10.05 -20.90 -32.41
N TYR A 239 -9.80 -19.64 -32.09
CA TYR A 239 -8.50 -18.98 -32.15
C TYR A 239 -8.05 -18.58 -30.76
N THR A 240 -6.85 -18.99 -30.35
CA THR A 240 -6.29 -18.64 -29.05
C THR A 240 -5.00 -17.87 -29.26
N ASP A 241 -4.86 -16.70 -28.67
CA ASP A 241 -3.60 -15.96 -28.68
C ASP A 241 -2.60 -16.64 -27.75
N VAL A 242 -1.54 -17.20 -28.32
CA VAL A 242 -0.47 -17.90 -27.59
C VAL A 242 0.85 -17.13 -27.62
N THR A 243 0.83 -15.86 -28.06
CA THR A 243 2.02 -15.01 -28.19
C THR A 243 2.84 -14.99 -26.91
N GLN A 244 2.20 -14.69 -25.77
CA GLN A 244 2.89 -14.67 -24.47
C GLN A 244 3.52 -16.01 -24.07
N ARG A 245 2.89 -17.14 -24.44
CA ARG A 245 3.39 -18.48 -24.12
C ARG A 245 4.65 -18.80 -24.92
N ILE A 246 4.67 -18.44 -26.20
CA ILE A 246 5.83 -18.59 -27.08
C ILE A 246 6.94 -17.62 -26.68
N GLU A 247 6.62 -16.36 -26.40
CA GLU A 247 7.57 -15.38 -25.87
C GLU A 247 8.22 -15.87 -24.58
N ASN A 248 7.45 -16.44 -23.64
CA ASN A 248 7.99 -17.00 -22.40
C ASN A 248 8.94 -18.19 -22.64
N GLN A 249 8.67 -19.04 -23.64
CA GLN A 249 9.59 -20.13 -24.02
C GLN A 249 10.89 -19.58 -24.63
N ILE A 250 10.80 -18.55 -25.47
CA ILE A 250 11.96 -17.84 -26.00
C ILE A 250 12.74 -17.17 -24.86
N LEU A 251 12.04 -16.54 -23.90
CA LEU A 251 12.63 -15.92 -22.71
C LEU A 251 13.32 -16.93 -21.80
N LEU A 252 12.79 -18.15 -21.67
CA LEU A 252 13.43 -19.23 -20.92
C LEU A 252 14.72 -19.68 -21.61
N ALA A 253 14.69 -19.89 -22.93
CA ALA A 253 15.89 -20.21 -23.71
C ALA A 253 16.94 -19.09 -23.66
N GLN A 254 16.49 -17.83 -23.72
CA GLN A 254 17.35 -16.66 -23.52
C GLN A 254 17.88 -16.57 -22.09
N SER A 255 17.11 -16.96 -21.07
CA SER A 255 17.54 -16.99 -19.67
C SER A 255 18.60 -18.06 -19.43
N GLU A 256 18.47 -19.24 -20.04
CA GLU A 256 19.50 -20.29 -20.01
C GLU A 256 20.79 -19.83 -20.71
N GLN A 257 20.67 -19.22 -21.89
CA GLN A 257 21.81 -18.66 -22.61
C GLN A 257 22.45 -17.51 -21.83
N ARG A 258 21.65 -16.64 -21.20
CA ARG A 258 22.11 -15.55 -20.32
C ARG A 258 22.83 -16.09 -19.11
N SER A 259 22.33 -17.15 -18.47
CA SER A 259 22.99 -17.77 -17.32
C SER A 259 24.35 -18.36 -17.71
N ARG A 260 24.44 -19.00 -18.88
CA ARG A 260 25.71 -19.50 -19.42
C ARG A 260 26.69 -18.36 -19.73
N ILE A 261 26.22 -17.26 -20.32
CA ILE A 261 27.03 -16.05 -20.57
C ILE A 261 27.51 -15.44 -19.25
N VAL A 262 26.64 -15.35 -18.22
CA VAL A 262 27.00 -14.82 -16.90
C VAL A 262 28.10 -15.68 -16.25
N MET A 263 27.94 -17.00 -16.24
CA MET A 263 28.96 -17.91 -15.71
C MET A 263 30.28 -17.85 -16.49
N ASN A 264 30.23 -17.67 -17.81
CA ASN A 264 31.41 -17.49 -18.65
C ASN A 264 32.07 -16.11 -18.52
N SER A 265 31.30 -15.08 -18.13
CA SER A 265 31.81 -13.73 -17.86
C SER A 265 32.47 -13.57 -16.49
N SER A 266 32.43 -14.62 -15.65
CA SER A 266 33.10 -14.64 -14.35
C SER A 266 34.61 -14.48 -14.50
N LEU A 267 35.20 -13.62 -13.67
CA LEU A 267 36.66 -13.45 -13.57
C LEU A 267 37.35 -14.63 -12.87
N ASN A 268 36.58 -15.49 -12.20
CA ASN A 268 37.08 -16.70 -11.56
C ASN A 268 36.80 -17.93 -12.43
N ALA A 269 37.72 -18.88 -12.39
CA ALA A 269 37.50 -20.20 -12.96
C ALA A 269 36.40 -20.92 -12.17
N ILE A 270 35.34 -21.34 -12.85
CA ILE A 270 34.19 -22.05 -12.25
C ILE A 270 34.18 -23.47 -12.80
N VAL A 271 34.23 -24.43 -11.88
CA VAL A 271 34.21 -25.86 -12.19
C VAL A 271 33.17 -26.53 -11.32
N THR A 272 32.21 -27.22 -11.92
CA THR A 272 31.23 -28.03 -11.17
C THR A 272 31.53 -29.50 -11.38
N VAL A 273 31.49 -30.29 -10.31
CA VAL A 273 31.64 -31.75 -10.36
C VAL A 273 30.45 -32.46 -9.73
N ASP A 274 30.17 -33.70 -10.12
CA ASP A 274 29.18 -34.57 -9.48
C ASP A 274 29.70 -35.22 -8.17
N ASP A 275 28.88 -36.06 -7.55
CA ASP A 275 29.20 -36.83 -6.35
C ASP A 275 30.37 -37.81 -6.50
N LYS A 276 30.78 -38.10 -7.75
CA LYS A 276 31.92 -38.96 -8.11
C LYS A 276 33.13 -38.14 -8.55
N GLY A 277 33.06 -36.81 -8.47
CA GLY A 277 34.14 -35.92 -8.88
C GLY A 277 34.28 -35.76 -10.40
N LYS A 278 33.27 -36.11 -11.21
CA LYS A 278 33.28 -35.87 -12.65
C LYS A 278 32.83 -34.45 -12.95
N ILE A 279 33.57 -33.76 -13.82
CA ILE A 279 33.26 -32.38 -14.20
C ILE A 279 31.97 -32.33 -15.04
N THR A 280 30.97 -31.60 -14.56
CA THR A 280 29.68 -31.39 -15.22
C THR A 280 29.54 -29.99 -15.80
N PHE A 281 30.36 -29.04 -15.35
CA PHE A 281 30.39 -27.67 -15.87
C PHE A 281 31.80 -27.09 -15.84
N TRP A 282 32.14 -26.34 -16.88
CA TRP A 282 33.45 -25.73 -17.09
C TRP A 282 33.28 -24.39 -17.82
N ASN A 283 33.65 -23.28 -17.17
CA ASN A 283 33.52 -21.96 -17.78
C ASN A 283 34.77 -21.53 -18.60
N ASP A 284 34.64 -20.47 -19.38
CA ASP A 284 35.73 -19.96 -20.25
C ASP A 284 36.96 -19.55 -19.43
N GLN A 285 36.76 -19.00 -18.23
CA GLN A 285 37.87 -18.64 -17.34
C GLN A 285 38.61 -19.87 -16.80
N ALA A 286 37.93 -21.00 -16.55
CA ALA A 286 38.58 -22.26 -16.21
C ALA A 286 39.44 -22.78 -17.36
N THR A 287 39.00 -22.57 -18.61
CA THR A 287 39.81 -22.86 -19.81
C THR A 287 41.07 -22.00 -19.84
N ALA A 288 40.95 -20.70 -19.58
CA ALA A 288 42.12 -19.80 -19.53
C ALA A 288 43.08 -20.11 -18.37
N THR A 289 42.56 -20.57 -17.23
CA THR A 289 43.33 -20.79 -16.00
C THR A 289 44.03 -22.15 -15.97
N PHE A 290 43.40 -23.21 -16.51
CA PHE A 290 43.93 -24.57 -16.51
C PHE A 290 44.42 -25.06 -17.88
N GLY A 291 44.08 -24.37 -18.97
CA GLY A 291 44.51 -24.69 -20.34
C GLY A 291 43.66 -25.72 -21.07
N TYR A 292 42.73 -26.39 -20.39
CA TYR A 292 41.84 -27.39 -20.99
C TYR A 292 40.52 -26.79 -21.46
N THR A 293 40.04 -27.21 -22.64
CA THR A 293 38.73 -26.82 -23.15
C THR A 293 37.60 -27.59 -22.47
N SER A 294 36.38 -27.04 -22.45
CA SER A 294 35.21 -27.69 -21.83
C SER A 294 34.92 -29.07 -22.43
N GLU A 295 35.07 -29.25 -23.74
CA GLU A 295 34.87 -30.53 -24.42
C GLU A 295 35.88 -31.62 -23.99
N GLU A 296 37.11 -31.23 -23.60
CA GLU A 296 38.15 -32.16 -23.18
C GLU A 296 37.99 -32.66 -21.74
N VAL A 297 37.27 -31.91 -20.90
CA VAL A 297 37.21 -32.14 -19.45
C VAL A 297 35.85 -32.59 -18.94
N LEU A 298 34.76 -32.27 -19.65
CA LEU A 298 33.42 -32.70 -19.26
C LEU A 298 33.36 -34.24 -19.14
N GLY A 299 32.94 -34.72 -17.98
CA GLY A 299 32.86 -36.15 -17.64
C GLY A 299 34.15 -36.78 -17.10
N ARG A 300 35.29 -36.06 -17.09
CA ARG A 300 36.55 -36.52 -16.49
C ARG A 300 36.62 -36.18 -15.00
N VAL A 301 37.43 -36.93 -14.26
CA VAL A 301 37.63 -36.72 -12.82
C VAL A 301 38.69 -35.63 -12.60
N PHE A 302 38.32 -34.56 -11.88
CA PHE A 302 39.18 -33.37 -11.74
C PHE A 302 40.52 -33.65 -11.04
N THR A 303 40.56 -34.60 -10.10
CA THR A 303 41.77 -34.96 -9.33
C THR A 303 42.86 -35.64 -10.17
N GLU A 304 42.57 -36.03 -11.41
CA GLU A 304 43.56 -36.66 -12.30
C GLU A 304 44.54 -35.70 -12.94
N PHE A 305 44.15 -34.42 -13.10
CA PHE A 305 44.94 -33.46 -13.90
C PHE A 305 44.95 -32.03 -13.35
N MET A 306 43.98 -31.62 -12.53
CA MET A 306 43.96 -30.25 -11.99
C MET A 306 44.79 -30.09 -10.71
N ILE A 307 45.15 -31.19 -10.06
CA ILE A 307 45.75 -31.22 -8.71
C ILE A 307 47.07 -31.98 -8.76
N PRO A 308 48.14 -31.51 -8.09
CA PRO A 308 49.40 -32.24 -8.02
C PRO A 308 49.23 -33.62 -7.37
N GLU A 309 49.95 -34.63 -7.86
CA GLU A 309 49.85 -36.01 -7.33
C GLU A 309 50.02 -36.09 -5.80
N ARG A 310 50.93 -35.28 -5.24
CA ARG A 310 51.20 -35.21 -3.80
C ARG A 310 49.99 -34.80 -2.95
N ASN A 311 48.99 -34.13 -3.52
CA ASN A 311 47.81 -33.63 -2.82
C ASN A 311 46.52 -34.40 -3.19
N LYS A 312 46.59 -35.36 -4.14
CA LYS A 312 45.41 -36.08 -4.64
C LYS A 312 44.64 -36.84 -3.55
N ALA A 313 45.35 -37.60 -2.70
CA ALA A 313 44.74 -38.39 -1.63
C ALA A 313 44.03 -37.54 -0.56
N GLN A 314 44.56 -36.33 -0.30
CA GLN A 314 43.95 -35.40 0.64
C GLN A 314 42.60 -34.91 0.13
N TRP A 315 42.51 -34.63 -1.16
CA TRP A 315 41.27 -34.15 -1.81
C TRP A 315 40.19 -35.21 -1.94
N GLU A 316 40.55 -36.44 -2.29
CA GLU A 316 39.60 -37.57 -2.36
C GLU A 316 39.00 -37.88 -0.99
N TYR A 317 39.81 -37.83 0.07
CA TYR A 317 39.35 -38.00 1.45
C TYR A 317 38.34 -36.92 1.85
N SER A 318 38.59 -35.67 1.46
CA SER A 318 37.71 -34.53 1.76
C SER A 318 36.32 -34.64 1.10
N ILE A 319 36.23 -35.05 -0.17
CA ILE A 319 34.93 -35.26 -0.83
C ILE A 319 34.17 -36.42 -0.17
N TYR A 320 34.86 -37.52 0.11
CA TYR A 320 34.27 -38.67 0.79
C TYR A 320 33.70 -38.30 2.16
N GLN A 321 34.51 -37.58 2.98
CA GLN A 321 34.11 -37.15 4.31
C GLN A 321 32.80 -36.35 4.29
N TYR A 322 32.64 -35.45 3.32
CA TYR A 322 31.41 -34.68 3.21
C TYR A 322 30.19 -35.55 2.85
N LEU A 323 30.32 -36.45 1.88
CA LEU A 323 29.21 -37.34 1.47
C LEU A 323 28.76 -38.28 2.60
N THR A 324 29.67 -38.67 3.50
CA THR A 324 29.36 -39.57 4.62
C THR A 324 28.95 -38.85 5.90
N GLU A 325 29.59 -37.71 6.22
CA GLU A 325 29.45 -37.04 7.53
C GLU A 325 28.66 -35.71 7.44
N GLY A 326 28.40 -35.20 6.22
CA GLY A 326 27.68 -33.95 5.98
C GLY A 326 28.48 -32.67 6.28
N HIS A 327 29.75 -32.79 6.66
CA HIS A 327 30.66 -31.67 6.95
C HIS A 327 32.10 -32.01 6.54
N ASN A 328 32.88 -31.00 6.14
CA ASN A 328 34.29 -31.14 5.75
C ASN A 328 35.02 -29.79 5.93
N ASP A 329 36.29 -29.82 6.30
CA ASP A 329 37.13 -28.65 6.62
C ASP A 329 37.34 -27.66 5.46
N PHE A 330 37.13 -28.10 4.21
CA PHE A 330 37.35 -27.30 2.98
C PHE A 330 36.09 -26.61 2.44
N LEU A 331 34.88 -26.98 2.90
CA LEU A 331 33.63 -26.42 2.37
C LEU A 331 33.34 -25.07 3.02
N ASN A 332 32.86 -24.11 2.22
CA ASN A 332 32.58 -22.72 2.64
C ASN A 332 33.78 -21.96 3.24
N LYS A 333 35.02 -22.35 2.92
CA LYS A 333 36.23 -21.62 3.30
C LYS A 333 37.08 -21.32 2.06
N HIS A 334 37.80 -20.20 2.13
CA HIS A 334 38.85 -19.86 1.18
C HIS A 334 40.12 -20.60 1.56
N VAL A 335 40.65 -21.43 0.65
CA VAL A 335 41.87 -22.20 0.90
C VAL A 335 42.87 -21.94 -0.22
N GLU A 336 44.13 -21.66 0.14
CA GLU A 336 45.23 -21.52 -0.81
C GLU A 336 45.80 -22.90 -1.13
N LEU A 337 45.74 -23.29 -2.41
CA LEU A 337 46.16 -24.59 -2.89
C LEU A 337 46.90 -24.45 -4.21
N ILE A 338 47.58 -25.53 -4.60
CA ILE A 338 48.38 -25.55 -5.82
C ILE A 338 47.56 -26.23 -6.92
N GLY A 339 47.29 -25.50 -8.00
CA GLY A 339 46.69 -26.01 -9.21
C GLY A 339 47.74 -26.38 -10.24
N VAL A 340 47.40 -27.33 -11.13
CA VAL A 340 48.27 -27.75 -12.25
C VAL A 340 47.64 -27.30 -13.56
N HIS A 341 48.39 -26.50 -14.32
CA HIS A 341 48.03 -26.11 -15.69
C HIS A 341 48.34 -27.25 -16.68
N GLN A 342 47.64 -27.34 -17.82
CA GLN A 342 47.85 -28.35 -18.87
C GLN A 342 49.32 -28.46 -19.34
N SER A 343 50.08 -27.37 -19.27
CA SER A 343 51.52 -27.34 -19.61
C SER A 343 52.43 -28.01 -18.56
N GLY A 344 51.87 -28.48 -17.44
CA GLY A 344 52.59 -29.06 -16.30
C GLY A 344 53.10 -28.04 -15.28
N ASN A 345 52.79 -26.75 -15.44
CA ASN A 345 53.19 -25.71 -14.49
C ASN A 345 52.25 -25.67 -13.29
N GLU A 346 52.83 -25.58 -12.10
CA GLU A 346 52.10 -25.38 -10.87
C GLU A 346 51.90 -23.88 -10.62
N PHE A 347 50.68 -23.49 -10.21
CA PHE A 347 50.35 -22.12 -9.84
C PHE A 347 49.59 -22.08 -8.52
N LEU A 348 49.68 -20.96 -7.81
CA LEU A 348 49.00 -20.79 -6.53
C LEU A 348 47.57 -20.29 -6.77
N ALA A 349 46.60 -21.09 -6.37
CA ALA A 349 45.18 -20.84 -6.54
C ALA A 349 44.48 -20.71 -5.18
N GLU A 350 43.64 -19.70 -5.05
CA GLU A 350 42.66 -19.60 -3.96
C GLU A 350 41.37 -20.28 -4.42
N ILE A 351 40.85 -21.26 -3.66
CA ILE A 351 39.65 -22.03 -4.00
C ILE A 351 38.57 -21.93 -2.93
N SER A 352 37.31 -21.85 -3.38
CA SER A 352 36.09 -21.97 -2.55
C SER A 352 35.13 -22.98 -3.16
N ILE A 353 34.65 -23.95 -2.37
CA ILE A 353 33.77 -25.04 -2.84
C ILE A 353 32.41 -24.98 -2.14
N ILE A 354 31.34 -25.08 -2.92
CA ILE A 354 29.95 -25.03 -2.47
C ILE A 354 29.19 -26.27 -2.97
N PRO A 355 28.51 -27.03 -2.10
CA PRO A 355 27.67 -28.16 -2.50
C PRO A 355 26.27 -27.67 -2.90
N ILE A 356 25.72 -28.21 -3.99
CA ILE A 356 24.41 -27.87 -4.57
C ILE A 356 23.63 -29.17 -4.73
N THR A 357 22.48 -29.28 -4.05
CA THR A 357 21.60 -30.45 -4.16
C THR A 357 20.42 -30.17 -5.08
N GLN A 358 20.25 -30.99 -6.12
CA GLN A 358 19.13 -30.90 -7.06
C GLN A 358 18.59 -32.30 -7.35
N ASN A 359 17.28 -32.53 -7.15
CA ASN A 359 16.60 -33.81 -7.40
C ASN A 359 17.29 -35.04 -6.74
N ASP A 360 17.69 -34.92 -5.47
CA ASP A 360 18.43 -35.94 -4.70
C ASP A 360 19.86 -36.25 -5.21
N GLU A 361 20.40 -35.52 -6.19
CA GLU A 361 21.81 -35.56 -6.60
C GLU A 361 22.59 -34.36 -6.03
N THR A 362 23.83 -34.59 -5.60
CA THR A 362 24.71 -33.54 -5.06
C THR A 362 25.80 -33.20 -6.06
N PHE A 363 25.93 -31.91 -6.39
CA PHE A 363 27.00 -31.36 -7.20
C PHE A 363 27.89 -30.46 -6.32
N PHE A 364 29.18 -30.37 -6.63
CA PHE A 364 30.11 -29.46 -5.97
C PHE A 364 30.58 -28.42 -6.96
N CYS A 365 30.26 -27.14 -6.71
CA CYS A 365 30.69 -26.01 -7.51
C CYS A 365 31.92 -25.36 -6.84
N ALA A 366 33.03 -25.30 -7.57
CA ALA A 366 34.28 -24.70 -7.12
C ALA A 366 34.56 -23.41 -7.88
N PHE A 367 34.93 -22.36 -7.13
CA PHE A 367 35.43 -21.08 -7.65
C PHE A 367 36.92 -21.00 -7.38
N LEU A 368 37.73 -20.75 -8.42
CA LEU A 368 39.19 -20.73 -8.35
C LEU A 368 39.75 -19.41 -8.88
N GLN A 369 40.71 -18.85 -8.16
CA GLN A 369 41.40 -17.60 -8.52
C GLN A 369 42.92 -17.78 -8.44
N ASP A 370 43.66 -17.45 -9.51
CA ASP A 370 45.12 -17.40 -9.51
C ASP A 370 45.61 -16.13 -8.78
N ILE A 371 46.41 -16.31 -7.71
CA ILE A 371 46.91 -15.22 -6.86
C ILE A 371 48.40 -14.91 -7.09
N SER A 372 49.03 -15.51 -8.10
CA SER A 372 50.48 -15.39 -8.35
C SER A 372 50.95 -13.95 -8.50
N LYS A 373 50.21 -13.12 -9.27
CA LYS A 373 50.54 -11.69 -9.48
C LYS A 373 50.41 -10.82 -8.23
N ARG A 374 49.47 -11.14 -7.33
CA ARG A 374 49.27 -10.38 -6.07
C ARG A 374 50.50 -10.51 -5.18
N LYS A 375 51.08 -11.71 -5.11
CA LYS A 375 52.31 -11.93 -4.33
C LYS A 375 53.54 -11.24 -4.89
N GLU A 376 53.60 -11.08 -6.20
CA GLU A 376 54.68 -10.36 -6.86
C GLU A 376 54.67 -8.85 -6.51
N ALA A 377 53.47 -8.24 -6.45
CA ALA A 377 53.30 -6.84 -6.06
C ALA A 377 53.67 -6.56 -4.59
N GLU A 378 53.37 -7.48 -3.67
CA GLU A 378 53.80 -7.36 -2.27
C GLU A 378 55.32 -7.35 -2.12
N ASN A 379 56.04 -8.13 -2.94
CA ASN A 379 57.50 -8.11 -2.96
C ASN A 379 58.06 -6.78 -3.48
N GLN A 380 57.47 -6.19 -4.54
CA GLN A 380 57.88 -4.88 -5.07
C GLN A 380 57.73 -3.74 -4.06
N LEU A 381 56.69 -3.78 -3.21
CA LEU A 381 56.50 -2.78 -2.16
C LEU A 381 57.66 -2.80 -1.14
N SER A 382 58.19 -3.98 -0.85
CA SER A 382 59.35 -4.15 0.05
C SER A 382 60.62 -3.50 -0.52
N GLU A 383 60.87 -3.65 -1.82
CA GLU A 383 62.04 -3.06 -2.50
C GLU A 383 62.00 -1.52 -2.51
N ASN A 384 60.82 -0.92 -2.73
CA ASN A 384 60.65 0.54 -2.74
C ASN A 384 60.96 1.20 -1.37
N LEU A 385 60.71 0.50 -0.26
CA LEU A 385 61.03 1.02 1.08
C LEU A 385 62.53 1.15 1.31
N VAL A 386 63.33 0.22 0.80
CA VAL A 386 64.81 0.24 0.90
C VAL A 386 65.41 1.41 0.09
N LEU A 387 64.83 1.70 -1.08
CA LEU A 387 65.25 2.81 -1.93
C LEU A 387 65.06 4.17 -1.24
N LEU A 388 63.89 4.41 -0.62
CA LEU A 388 63.58 5.67 0.06
C LEU A 388 64.52 5.95 1.25
N GLN A 389 64.87 4.91 2.02
CA GLN A 389 65.82 5.05 3.13
C GLN A 389 67.22 5.47 2.66
N THR A 390 67.66 4.96 1.52
CA THR A 390 68.98 5.27 0.95
C THR A 390 69.08 6.71 0.44
N LEU A 391 68.00 7.24 -0.15
CA LEU A 391 67.97 8.63 -0.64
C LEU A 391 68.07 9.66 0.49
N LEU A 392 67.34 9.43 1.59
CA LEU A 392 67.35 10.33 2.75
C LEU A 392 68.70 10.37 3.47
N ALA A 393 69.48 9.28 3.41
CA ALA A 393 70.80 9.20 4.03
C ALA A 393 71.87 10.09 3.35
N ASN A 394 71.73 10.38 2.05
CA ASN A 394 72.75 11.07 1.23
C ASN A 394 72.55 12.59 1.09
N LEU A 395 71.61 13.20 1.82
CA LEU A 395 71.34 14.64 1.73
C LEU A 395 72.48 15.49 2.36
N GLN A 396 72.88 16.59 1.71
CA GLN A 396 73.87 17.57 2.22
C GLN A 396 73.33 18.50 3.33
N SER A 397 72.25 18.09 3.99
CA SER A 397 71.69 18.78 5.15
C SER A 397 71.52 17.79 6.28
N GLY A 398 71.65 18.23 7.53
CA GLY A 398 71.30 17.40 8.66
C GLY A 398 69.79 17.20 8.70
N ILE A 399 69.31 15.96 8.56
CA ILE A 399 67.88 15.59 8.55
C ILE A 399 67.53 14.78 9.79
N MET A 400 66.40 15.12 10.42
CA MET A 400 65.78 14.35 11.49
C MET A 400 64.26 14.38 11.34
N VAL A 401 63.60 13.24 11.41
CA VAL A 401 62.13 13.09 11.30
C VAL A 401 61.60 12.55 12.61
N GLU A 402 60.56 13.21 13.14
CA GLU A 402 59.88 12.84 14.38
C GLU A 402 58.43 12.43 14.09
N ASP A 403 57.91 11.44 14.84
CA ASP A 403 56.48 11.11 14.85
C ASP A 403 55.68 12.10 15.73
N MET A 404 54.36 11.90 15.79
CA MET A 404 53.46 12.69 16.64
C MET A 404 53.81 12.66 18.13
N ASN A 405 54.51 11.63 18.59
CA ASN A 405 54.89 11.41 19.98
C ASN A 405 56.32 11.90 20.29
N ARG A 406 56.97 12.61 19.36
CA ARG A 406 58.36 13.11 19.47
C ARG A 406 59.41 12.00 19.51
N LYS A 407 59.08 10.83 18.98
CA LYS A 407 60.06 9.76 18.74
C LYS A 407 60.69 9.94 17.37
N ILE A 408 62.01 9.76 17.32
CA ILE A 408 62.77 9.86 16.08
C ILE A 408 62.41 8.66 15.19
N VAL A 409 61.85 8.92 14.01
CA VAL A 409 61.49 7.90 13.00
C VAL A 409 62.62 7.71 12.00
N PHE A 410 63.37 8.78 11.73
CA PHE A 410 64.51 8.75 10.84
C PHE A 410 65.51 9.85 11.19
N THR A 411 66.80 9.62 11.02
CA THR A 411 67.83 10.66 11.01
C THR A 411 68.97 10.25 10.09
N ASN A 412 69.75 11.21 9.58
CA ASN A 412 70.93 10.93 8.78
C ASN A 412 72.23 11.21 9.55
N GLN A 413 73.35 10.67 9.06
CA GLN A 413 74.66 10.80 9.71
C GLN A 413 75.08 12.27 9.87
N LEU A 414 74.83 13.09 8.85
CA LEU A 414 75.20 14.51 8.84
C LEU A 414 74.52 15.30 9.98
N PHE A 415 73.29 14.95 10.36
CA PHE A 415 72.64 15.55 11.52
C PHE A 415 73.36 15.21 12.84
N CYS A 416 73.79 13.96 12.98
CA CYS A 416 74.54 13.50 14.15
C CYS A 416 75.88 14.24 14.24
N ASP A 417 76.57 14.39 13.11
CA ASP A 417 77.86 15.09 13.01
C ASP A 417 77.73 16.59 13.33
N MET A 418 76.75 17.29 12.74
CA MET A 418 76.50 18.72 13.02
C MET A 418 76.18 19.01 14.49
N ARG A 419 75.69 18.02 15.23
CA ARG A 419 75.29 18.14 16.64
C ARG A 419 76.26 17.48 17.62
N ASN A 420 77.39 16.96 17.15
CA ASN A 420 78.36 16.19 17.94
C ASN A 420 77.71 15.04 18.74
N ILE A 421 76.75 14.33 18.13
CA ILE A 421 76.08 13.17 18.74
C ILE A 421 76.90 11.92 18.44
N THR A 422 77.21 11.13 19.47
CA THR A 422 78.06 9.93 19.36
C THR A 422 77.30 8.65 18.98
N LEU A 423 75.97 8.68 18.96
CA LEU A 423 75.10 7.56 18.55
C LEU A 423 74.99 7.47 17.02
N SER A 424 74.85 6.25 16.49
CA SER A 424 74.57 6.05 15.07
C SER A 424 73.09 6.36 14.74
N PRO A 425 72.77 6.71 13.47
CA PRO A 425 71.40 7.00 13.05
C PRO A 425 70.38 5.91 13.38
N SER A 426 70.77 4.63 13.27
CA SER A 426 69.91 3.48 13.62
C SER A 426 69.62 3.37 15.11
N GLU A 427 70.57 3.74 15.97
CA GLU A 427 70.40 3.71 17.43
C GLU A 427 69.52 4.86 17.93
N MET A 428 69.41 5.94 17.13
CA MET A 428 68.55 7.08 17.43
C MET A 428 67.07 6.81 17.13
N ILE A 429 66.75 5.86 16.25
CA ILE A 429 65.36 5.54 15.90
C ILE A 429 64.61 5.02 17.13
N GLY A 430 63.44 5.60 17.41
CA GLY A 430 62.59 5.28 18.56
C GLY A 430 62.93 5.99 19.87
N GLN A 431 64.07 6.70 19.93
CA GLN A 431 64.42 7.52 21.09
C GLN A 431 63.57 8.79 21.15
N ASP A 432 63.36 9.29 22.38
CA ASP A 432 62.63 10.53 22.62
C ASP A 432 63.51 11.75 22.35
N CYS A 433 63.14 12.55 21.36
CA CYS A 433 63.89 13.74 20.95
C CYS A 433 64.03 14.77 22.10
N ARG A 434 63.14 14.76 23.10
CA ARG A 434 63.19 15.67 24.26
C ARG A 434 64.41 15.43 25.14
N GLU A 435 64.92 14.21 25.22
CA GLU A 435 66.14 13.88 25.97
C GLU A 435 67.40 14.31 25.21
N LEU A 436 67.40 14.13 23.89
CA LEU A 436 68.47 14.56 22.99
C LEU A 436 68.65 16.10 23.03
N ILE A 437 67.55 16.86 22.98
CA ILE A 437 67.56 18.33 23.09
C ILE A 437 68.10 18.80 24.45
N ARG A 438 67.99 17.98 25.51
CA ARG A 438 68.56 18.32 26.84
C ARG A 438 70.08 18.13 26.90
N SER A 439 70.61 17.11 26.24
CA SER A 439 72.06 16.81 26.21
C SER A 439 72.86 17.73 25.28
N THR A 440 72.25 18.24 24.20
CA THR A 440 72.89 19.08 23.17
C THR A 440 72.81 20.61 23.43
N LYS A 441 72.35 21.03 24.62
CA LYS A 441 72.11 22.46 24.98
C LYS A 441 73.35 23.36 24.98
N LEU A 442 74.56 22.81 25.00
CA LEU A 442 75.77 23.54 25.35
C LEU A 442 76.33 24.48 24.26
N ILE A 443 75.83 24.40 23.02
CA ILE A 443 76.49 24.99 21.82
C ILE A 443 75.91 26.35 21.37
N PHE A 444 74.73 26.79 21.84
CA PHE A 444 74.04 28.00 21.32
C PHE A 444 74.12 29.22 22.25
N LYS A 445 74.20 30.45 21.69
CA LYS A 445 74.40 31.69 22.49
C LYS A 445 73.29 31.97 23.51
N ASN A 446 72.03 31.59 23.22
CA ASN A 446 70.88 31.87 24.08
C ASN A 446 70.06 30.59 24.37
N GLU A 447 70.54 29.80 25.32
CA GLU A 447 70.06 28.42 25.57
C GLU A 447 68.57 28.33 25.94
N LYS A 448 68.05 29.25 26.75
CA LYS A 448 66.64 29.26 27.18
C LYS A 448 65.69 29.60 26.02
N GLN A 449 66.04 30.64 25.26
CA GLN A 449 65.25 31.13 24.14
C GLN A 449 65.18 30.10 23.00
N PHE A 450 66.26 29.35 22.78
CA PHE A 450 66.32 28.29 21.77
C PHE A 450 65.33 27.16 22.05
N VAL A 451 65.25 26.68 23.29
CA VAL A 451 64.34 25.59 23.69
C VAL A 451 62.87 26.05 23.63
N GLU A 452 62.58 27.25 24.11
CA GLU A 452 61.24 27.85 24.03
C GLU A 452 60.78 27.99 22.57
N ARG A 453 61.67 28.42 21.67
CA ARG A 453 61.38 28.55 20.25
C ARG A 453 61.11 27.21 19.57
N ILE A 454 61.87 26.16 19.89
CA ILE A 454 61.63 24.80 19.36
C ILE A 454 60.25 24.29 19.77
N ASN A 455 59.90 24.41 21.04
CA ASN A 455 58.60 23.96 21.53
C ASN A 455 57.47 24.72 20.83
N LYS A 456 57.61 26.04 20.67
CA LYS A 456 56.63 26.87 19.97
C LYS A 456 56.44 26.45 18.50
N ILE A 457 57.51 26.18 17.76
CA ILE A 457 57.42 25.77 16.34
C ILE A 457 56.65 24.44 16.21
N ILE A 458 56.86 23.51 17.14
CA ILE A 458 56.23 22.20 17.10
C ILE A 458 54.75 22.29 17.51
N ASP A 459 54.41 23.19 18.43
CA ASP A 459 53.02 23.46 18.80
C ASP A 459 52.26 24.15 17.66
N GLU A 460 52.91 25.09 16.96
CA GLU A 460 52.33 25.83 15.83
C GLU A 460 52.14 24.94 14.58
N LYS A 461 52.95 23.88 14.41
CA LYS A 461 52.90 22.92 13.31
C LYS A 461 52.86 23.54 11.90
N GLN A 462 53.41 24.74 11.74
CA GLN A 462 53.53 25.41 10.45
C GLN A 462 54.94 25.27 9.88
N LEU A 463 55.05 25.20 8.55
CA LEU A 463 56.33 25.19 7.84
C LEU A 463 57.17 26.41 8.24
N VAL A 464 58.36 26.17 8.80
CA VAL A 464 59.36 27.21 9.08
C VAL A 464 60.57 26.91 8.22
N VAL A 465 61.09 27.90 7.50
CA VAL A 465 62.20 27.71 6.55
C VAL A 465 63.22 28.80 6.77
N GLN A 466 64.51 28.48 6.62
CA GLN A 466 65.65 29.40 6.71
C GLN A 466 65.73 30.16 8.04
N GLU A 467 65.32 29.54 9.15
CA GLU A 467 65.47 30.16 10.46
C GLU A 467 66.94 30.14 10.85
N LEU A 468 67.54 31.33 10.92
CA LEU A 468 68.95 31.49 11.25
C LEU A 468 69.20 31.27 12.74
N ILE A 469 70.15 30.40 13.06
CA ILE A 469 70.56 30.04 14.42
C ILE A 469 72.04 30.29 14.54
N GLU A 470 72.43 31.06 15.55
CA GLU A 470 73.82 31.37 15.85
C GLU A 470 74.34 30.54 17.04
N THR A 471 75.50 29.92 16.85
CA THR A 471 76.21 29.18 17.91
C THR A 471 77.13 30.09 18.72
N LYS A 472 77.59 29.62 19.89
CA LYS A 472 78.58 30.32 20.72
C LYS A 472 79.90 30.57 19.99
N ASP A 473 80.24 29.70 19.03
CA ASP A 473 81.46 29.76 18.24
C ASP A 473 81.31 30.59 16.94
N ASN A 474 80.29 31.44 16.85
CA ASN A 474 79.97 32.31 15.70
C ASN A 474 79.70 31.57 14.37
N LEU A 475 79.28 30.30 14.42
CA LEU A 475 78.71 29.60 13.26
C LEU A 475 77.22 29.94 13.13
N PHE A 476 76.75 30.13 11.91
CA PHE A 476 75.36 30.41 11.56
C PHE A 476 74.75 29.21 10.81
N TYR A 477 73.69 28.62 11.35
CA TYR A 477 72.92 27.55 10.70
C TYR A 477 71.53 28.05 10.29
N GLU A 478 71.08 27.71 9.08
CA GLU A 478 69.68 27.81 8.66
C GLU A 478 68.94 26.51 9.01
N ARG A 479 67.83 26.62 9.74
CA ARG A 479 66.95 25.51 10.11
C ARG A 479 65.60 25.60 9.41
N ASP A 480 65.16 24.48 8.87
CA ASP A 480 63.79 24.28 8.39
C ASP A 480 63.05 23.27 9.29
N TYR A 481 61.78 23.54 9.54
CA TYR A 481 60.79 22.65 10.14
C TYR A 481 59.69 22.41 9.12
N ILE A 482 59.46 21.15 8.74
CA ILE A 482 58.49 20.75 7.74
C ILE A 482 57.47 19.82 8.39
N PRO A 483 56.22 20.23 8.62
CA PRO A 483 55.18 19.34 9.11
C PRO A 483 54.81 18.30 8.05
N ILE A 484 54.74 17.02 8.42
CA ILE A 484 54.36 15.92 7.55
C ILE A 484 52.86 15.67 7.74
N ILE A 485 52.07 16.01 6.72
CA ILE A 485 50.61 15.88 6.71
C ILE A 485 50.22 14.92 5.59
N ILE A 486 49.55 13.81 5.93
CA ILE A 486 49.06 12.82 4.98
C ILE A 486 47.54 12.75 5.15
N SER A 487 46.79 12.90 4.05
CA SER A 487 45.32 12.89 4.05
C SER A 487 44.69 13.89 5.04
N GLN A 488 45.24 15.11 5.11
CA GLN A 488 44.85 16.18 6.04
C GLN A 488 45.12 15.91 7.53
N GLU A 489 45.78 14.81 7.87
CA GLU A 489 46.14 14.47 9.25
C GLU A 489 47.65 14.66 9.48
N TYR A 490 48.01 15.34 10.57
CA TYR A 490 49.41 15.52 10.95
C TYR A 490 50.00 14.21 11.44
N LYS A 491 51.06 13.69 10.80
CA LYS A 491 51.69 12.41 11.14
C LYS A 491 53.07 12.54 11.77
N GLY A 492 53.65 13.74 11.74
CA GLY A 492 54.99 14.00 12.26
C GLY A 492 55.58 15.25 11.65
N HIS A 493 56.89 15.43 11.77
CA HIS A 493 57.59 16.56 11.16
C HIS A 493 59.05 16.23 10.88
N LEU A 494 59.64 16.97 9.94
CA LEU A 494 61.03 16.88 9.55
C LEU A 494 61.76 18.16 9.92
N TRP A 495 62.94 18.02 10.51
CA TRP A 495 63.91 19.09 10.70
C TRP A 495 65.04 18.98 9.69
N LYS A 496 65.43 20.12 9.13
CA LYS A 496 66.58 20.25 8.22
C LYS A 496 67.50 21.35 8.70
N TYR A 497 68.82 21.12 8.65
CA TYR A 497 69.85 22.09 9.08
C TYR A 497 70.92 22.29 7.98
N THR A 498 71.32 23.55 7.74
CA THR A 498 72.30 23.98 6.72
C THR A 498 73.27 25.03 7.30
N ASP A 499 74.58 25.01 7.02
CA ASP A 499 75.55 26.03 7.49
C ASP A 499 75.67 27.20 6.49
N VAL A 500 75.59 28.45 6.96
CA VAL A 500 75.61 29.69 6.15
C VAL A 500 76.59 30.78 6.63
N THR A 501 77.54 30.42 7.48
CA THR A 501 78.43 31.36 8.20
C THR A 501 79.17 32.37 7.31
N GLN A 502 79.75 31.91 6.21
CA GLN A 502 80.59 32.74 5.32
C GLN A 502 79.83 33.89 4.64
N ARG A 503 78.50 33.75 4.48
CA ARG A 503 77.66 34.66 3.68
C ARG A 503 77.29 35.95 4.41
N ILE A 504 77.20 35.91 5.74
CA ILE A 504 76.65 37.02 6.54
C ILE A 504 77.69 38.10 6.86
N HIS A 505 78.97 37.75 7.00
CA HIS A 505 80.00 38.67 7.48
C HIS A 505 80.34 39.81 6.48
N ASN A 506 80.28 39.55 5.18
CA ASN A 506 80.70 40.52 4.15
C ASN A 506 79.67 41.61 3.83
N ARG A 507 78.41 41.46 4.28
CA ARG A 507 77.31 42.36 3.92
C ARG A 507 77.24 43.63 4.77
N ASN A 508 77.58 43.55 6.05
CA ASN A 508 77.20 44.58 7.04
C ASN A 508 78.01 45.89 7.03
N LEU A 509 79.20 45.95 6.42
CA LEU A 509 80.11 47.12 6.53
C LEU A 509 79.92 48.22 5.47
N LEU A 510 79.30 47.92 4.32
CA LEU A 510 79.13 48.87 3.22
C LEU A 510 77.74 49.57 3.25
N GLU A 511 76.75 48.95 3.89
CA GLU A 511 75.35 49.39 3.87
C GLU A 511 75.11 50.68 4.69
N GLN A 512 75.81 50.91 5.80
CA GLN A 512 75.42 51.94 6.79
C GLN A 512 75.58 53.41 6.34
N SER A 513 76.48 53.74 5.41
CA SER A 513 76.71 55.14 4.98
C SER A 513 75.85 55.55 3.78
N GLU A 514 75.54 54.61 2.88
CA GLU A 514 74.65 54.85 1.74
C GLU A 514 73.17 54.79 2.14
N GLU A 515 72.82 53.96 3.13
CA GLU A 515 71.47 53.85 3.66
C GLU A 515 70.93 55.19 4.14
N ARG A 516 71.72 56.01 4.86
CA ARG A 516 71.18 57.21 5.50
C ARG A 516 70.61 58.25 4.51
N ASN A 517 71.30 58.54 3.41
CA ASN A 517 70.82 59.51 2.40
C ASN A 517 69.78 58.88 1.46
N ARG A 518 69.92 57.59 1.16
CA ARG A 518 68.92 56.85 0.38
C ARG A 518 67.59 56.75 1.16
N ASN A 519 67.64 56.54 2.48
CA ASN A 519 66.46 56.42 3.35
C ASN A 519 65.66 57.72 3.41
N ILE A 520 66.28 58.90 3.34
CA ILE A 520 65.55 60.19 3.32
C ILE A 520 64.78 60.38 2.00
N MET A 521 65.40 60.08 0.86
CA MET A 521 64.73 60.19 -0.45
C MET A 521 63.73 59.05 -0.70
N ASN A 522 63.95 57.88 -0.10
CA ASN A 522 63.03 56.75 -0.12
C ASN A 522 61.86 56.88 0.87
N ALA A 523 61.97 57.72 1.90
CA ALA A 523 60.88 57.99 2.84
C ALA A 523 59.84 58.99 2.29
N SER A 524 60.05 59.57 1.09
CA SER A 524 59.05 60.42 0.42
C SER A 524 57.87 59.60 -0.08
N LEU A 525 56.65 60.11 0.12
CA LEU A 525 55.40 59.48 -0.35
C LEU A 525 55.13 59.70 -1.86
N ASN A 526 55.96 60.51 -2.54
CA ASN A 526 55.90 60.72 -3.99
C ASN A 526 57.05 59.99 -4.69
N ALA A 527 56.82 59.55 -5.92
CA ALA A 527 57.88 59.09 -6.80
C ALA A 527 58.79 60.28 -7.17
N ILE A 528 60.09 60.13 -6.93
CA ILE A 528 61.10 61.13 -7.25
C ILE A 528 62.04 60.54 -8.29
N ILE A 529 62.16 61.22 -9.42
CA ILE A 529 63.00 60.79 -10.55
C ILE A 529 63.88 61.96 -10.99
N ASN A 530 65.18 61.72 -11.12
CA ASN A 530 66.07 62.71 -11.74
C ASN A 530 66.50 62.27 -13.12
N ILE A 531 66.59 63.21 -14.07
CA ILE A 531 67.19 63.00 -15.38
C ILE A 531 68.30 64.01 -15.66
N ASP A 532 69.26 63.64 -16.50
CA ASP A 532 70.29 64.55 -17.00
C ASP A 532 69.80 65.43 -18.17
N LYS A 533 70.65 66.36 -18.63
CA LYS A 533 70.40 67.21 -19.82
C LYS A 533 70.17 66.45 -21.14
N LYS A 534 70.47 65.15 -21.19
CA LYS A 534 70.22 64.26 -22.34
C LYS A 534 68.95 63.43 -22.16
N GLY A 535 68.21 63.63 -21.06
CA GLY A 535 66.96 62.93 -20.74
C GLY A 535 67.14 61.57 -20.10
N LYS A 536 68.35 61.21 -19.65
CA LYS A 536 68.66 59.91 -19.03
C LYS A 536 68.42 59.92 -17.54
N ILE A 537 67.79 58.87 -17.02
CA ILE A 537 67.46 58.72 -15.60
C ILE A 537 68.73 58.52 -14.79
N THR A 538 68.95 59.42 -13.83
CA THR A 538 70.09 59.46 -12.92
C THR A 538 69.70 59.19 -11.48
N PHE A 539 68.41 59.22 -11.15
CA PHE A 539 67.92 58.87 -9.82
C PHE A 539 66.48 58.34 -9.88
N TRP A 540 66.18 57.39 -8.99
CA TRP A 540 64.89 56.71 -8.87
C TRP A 540 64.72 56.23 -7.43
N ASN A 541 63.68 56.69 -6.73
CA ASN A 541 63.43 56.33 -5.33
C ASN A 541 62.51 55.11 -5.17
N ASN A 542 62.41 54.56 -3.96
CA ASN A 542 61.56 53.39 -3.67
C ASN A 542 60.11 53.61 -4.10
N GLN A 543 59.57 54.81 -3.88
CA GLN A 543 58.20 55.10 -4.26
C GLN A 543 58.01 55.11 -5.79
N ALA A 544 59.02 55.50 -6.57
CA ALA A 544 59.00 55.37 -8.03
C ALA A 544 59.04 53.90 -8.48
N GLU A 545 59.78 53.01 -7.78
CA GLU A 545 59.71 51.57 -8.07
C GLU A 545 58.34 50.98 -7.78
N VAL A 546 57.72 51.39 -6.67
CA VAL A 546 56.38 50.94 -6.29
C VAL A 546 55.35 51.43 -7.30
N ILE A 547 55.43 52.69 -7.72
CA ILE A 547 54.45 53.31 -8.63
C ILE A 547 54.60 52.78 -10.07
N PHE A 548 55.81 52.73 -10.63
CA PHE A 548 55.99 52.33 -12.04
C PHE A 548 56.46 50.90 -12.24
N GLY A 549 56.68 50.11 -11.19
CA GLY A 549 57.08 48.69 -11.27
C GLY A 549 58.46 48.43 -11.87
N TRP A 550 59.09 49.45 -12.45
CA TRP A 550 60.47 49.44 -12.87
C TRP A 550 61.35 49.42 -11.64
N LYS A 551 62.19 48.40 -11.56
CA LYS A 551 63.26 48.41 -10.58
C LYS A 551 64.25 49.48 -10.98
N LYS A 552 64.78 50.23 -10.01
CA LYS A 552 65.76 51.29 -10.23
C LYS A 552 66.87 50.81 -11.16
N GLU A 553 67.35 49.58 -10.97
CA GLU A 553 68.43 48.98 -11.76
C GLU A 553 68.14 48.94 -13.27
N GLU A 554 66.86 48.93 -13.68
CA GLU A 554 66.44 48.70 -15.06
C GLU A 554 66.23 49.97 -15.85
N VAL A 555 66.10 51.09 -15.14
CA VAL A 555 65.75 52.39 -15.71
C VAL A 555 66.88 53.39 -15.61
N MET A 556 67.80 53.21 -14.66
CA MET A 556 68.98 54.06 -14.52
C MET A 556 69.80 54.05 -15.83
N GLY A 557 70.08 55.24 -16.37
CA GLY A 557 70.81 55.45 -17.62
C GLY A 557 69.99 55.37 -18.91
N LYS A 558 68.74 54.87 -18.85
CA LYS A 558 67.77 54.94 -19.96
C LYS A 558 67.05 56.28 -19.97
N THR A 559 66.42 56.62 -21.08
CA THR A 559 65.60 57.83 -21.12
C THR A 559 64.20 57.57 -20.58
N LEU A 560 63.50 58.63 -20.14
CA LEU A 560 62.10 58.50 -19.72
C LEU A 560 61.19 57.99 -20.84
N THR A 561 61.54 58.27 -22.10
CA THR A 561 60.83 57.75 -23.28
C THR A 561 60.98 56.24 -23.45
N GLU A 562 62.09 55.65 -23.00
CA GLU A 562 62.29 54.20 -23.08
C GLU A 562 61.62 53.45 -21.92
N THR A 563 61.04 54.16 -20.96
CA THR A 563 60.64 53.59 -19.66
C THR A 563 59.20 53.92 -19.30
N ILE A 564 58.90 55.15 -18.88
CA ILE A 564 57.59 55.50 -18.32
C ILE A 564 56.74 56.39 -19.22
N ILE A 565 57.31 56.99 -20.26
CA ILE A 565 56.55 57.87 -21.16
C ILE A 565 55.99 57.05 -22.34
N PRO A 566 54.68 57.14 -22.63
CA PRO A 566 54.07 56.51 -23.78
C PRO A 566 54.68 56.90 -25.14
N LYS A 567 54.79 55.94 -26.06
CA LYS A 567 55.38 56.14 -27.41
C LYS A 567 54.79 57.35 -28.15
N GLN A 568 53.48 57.56 -28.03
CA GLN A 568 52.76 58.68 -28.63
C GLN A 568 53.20 60.07 -28.10
N HIS A 569 53.79 60.14 -26.91
CA HIS A 569 54.24 61.37 -26.27
C HIS A 569 55.77 61.57 -26.33
N HIS A 570 56.53 60.64 -26.93
CA HIS A 570 58.01 60.72 -27.03
C HIS A 570 58.47 61.95 -27.79
N GLN A 571 57.84 62.26 -28.92
CA GLN A 571 58.23 63.37 -29.78
C GLN A 571 58.01 64.72 -29.07
N GLY A 572 56.87 64.87 -28.38
CA GLY A 572 56.55 66.05 -27.58
C GLY A 572 57.48 66.23 -26.38
N HIS A 573 57.79 65.17 -25.65
CA HIS A 573 58.73 65.20 -24.52
C HIS A 573 60.15 65.61 -24.97
N ASN A 574 60.67 64.98 -26.02
CA ASN A 574 62.00 65.29 -26.55
C ASN A 574 62.10 66.71 -27.13
N ALA A 575 61.03 67.19 -27.79
CA ALA A 575 60.95 68.57 -28.27
C ALA A 575 60.93 69.56 -27.09
N GLY A 576 60.20 69.25 -26.02
CA GLY A 576 60.12 70.08 -24.80
C GLY A 576 61.46 70.22 -24.08
N ILE A 577 62.22 69.13 -23.90
CA ILE A 577 63.56 69.18 -23.30
C ILE A 577 64.51 70.02 -24.16
N LYS A 578 64.53 69.81 -25.48
CA LYS A 578 65.39 70.58 -26.39
C LYS A 578 65.03 72.07 -26.42
N HIS A 579 63.74 72.38 -26.43
CA HIS A 579 63.24 73.75 -26.37
C HIS A 579 63.74 74.45 -25.11
N TYR A 580 63.54 73.85 -23.93
CA TYR A 580 63.99 74.42 -22.66
C TYR A 580 65.51 74.64 -22.58
N ILE A 581 66.32 73.71 -23.11
CA ILE A 581 67.78 73.87 -23.17
C ILE A 581 68.18 75.09 -24.03
N SER A 582 67.41 75.41 -25.07
CA SER A 582 67.69 76.51 -26.00
C SER A 582 67.11 77.88 -25.60
N THR A 583 65.94 77.91 -24.94
CA THR A 583 65.21 79.16 -24.65
C THR A 583 65.14 79.48 -23.16
N GLY A 584 65.36 78.52 -22.28
CA GLY A 584 65.14 78.66 -20.83
C GLY A 584 63.66 78.68 -20.41
N GLU A 585 62.73 78.53 -21.36
CA GLU A 585 61.28 78.53 -21.11
C GLU A 585 60.66 77.20 -21.56
N GLY A 586 59.65 76.71 -20.84
CA GLY A 586 58.95 75.48 -21.17
C GLY A 586 57.51 75.49 -20.65
N PRO A 587 56.51 75.11 -21.48
CA PRO A 587 55.08 75.28 -21.15
C PRO A 587 54.59 74.40 -19.98
N VAL A 588 55.40 73.40 -19.60
CA VAL A 588 55.05 72.31 -18.68
C VAL A 588 55.84 72.38 -17.37
N LEU A 589 56.77 73.34 -17.24
CA LEU A 589 57.64 73.45 -16.07
C LEU A 589 56.93 74.21 -14.95
N ASN A 590 57.18 73.80 -13.70
CA ASN A 590 56.56 74.37 -12.49
C ASN A 590 55.01 74.32 -12.47
N LYS A 591 54.38 73.39 -13.19
CA LYS A 591 52.94 73.11 -13.14
C LYS A 591 52.71 71.62 -12.91
N ASN A 592 51.63 71.29 -12.20
CA ASN A 592 51.12 69.92 -12.11
C ASN A 592 50.29 69.62 -13.36
N ILE A 593 50.55 68.48 -13.99
CA ILE A 593 49.76 68.00 -15.11
C ILE A 593 49.43 66.51 -14.95
N GLU A 594 48.22 66.13 -15.34
CA GLU A 594 47.76 64.75 -15.36
C GLU A 594 48.03 64.13 -16.73
N LEU A 595 48.74 63.00 -16.77
CA LEU A 595 49.03 62.27 -17.99
C LEU A 595 49.20 60.78 -17.73
N PRO A 596 48.97 59.95 -18.75
CA PRO A 596 49.26 58.54 -18.64
C PRO A 596 50.77 58.29 -18.61
N ALA A 597 51.18 57.37 -17.76
CA ALA A 597 52.51 56.78 -17.76
C ALA A 597 52.43 55.26 -17.84
N TYR A 598 53.52 54.65 -18.29
CA TYR A 598 53.66 53.20 -18.35
C TYR A 598 54.43 52.69 -17.15
N ASN A 599 53.92 51.61 -16.55
CA ASN A 599 54.73 50.77 -15.68
C ASN A 599 55.62 49.84 -16.53
N ARG A 600 56.50 49.09 -15.87
CA ARG A 600 57.42 48.15 -16.53
C ARG A 600 56.73 47.09 -17.37
N GLN A 601 55.56 46.64 -16.94
CA GLN A 601 54.76 45.65 -17.63
C GLN A 601 54.13 46.21 -18.91
N GLY A 602 54.30 47.51 -19.17
CA GLY A 602 53.70 48.21 -20.29
C GLY A 602 52.24 48.56 -20.04
N GLU A 603 51.78 48.52 -18.78
CA GLU A 603 50.43 48.92 -18.41
C GLU A 603 50.38 50.43 -18.19
N GLU A 604 49.40 51.06 -18.83
CA GLU A 604 49.17 52.48 -18.72
C GLU A 604 48.37 52.78 -17.46
N PHE A 605 48.84 53.72 -16.66
CA PHE A 605 48.13 54.22 -15.50
C PHE A 605 48.28 55.73 -15.35
N PRO A 606 47.27 56.42 -14.80
CA PRO A 606 47.26 57.87 -14.76
C PRO A 606 48.16 58.40 -13.63
N ILE A 607 49.04 59.34 -13.97
CA ILE A 607 49.91 60.02 -13.02
C ILE A 607 49.70 61.53 -13.05
N GLU A 608 49.98 62.17 -11.93
CA GLU A 608 50.17 63.62 -11.84
C GLU A 608 51.67 63.90 -11.67
N ILE A 609 52.26 64.74 -12.52
CA ILE A 609 53.71 65.03 -12.53
C ILE A 609 54.00 66.53 -12.49
N ALA A 610 55.04 66.90 -11.72
CA ALA A 610 55.67 68.21 -11.69
C ALA A 610 57.18 68.09 -11.95
N ILE A 611 57.73 68.91 -12.84
CA ILE A 611 59.15 68.84 -13.28
C ILE A 611 59.89 70.13 -12.90
N ILE A 612 61.02 69.99 -12.19
CA ILE A 612 61.86 71.08 -11.69
C ILE A 612 63.31 70.93 -12.20
N PRO A 613 63.89 71.93 -12.89
CA PRO A 613 65.29 71.91 -13.31
C PRO A 613 66.25 72.28 -12.17
N LEU A 614 67.36 71.54 -12.02
CA LEU A 614 68.41 71.73 -11.02
C LEU A 614 69.80 71.83 -11.69
N LYS A 615 70.71 72.63 -11.14
CA LYS A 615 72.11 72.71 -11.61
C LYS A 615 73.07 72.29 -10.51
N GLU A 616 73.90 71.27 -10.77
CA GLU A 616 74.94 70.80 -9.86
C GLU A 616 76.30 70.77 -10.58
N LYS A 617 77.31 71.44 -10.02
CA LYS A 617 78.68 71.54 -10.59
C LYS A 617 78.74 71.93 -12.08
N GLY A 618 77.80 72.78 -12.53
CA GLY A 618 77.73 73.26 -13.92
C GLY A 618 76.96 72.35 -14.88
N GLU A 619 76.45 71.21 -14.42
CA GLU A 619 75.58 70.32 -15.20
C GLU A 619 74.10 70.49 -14.82
N LEU A 620 73.23 70.48 -15.83
CA LEU A 620 71.79 70.61 -15.68
C LEU A 620 71.15 69.22 -15.53
N PHE A 621 70.29 69.10 -14.54
CA PHE A 621 69.44 67.95 -14.24
C PHE A 621 67.98 68.40 -14.13
N PHE A 622 67.03 67.47 -14.25
CA PHE A 622 65.63 67.73 -13.97
C PHE A 622 65.14 66.72 -12.94
N CYS A 623 64.56 67.21 -11.85
CA CYS A 623 63.92 66.43 -10.81
C CYS A 623 62.41 66.47 -11.04
N SER A 624 61.80 65.29 -11.16
CA SER A 624 60.37 65.12 -11.33
C SER A 624 59.76 64.52 -10.07
N PHE A 625 58.67 65.11 -9.59
CA PHE A 625 57.83 64.57 -8.52
C PHE A 625 56.56 64.03 -9.15
N ILE A 626 56.23 62.78 -8.86
CA ILE A 626 55.13 62.07 -9.50
C ILE A 626 54.25 61.38 -8.46
N GLN A 627 52.94 61.50 -8.62
CA GLN A 627 51.93 60.87 -7.81
C GLN A 627 51.01 59.99 -8.67
N ASP A 628 50.75 58.77 -8.20
CA ASP A 628 49.75 57.90 -8.81
C ASP A 628 48.35 58.31 -8.34
N ILE A 629 47.45 58.58 -9.29
CA ILE A 629 46.05 58.96 -9.02
C ILE A 629 45.07 57.81 -9.28
N SER A 630 45.57 56.57 -9.44
CA SER A 630 44.79 55.37 -9.73
C SER A 630 43.71 55.09 -8.69
N GLU A 631 43.96 55.29 -7.38
CA GLU A 631 42.92 55.10 -6.35
C GLU A 631 41.81 56.16 -6.44
N ARG A 632 42.15 57.42 -6.74
CA ARG A 632 41.17 58.50 -6.96
C ARG A 632 40.27 58.15 -8.15
N LYS A 633 40.87 57.70 -9.26
CA LYS A 633 40.16 57.21 -10.45
C LYS A 633 39.38 55.93 -10.18
N LYS A 634 39.88 55.00 -9.36
CA LYS A 634 39.17 53.78 -8.95
C LYS A 634 37.98 54.11 -8.06
N ALA A 635 38.04 55.13 -7.21
CA ALA A 635 36.91 55.57 -6.39
C ALA A 635 35.80 56.20 -7.25
N GLU A 636 36.16 57.07 -8.20
CA GLU A 636 35.23 57.61 -9.22
C GLU A 636 34.63 56.48 -10.07
N ASN A 637 35.45 55.54 -10.54
CA ASN A 637 35.00 54.36 -11.27
C ASN A 637 34.19 53.39 -10.41
N LYS A 638 34.44 53.30 -9.10
CA LYS A 638 33.69 52.46 -8.17
C LYS A 638 32.30 53.05 -7.92
N LEU A 639 32.18 54.37 -7.85
CA LEU A 639 30.89 55.05 -7.81
C LEU A 639 30.10 54.78 -9.10
N LYS A 640 30.74 54.96 -10.26
CA LYS A 640 30.16 54.63 -11.57
C LYS A 640 29.78 53.14 -11.68
N TYR A 641 30.63 52.23 -11.19
CA TYR A 641 30.38 50.80 -11.16
C TYR A 641 29.27 50.42 -10.18
N GLN A 642 29.13 51.11 -9.04
CA GLN A 642 28.01 50.90 -8.13
C GLN A 642 26.70 51.36 -8.77
N GLU A 643 26.69 52.50 -9.46
CA GLU A 643 25.54 52.99 -10.23
C GLU A 643 25.17 52.02 -11.36
N GLU A 644 26.15 51.57 -12.16
CA GLU A 644 25.97 50.54 -13.20
C GLU A 644 25.52 49.20 -12.60
N LYS A 645 26.05 48.80 -11.43
CA LYS A 645 25.66 47.58 -10.72
C LYS A 645 24.20 47.64 -10.28
N TYR A 646 23.75 48.74 -9.68
CA TYR A 646 22.34 48.89 -9.30
C TYR A 646 21.42 48.91 -10.52
N ARG A 647 21.81 49.63 -11.59
CA ARG A 647 21.09 49.63 -12.86
C ARG A 647 20.98 48.22 -13.47
N ASN A 648 22.08 47.46 -13.48
CA ASN A 648 22.12 46.09 -13.98
C ASN A 648 21.33 45.11 -13.10
N ILE A 649 21.33 45.25 -11.77
CA ILE A 649 20.50 44.42 -10.88
C ILE A 649 19.02 44.65 -11.18
N ILE A 650 18.60 45.91 -11.27
CA ILE A 650 17.21 46.26 -11.57
C ILE A 650 16.81 45.74 -12.96
N SER A 651 17.68 45.89 -13.97
CA SER A 651 17.41 45.38 -15.33
C SER A 651 17.42 43.84 -15.41
N ASN A 652 18.32 43.14 -14.74
CA ASN A 652 18.45 41.68 -14.81
C ASN A 652 17.41 40.93 -13.95
N MET A 653 16.88 41.56 -12.89
CA MET A 653 15.78 40.98 -12.12
C MET A 653 14.42 41.12 -12.84
N ASN A 654 14.38 41.72 -14.03
CA ASN A 654 13.16 42.01 -14.79
C ASN A 654 12.09 42.73 -13.97
N LEU A 655 12.50 43.53 -12.99
CA LEU A 655 11.58 44.27 -12.12
C LEU A 655 11.15 45.55 -12.82
N GLY A 656 9.85 45.71 -13.02
CA GLY A 656 9.29 46.96 -13.50
C GLY A 656 9.29 48.02 -12.42
N LEU A 657 10.01 49.11 -12.63
CA LEU A 657 10.07 50.25 -11.70
C LEU A 657 9.35 51.44 -12.32
N ILE A 658 8.40 52.00 -11.57
CA ILE A 658 7.79 53.29 -11.88
C ILE A 658 7.86 54.22 -10.69
N GLU A 659 7.99 55.51 -10.97
CA GLU A 659 7.81 56.58 -10.01
C GLU A 659 6.68 57.48 -10.51
N VAL A 660 5.73 57.76 -9.61
CA VAL A 660 4.58 58.61 -9.90
C VAL A 660 4.55 59.80 -8.95
N ASP A 661 4.01 60.92 -9.41
CA ASP A 661 3.77 62.09 -8.56
C ASP A 661 2.54 61.90 -7.63
N ASN A 662 2.22 62.95 -6.88
CA ASN A 662 1.06 62.97 -5.97
C ASN A 662 -0.30 62.86 -6.70
N GLN A 663 -0.35 63.05 -8.02
CA GLN A 663 -1.51 62.84 -8.87
C GLN A 663 -1.51 61.45 -9.53
N GLU A 664 -0.55 60.59 -9.21
CA GLU A 664 -0.32 59.26 -9.78
C GLU A 664 0.05 59.26 -11.27
N ILE A 665 0.65 60.35 -11.74
CA ILE A 665 1.17 60.45 -13.11
C ILE A 665 2.60 59.93 -13.12
N ILE A 666 2.91 59.03 -14.07
CA ILE A 666 4.26 58.44 -14.22
C ILE A 666 5.25 59.55 -14.59
N GLN A 667 6.21 59.79 -13.70
CA GLN A 667 7.33 60.72 -13.88
C GLN A 667 8.60 59.98 -14.36
N PHE A 668 8.74 58.73 -13.96
CA PHE A 668 9.85 57.88 -14.37
C PHE A 668 9.38 56.43 -14.51
N THR A 669 9.95 55.73 -15.49
CA THR A 669 9.77 54.29 -15.65
C THR A 669 11.06 53.67 -16.22
N ASN A 670 11.36 52.44 -15.82
CA ASN A 670 12.50 51.70 -16.34
C ASN A 670 12.13 50.85 -17.58
N GLN A 671 13.15 50.38 -18.30
CA GLN A 671 12.94 49.58 -19.52
C GLN A 671 12.22 48.25 -19.25
N SER A 672 12.42 47.65 -18.08
CA SER A 672 11.77 46.39 -17.71
C SER A 672 10.25 46.56 -17.55
N PHE A 673 9.79 47.68 -16.97
CA PHE A 673 8.37 48.00 -16.88
C PHE A 673 7.76 48.25 -18.25
N ALA A 674 8.45 48.99 -19.13
CA ALA A 674 8.04 49.19 -20.52
C ALA A 674 7.88 47.84 -21.26
N THR A 675 8.86 46.95 -21.12
CA THR A 675 8.86 45.63 -21.77
C THR A 675 7.74 44.72 -21.23
N MET A 676 7.56 44.63 -19.91
CA MET A 676 6.53 43.77 -19.31
C MET A 676 5.09 44.30 -19.52
N SER A 677 4.94 45.61 -19.72
CA SER A 677 3.65 46.24 -20.03
C SER A 677 3.32 46.25 -21.53
N GLY A 678 4.32 46.04 -22.38
CA GLY A 678 4.21 46.10 -23.84
C GLY A 678 4.18 47.52 -24.42
N TYR A 679 4.39 48.55 -23.60
CA TYR A 679 4.41 49.96 -24.02
C TYR A 679 5.84 50.49 -24.11
N ASP A 680 6.05 51.49 -24.97
CA ASP A 680 7.31 52.23 -25.00
C ASP A 680 7.34 53.26 -23.85
N ILE A 681 8.55 53.60 -23.37
CA ILE A 681 8.72 54.55 -22.25
C ILE A 681 8.02 55.89 -22.54
N GLU A 682 8.13 56.39 -23.77
CA GLU A 682 7.54 57.67 -24.20
C GLU A 682 6.01 57.67 -24.14
N ASP A 683 5.37 56.50 -24.32
CA ASP A 683 3.90 56.36 -24.23
C ASP A 683 3.40 56.29 -22.78
N LEU A 684 4.29 55.94 -21.83
CA LEU A 684 3.98 55.75 -20.41
C LEU A 684 4.17 57.02 -19.59
N ILE A 685 5.21 57.80 -19.88
CA ILE A 685 5.48 59.05 -19.15
C ILE A 685 4.31 60.03 -19.34
N GLY A 686 3.82 60.61 -18.23
CA GLY A 686 2.69 61.53 -18.26
C GLY A 686 1.30 60.88 -18.26
N LYS A 687 1.21 59.55 -18.08
CA LYS A 687 -0.06 58.82 -17.96
C LYS A 687 -0.28 58.28 -16.55
N ASN A 688 -1.53 57.91 -16.24
CA ASN A 688 -1.88 57.22 -14.99
C ASN A 688 -1.84 55.69 -15.20
N PRO A 689 -1.04 54.92 -14.43
CA PRO A 689 -0.92 53.47 -14.61
C PRO A 689 -2.24 52.72 -14.41
N SER A 690 -3.06 53.13 -13.45
CA SER A 690 -4.31 52.44 -13.12
C SER A 690 -5.32 52.53 -14.26
N GLU A 691 -5.34 53.64 -15.00
CA GLU A 691 -6.22 53.84 -16.15
C GLU A 691 -5.82 53.00 -17.38
N ILE A 692 -4.55 52.61 -17.46
CA ILE A 692 -4.01 51.85 -18.60
C ILE A 692 -4.14 50.33 -18.36
N PHE A 693 -3.76 49.85 -17.17
CA PHE A 693 -3.52 48.42 -16.94
C PHE A 693 -4.65 47.70 -16.18
N VAL A 694 -5.41 48.44 -15.36
CA VAL A 694 -6.41 47.87 -14.46
C VAL A 694 -7.80 47.93 -15.13
N PHE A 695 -8.61 46.90 -14.92
CA PHE A 695 -9.92 46.78 -15.56
C PHE A 695 -10.98 46.25 -14.57
N GLY A 696 -12.25 46.57 -14.83
CA GLY A 696 -13.39 46.03 -14.06
C GLY A 696 -13.38 46.43 -12.59
N GLU A 697 -13.74 45.50 -11.70
CA GLU A 697 -13.87 45.72 -10.25
C GLU A 697 -12.51 45.92 -9.54
N HIS A 698 -11.39 45.78 -10.25
CA HIS A 698 -10.05 45.87 -9.69
C HIS A 698 -9.56 47.33 -9.48
N PHE A 699 -10.29 48.33 -9.98
CA PHE A 699 -10.01 49.76 -9.73
C PHE A 699 -10.13 50.14 -8.24
N ASP A 700 -11.06 49.51 -7.51
CA ASP A 700 -11.30 49.80 -6.09
C ASP A 700 -10.10 49.40 -5.23
N ILE A 701 -9.42 48.31 -5.60
CA ILE A 701 -8.18 47.87 -4.96
C ILE A 701 -7.11 48.95 -5.10
N MET A 702 -6.93 49.51 -6.30
CA MET A 702 -5.91 50.55 -6.54
C MET A 702 -6.17 51.84 -5.74
N ASN A 703 -7.44 52.26 -5.65
CA ASN A 703 -7.83 53.42 -4.84
C ASN A 703 -7.52 53.20 -3.34
N GLN A 704 -7.83 52.01 -2.82
CA GLN A 704 -7.50 51.67 -1.43
C GLN A 704 -5.98 51.68 -1.18
N LYS A 705 -5.19 51.15 -2.12
CA LYS A 705 -3.72 51.15 -2.01
C LYS A 705 -3.12 52.54 -2.13
N LYS A 706 -3.74 53.45 -2.90
CA LYS A 706 -3.36 54.88 -2.96
C LYS A 706 -3.51 55.56 -1.60
N GLU A 707 -4.63 55.37 -0.92
CA GLU A 707 -4.86 55.96 0.41
C GLU A 707 -3.84 55.47 1.45
N LEU A 708 -3.46 54.18 1.39
CA LEU A 708 -2.44 53.62 2.28
C LEU A 708 -1.06 54.25 2.04
N ARG A 709 -0.67 54.44 0.77
CA ARG A 709 0.60 55.11 0.42
C ARG A 709 0.62 56.57 0.88
N GLN A 710 -0.50 57.30 0.76
CA GLN A 710 -0.61 58.67 1.28
C GLN A 710 -0.48 58.76 2.81
N LYS A 711 -0.82 57.68 3.53
CA LYS A 711 -0.62 57.54 4.98
C LYS A 711 0.80 57.05 5.34
N GLY A 712 1.69 56.91 4.36
CA GLY A 712 3.08 56.46 4.56
C GLY A 712 3.26 54.95 4.67
N VAL A 713 2.23 54.15 4.36
CA VAL A 713 2.28 52.69 4.49
C VAL A 713 2.71 52.05 3.18
N SER A 714 3.75 51.21 3.23
CA SER A 714 4.17 50.36 2.11
C SER A 714 3.44 49.02 2.18
N ASP A 715 3.04 48.48 1.03
CA ASP A 715 2.27 47.23 0.94
C ASP A 715 2.62 46.45 -0.32
N VAL A 716 2.35 45.14 -0.30
CA VAL A 716 2.57 44.20 -1.42
C VAL A 716 1.27 43.48 -1.74
N TYR A 717 0.86 43.51 -2.99
CA TYR A 717 -0.37 42.87 -3.44
C TYR A 717 -0.24 42.30 -4.85
N GLN A 718 -1.10 41.35 -5.20
CA GLN A 718 -1.13 40.71 -6.52
C GLN A 718 -2.43 41.07 -7.22
N ILE A 719 -2.35 41.48 -8.49
CA ILE A 719 -3.52 41.93 -9.24
C ILE A 719 -3.41 41.48 -10.71
N PRO A 720 -4.52 41.06 -11.33
CA PRO A 720 -4.56 40.82 -12.76
C PRO A 720 -4.64 42.15 -13.52
N ILE A 721 -3.85 42.27 -14.58
CA ILE A 721 -3.78 43.44 -15.46
C ILE A 721 -3.88 43.02 -16.91
N LYS A 722 -4.17 43.98 -17.79
CA LYS A 722 -4.07 43.80 -19.25
C LYS A 722 -2.89 44.57 -19.79
N ASP A 723 -2.07 43.91 -20.60
CA ASP A 723 -0.99 44.56 -21.33
C ASP A 723 -1.50 45.33 -22.57
N LYS A 724 -0.60 45.97 -23.33
CA LYS A 724 -0.94 46.72 -24.56
C LYS A 724 -1.71 45.89 -25.59
N ASN A 725 -1.48 44.57 -25.63
CA ASN A 725 -2.09 43.65 -26.57
C ASN A 725 -3.43 43.09 -26.06
N GLY A 726 -3.81 43.41 -24.82
CA GLY A 726 -5.01 42.91 -24.17
C GLY A 726 -4.84 41.52 -23.54
N GLU A 727 -3.63 40.99 -23.45
CA GLU A 727 -3.36 39.74 -22.74
C GLU A 727 -3.49 39.94 -21.23
N LEU A 728 -4.08 38.96 -20.56
CA LEU A 728 -4.19 38.94 -19.11
C LEU A 728 -2.84 38.54 -18.50
N LYS A 729 -2.26 39.43 -17.69
CA LYS A 729 -1.04 39.17 -16.91
C LYS A 729 -1.33 39.30 -15.42
N TRP A 730 -0.54 38.64 -14.58
CA TRP A 730 -0.60 38.80 -13.13
C TRP A 730 0.64 39.52 -12.64
N TRP A 731 0.46 40.66 -11.99
CA TRP A 731 1.57 41.42 -11.40
C TRP A 731 1.51 41.40 -9.88
N ALA A 732 2.65 41.13 -9.26
CA ALA A 732 2.91 41.44 -7.87
C ALA A 732 3.48 42.86 -7.78
N ILE A 733 2.77 43.74 -7.07
CA ILE A 733 3.08 45.16 -6.95
C ILE A 733 3.48 45.46 -5.51
N SER A 734 4.66 46.05 -5.33
CA SER A 734 5.10 46.65 -4.08
C SER A 734 5.14 48.16 -4.23
N GLY A 735 4.23 48.85 -3.54
CA GLY A 735 4.13 50.31 -3.57
C GLY A 735 4.64 50.93 -2.28
N ALA A 736 5.50 51.95 -2.39
CA ALA A 736 6.04 52.70 -1.26
C ALA A 736 5.94 54.22 -1.47
N PRO A 737 5.74 55.02 -0.41
CA PRO A 737 5.77 56.49 -0.50
C PRO A 737 7.18 57.01 -0.86
N ASN A 738 7.25 58.06 -1.67
CA ASN A 738 8.51 58.71 -2.06
C ASN A 738 8.62 60.10 -1.39
N TYR A 739 9.78 60.40 -0.78
CA TYR A 739 10.03 61.65 -0.06
C TYR A 739 11.20 62.42 -0.66
N ASP A 740 11.14 63.75 -0.62
CA ASP A 740 12.29 64.60 -0.95
C ASP A 740 13.31 64.70 0.20
N ASP A 741 14.46 65.35 -0.05
CA ASP A 741 15.53 65.58 0.94
C ASP A 741 15.07 66.40 2.17
N GLN A 742 13.90 67.03 2.11
CA GLN A 742 13.28 67.82 3.17
C GLN A 742 12.22 67.01 3.95
N GLY A 743 11.96 65.77 3.55
CA GLY A 743 11.00 64.85 4.18
C GLY A 743 9.56 65.04 3.73
N ASN A 744 9.29 65.80 2.67
CA ASN A 744 7.93 65.96 2.13
C ASN A 744 7.58 64.82 1.17
N LEU A 745 6.32 64.36 1.21
CA LEU A 745 5.83 63.35 0.28
C LEU A 745 5.67 63.95 -1.13
N VAL A 746 6.49 63.47 -2.06
CA VAL A 746 6.52 63.94 -3.46
C VAL A 746 5.83 62.99 -4.43
N GLY A 747 5.50 61.77 -3.99
CA GLY A 747 4.79 60.79 -4.79
C GLY A 747 4.91 59.38 -4.25
N SER A 748 4.99 58.39 -5.15
CA SER A 748 5.23 56.99 -4.76
C SER A 748 6.04 56.22 -5.78
N VAL A 749 6.76 55.21 -5.31
CA VAL A 749 7.54 54.28 -6.12
C VAL A 749 6.83 52.92 -6.13
N GLY A 750 6.72 52.32 -7.31
CA GLY A 750 6.11 51.00 -7.50
C GLY A 750 7.08 50.02 -8.16
N ILE A 751 7.33 48.89 -7.49
CA ILE A 751 8.07 47.75 -8.04
C ILE A 751 7.07 46.68 -8.47
N HIS A 752 7.19 46.22 -9.71
CA HIS A 752 6.28 45.31 -10.37
C HIS A 752 7.03 44.05 -10.81
N LEU A 753 6.50 42.89 -10.47
CA LEU A 753 7.01 41.59 -10.91
C LEU A 753 5.89 40.83 -11.63
N ASP A 754 6.17 40.36 -12.84
CA ASP A 754 5.27 39.47 -13.56
C ASP A 754 5.33 38.07 -12.92
N ILE A 755 4.20 37.62 -12.38
CA ILE A 755 4.03 36.31 -11.73
C ILE A 755 3.04 35.43 -12.52
N THR A 756 2.79 35.74 -13.80
CA THR A 756 1.82 35.01 -14.63
C THR A 756 2.16 33.52 -14.74
N GLU A 757 3.41 33.18 -15.04
CA GLU A 757 3.86 31.78 -15.14
C GLU A 757 3.72 31.04 -13.81
N GLN A 758 4.09 31.69 -12.70
CA GLN A 758 3.94 31.13 -11.36
C GLN A 758 2.47 30.86 -11.03
N LYS A 759 1.55 31.77 -11.39
CA LYS A 759 0.11 31.58 -11.21
C LYS A 759 -0.44 30.46 -12.10
N GLN A 760 0.06 30.34 -13.33
CA GLN A 760 -0.30 29.25 -14.24
C GLN A 760 0.07 27.88 -13.65
N LEU A 761 1.31 27.77 -13.13
CA LEU A 761 1.82 26.55 -12.48
C LEU A 761 1.06 26.21 -11.19
N GLU A 762 0.69 27.21 -10.39
CA GLU A 762 -0.12 27.01 -9.19
C GLU A 762 -1.50 26.43 -9.52
N ILE A 763 -2.14 26.93 -10.59
CA ILE A 763 -3.43 26.42 -11.09
C ILE A 763 -3.27 25.00 -11.63
N GLU A 764 -2.22 24.74 -12.43
CA GLU A 764 -1.94 23.41 -12.99
C GLU A 764 -1.67 22.38 -11.88
N LEU A 765 -0.88 22.74 -10.87
CA LEU A 765 -0.61 21.88 -9.72
C LEU A 765 -1.90 21.54 -8.96
N ASN A 766 -2.78 22.51 -8.76
CA ASN A 766 -4.05 22.28 -8.08
C ASN A 766 -4.98 21.38 -8.92
N GLN A 767 -4.97 21.52 -10.25
CA GLN A 767 -5.70 20.62 -11.15
C GLN A 767 -5.14 19.18 -11.12
N GLN A 768 -3.82 19.01 -11.09
CA GLN A 768 -3.20 17.69 -10.96
C GLN A 768 -3.51 17.05 -9.60
N LYS A 769 -3.52 17.84 -8.52
CA LYS A 769 -3.93 17.39 -7.19
C LYS A 769 -5.37 16.89 -7.18
N LEU A 770 -6.31 17.66 -7.76
CA LEU A 770 -7.71 17.26 -7.88
C LEU A 770 -7.86 15.96 -8.68
N LYS A 771 -7.17 15.82 -9.81
CA LYS A 771 -7.18 14.58 -10.60
C LYS A 771 -6.65 13.38 -9.82
N ALA A 772 -5.60 13.56 -9.01
CA ALA A 772 -5.06 12.51 -8.16
C ALA A 772 -6.05 12.10 -7.05
N GLU A 773 -6.70 13.07 -6.41
CA GLU A 773 -7.74 12.82 -5.39
C GLU A 773 -8.96 12.11 -5.99
N GLU A 774 -9.43 12.53 -7.17
CA GLU A 774 -10.50 11.86 -7.90
C GLU A 774 -10.13 10.42 -8.29
N ALA A 775 -8.90 10.20 -8.78
CA ALA A 775 -8.41 8.86 -9.10
C ALA A 775 -8.32 7.96 -7.85
N SER A 776 -7.93 8.50 -6.70
CA SER A 776 -7.90 7.76 -5.43
C SER A 776 -9.29 7.35 -4.98
N LYS A 777 -10.26 8.28 -5.00
CA LYS A 777 -11.67 8.00 -4.68
C LYS A 777 -12.29 6.99 -5.65
N ALA A 778 -12.00 7.10 -6.95
CA ALA A 778 -12.49 6.14 -7.94
C ALA A 778 -11.92 4.73 -7.68
N LYS A 779 -10.64 4.62 -7.29
CA LYS A 779 -9.99 3.37 -6.91
C LYS A 779 -10.65 2.75 -5.65
N GLU A 780 -11.00 3.55 -4.65
CA GLU A 780 -11.70 3.09 -3.45
C GLU A 780 -13.10 2.56 -3.76
N VAL A 781 -13.90 3.34 -4.49
CA VAL A 781 -15.26 2.94 -4.90
C VAL A 781 -15.21 1.66 -5.74
N PHE A 782 -14.23 1.54 -6.65
CA PHE A 782 -14.02 0.32 -7.42
C PHE A 782 -13.72 -0.89 -6.54
N LEU A 783 -12.82 -0.76 -5.55
CA LEU A 783 -12.46 -1.87 -4.65
C LEU A 783 -13.60 -2.25 -3.71
N ALA A 784 -14.38 -1.28 -3.23
CA ALA A 784 -15.58 -1.53 -2.45
C ALA A 784 -16.62 -2.30 -3.27
N ASN A 785 -16.89 -1.88 -4.50
CA ASN A 785 -17.82 -2.54 -5.41
C ASN A 785 -17.35 -3.95 -5.78
N MET A 786 -16.07 -4.12 -6.16
CA MET A 786 -15.48 -5.44 -6.42
C MET A 786 -15.59 -6.37 -5.21
N SER A 787 -15.35 -5.85 -4.00
CA SER A 787 -15.55 -6.63 -2.78
C SER A 787 -17.00 -7.11 -2.66
N HIS A 788 -17.98 -6.24 -2.88
CA HIS A 788 -19.39 -6.62 -2.85
C HIS A 788 -19.74 -7.68 -3.92
N GLU A 789 -19.31 -7.46 -5.15
CA GLU A 789 -19.56 -8.36 -6.30
C GLU A 789 -18.94 -9.74 -6.13
N ILE A 790 -17.79 -9.85 -5.45
CA ILE A 790 -17.15 -11.15 -5.16
C ILE A 790 -17.75 -11.78 -3.89
N ARG A 791 -18.08 -10.97 -2.88
CA ARG A 791 -18.59 -11.44 -1.58
C ARG A 791 -19.96 -12.10 -1.73
N THR A 792 -20.85 -11.53 -2.53
CA THR A 792 -22.22 -12.05 -2.73
C THR A 792 -22.27 -13.50 -3.24
N PRO A 793 -21.64 -13.86 -4.37
CA PRO A 793 -21.65 -15.25 -4.83
C PRO A 793 -20.88 -16.18 -3.88
N LEU A 794 -19.80 -15.70 -3.26
CA LEU A 794 -19.00 -16.50 -2.34
C LEU A 794 -19.76 -16.86 -1.06
N ASN A 795 -20.56 -15.92 -0.54
CA ASN A 795 -21.41 -16.15 0.62
C ASN A 795 -22.54 -17.14 0.32
N ALA A 796 -23.12 -17.09 -0.87
CA ALA A 796 -24.09 -18.09 -1.32
C ALA A 796 -23.46 -19.49 -1.36
N ILE A 797 -22.24 -19.62 -1.91
CA ILE A 797 -21.49 -20.88 -1.93
C ILE A 797 -21.24 -21.40 -0.50
N ILE A 798 -20.80 -20.54 0.42
CA ILE A 798 -20.57 -20.93 1.83
C ILE A 798 -21.88 -21.37 2.49
N GLY A 799 -22.97 -20.65 2.22
CA GLY A 799 -24.31 -21.01 2.69
C GLY A 799 -24.72 -22.40 2.22
N PHE A 800 -24.54 -22.70 0.93
CA PHE A 800 -24.84 -24.03 0.38
C PHE A 800 -23.93 -25.14 0.93
N LEU A 801 -22.63 -24.89 1.07
CA LEU A 801 -21.71 -25.85 1.67
C LEU A 801 -22.12 -26.18 3.11
N ARG A 802 -22.59 -25.18 3.86
CA ARG A 802 -23.12 -25.35 5.22
C ARG A 802 -24.40 -26.18 5.23
N GLU A 803 -25.35 -25.91 4.33
CA GLU A 803 -26.59 -26.68 4.23
C GLU A 803 -26.36 -28.13 3.76
N LEU A 804 -25.47 -28.33 2.79
CA LEU A 804 -25.04 -29.68 2.38
C LEU A 804 -24.40 -30.42 3.56
N GLY A 805 -23.59 -29.73 4.36
CA GLY A 805 -22.98 -30.26 5.58
C GLY A 805 -23.96 -30.76 6.65
N LYS A 806 -25.22 -30.29 6.62
CA LYS A 806 -26.30 -30.72 7.53
C LYS A 806 -27.00 -32.00 7.06
N GLN A 807 -26.80 -32.45 5.82
CA GLN A 807 -27.38 -33.69 5.29
C GLN A 807 -26.60 -34.95 5.72
N ASP A 808 -27.16 -36.12 5.43
CA ASP A 808 -26.48 -37.41 5.61
C ASP A 808 -25.48 -37.64 4.46
N LEU A 809 -24.25 -37.22 4.69
CA LEU A 809 -23.15 -37.27 3.73
C LEU A 809 -22.23 -38.47 3.98
N THR A 810 -21.65 -39.01 2.90
CA THR A 810 -20.52 -39.95 2.98
C THR A 810 -19.25 -39.25 3.48
N ASP A 811 -18.29 -40.00 4.03
CA ASP A 811 -17.01 -39.44 4.52
C ASP A 811 -16.22 -38.68 3.44
N LEU A 812 -16.32 -39.12 2.18
CA LEU A 812 -15.69 -38.44 1.04
C LEU A 812 -16.38 -37.12 0.71
N GLN A 813 -17.72 -37.08 0.71
CA GLN A 813 -18.50 -35.85 0.49
C GLN A 813 -18.28 -34.85 1.63
N LYS A 814 -18.17 -35.33 2.87
CA LYS A 814 -17.86 -34.50 4.02
C LYS A 814 -16.47 -33.85 3.88
N LYS A 815 -15.46 -34.61 3.44
CA LYS A 815 -14.14 -34.04 3.09
C LYS A 815 -14.21 -33.01 1.97
N TYR A 816 -15.01 -33.21 0.92
CA TYR A 816 -15.17 -32.22 -0.15
C TYR A 816 -15.82 -30.92 0.34
N ILE A 817 -16.83 -31.03 1.20
CA ILE A 817 -17.50 -29.87 1.80
C ILE A 817 -16.55 -29.14 2.76
N ASP A 818 -15.80 -29.86 3.60
CA ASP A 818 -14.83 -29.26 4.51
C ASP A 818 -13.73 -28.53 3.75
N ASN A 819 -13.15 -29.16 2.71
CA ASN A 819 -12.13 -28.54 1.87
C ASN A 819 -12.66 -27.31 1.11
N SER A 820 -13.88 -27.41 0.56
CA SER A 820 -14.51 -26.29 -0.15
C SER A 820 -14.82 -25.13 0.81
N THR A 821 -15.26 -25.44 2.03
CA THR A 821 -15.53 -24.43 3.08
C THR A 821 -14.24 -23.73 3.49
N ILE A 822 -13.14 -24.47 3.65
CA ILE A 822 -11.82 -23.91 3.93
C ILE A 822 -11.37 -22.99 2.79
N ALA A 823 -11.51 -23.42 1.53
CA ALA A 823 -11.14 -22.61 0.37
C ALA A 823 -11.96 -21.32 0.25
N SER A 824 -13.27 -21.39 0.47
CA SER A 824 -14.15 -20.20 0.44
C SER A 824 -13.85 -19.22 1.58
N ARG A 825 -13.58 -19.72 2.79
CA ARG A 825 -13.15 -18.88 3.93
C ARG A 825 -11.79 -18.22 3.67
N HIS A 826 -10.86 -18.94 3.04
CA HIS A 826 -9.57 -18.38 2.66
C HIS A 826 -9.75 -17.25 1.64
N LEU A 827 -10.62 -17.41 0.63
CA LEU A 827 -10.90 -16.37 -0.36
C LEU A 827 -11.52 -15.11 0.27
N LEU A 828 -12.45 -15.28 1.24
CA LEU A 828 -12.99 -14.16 2.02
C LEU A 828 -11.90 -13.43 2.82
N ALA A 829 -10.99 -14.16 3.45
CA ALA A 829 -9.89 -13.56 4.20
C ALA A 829 -8.95 -12.73 3.29
N ILE A 830 -8.68 -13.20 2.08
CA ILE A 830 -7.92 -12.44 1.07
C ILE A 830 -8.63 -11.13 0.72
N LEU A 831 -9.93 -11.21 0.45
CA LEU A 831 -10.74 -10.07 0.07
C LEU A 831 -10.80 -9.01 1.18
N ASN A 832 -11.01 -9.46 2.42
CA ASN A 832 -11.00 -8.60 3.60
C ASN A 832 -9.63 -7.95 3.82
N ASN A 833 -8.54 -8.68 3.60
CA ASN A 833 -7.18 -8.11 3.69
C ASN A 833 -6.94 -7.02 2.63
N ILE A 834 -7.48 -7.18 1.41
CA ILE A 834 -7.39 -6.15 0.36
C ILE A 834 -8.22 -4.91 0.76
N LEU A 835 -9.41 -5.10 1.33
CA LEU A 835 -10.21 -3.99 1.82
C LEU A 835 -9.55 -3.26 3.00
N ASP A 836 -9.03 -4.00 3.98
CA ASP A 836 -8.33 -3.43 5.13
C ASP A 836 -7.15 -2.56 4.66
N ILE A 837 -6.37 -3.00 3.66
CA ILE A 837 -5.24 -2.20 3.17
C ILE A 837 -5.69 -0.93 2.43
N SER A 838 -6.82 -0.98 1.73
CA SER A 838 -7.40 0.21 1.08
C SER A 838 -7.92 1.22 2.11
N LYS A 839 -8.58 0.76 3.17
CA LYS A 839 -9.06 1.63 4.26
C LYS A 839 -7.91 2.33 4.99
N ILE A 840 -6.80 1.63 5.18
CA ILE A 840 -5.59 2.19 5.79
C ILE A 840 -4.96 3.26 4.88
N GLU A 841 -4.81 2.98 3.57
CA GLU A 841 -4.28 3.96 2.60
C GLU A 841 -5.11 5.25 2.56
N ALA A 842 -6.43 5.13 2.70
CA ALA A 842 -7.38 6.23 2.70
C ALA A 842 -7.39 7.03 4.02
N GLY A 843 -6.79 6.50 5.09
CA GLY A 843 -6.88 7.08 6.43
C GLY A 843 -8.26 6.91 7.10
N GLU A 844 -9.11 6.02 6.58
CA GLU A 844 -10.49 5.81 7.06
C GLU A 844 -10.59 4.71 8.14
N MET A 845 -9.48 4.05 8.48
CA MET A 845 -9.47 3.01 9.50
C MET A 845 -9.42 3.60 10.92
N GLU A 846 -10.57 3.58 11.61
CA GLU A 846 -10.65 3.91 13.05
C GLU A 846 -10.43 2.66 13.92
N LEU A 847 -9.65 2.79 15.00
CA LEU A 847 -9.49 1.74 16.01
C LEU A 847 -10.56 1.86 17.09
N GLU A 848 -11.18 0.73 17.46
CA GLU A 848 -12.14 0.70 18.57
C GLU A 848 -11.39 0.71 19.91
N ASN A 849 -11.71 1.62 20.82
CA ASN A 849 -11.00 1.72 22.10
C ASN A 849 -11.88 1.19 23.26
N GLU A 850 -11.90 -0.14 23.44
CA GLU A 850 -12.74 -0.83 24.43
C GLU A 850 -11.91 -1.45 25.57
N ASP A 851 -12.50 -1.53 26.77
CA ASP A 851 -11.91 -2.23 27.91
C ASP A 851 -12.05 -3.76 27.73
N PHE A 852 -10.93 -4.49 27.71
CA PHE A 852 -10.93 -5.95 27.52
C PHE A 852 -9.91 -6.66 28.41
N TYR A 853 -10.15 -7.95 28.69
CA TYR A 853 -9.19 -8.79 29.41
C TYR A 853 -8.09 -9.27 28.46
N PHE A 854 -6.86 -8.79 28.68
CA PHE A 854 -5.73 -9.10 27.81
C PHE A 854 -5.43 -10.61 27.75
N GLU A 855 -5.46 -11.28 28.91
CA GLU A 855 -5.24 -12.72 29.01
C GLU A 855 -6.27 -13.54 28.21
N VAL A 856 -7.53 -13.10 28.18
CA VAL A 856 -8.59 -13.78 27.45
C VAL A 856 -8.36 -13.71 25.93
N SER A 857 -7.93 -12.55 25.41
CA SER A 857 -7.61 -12.43 23.98
C SER A 857 -6.41 -13.30 23.57
N ILE A 858 -5.37 -13.38 24.40
CA ILE A 858 -4.24 -14.29 24.14
C ILE A 858 -4.69 -15.75 24.18
N ASP A 859 -5.47 -16.15 25.19
CA ASP A 859 -5.97 -17.52 25.33
C ASP A 859 -6.88 -17.91 24.14
N LYS A 860 -7.68 -16.97 23.63
CA LYS A 860 -8.52 -17.18 22.44
C LYS A 860 -7.67 -17.49 21.20
N VAL A 861 -6.61 -16.72 20.93
CA VAL A 861 -5.70 -16.97 19.80
C VAL A 861 -5.04 -18.34 19.93
N ILE A 862 -4.57 -18.68 21.13
CA ILE A 862 -3.91 -19.96 21.40
C ILE A 862 -4.88 -21.12 21.21
N LYS A 863 -6.09 -21.06 21.78
CA LYS A 863 -7.13 -22.10 21.63
C LYS A 863 -7.47 -22.40 20.18
N VAL A 864 -7.53 -21.37 19.34
CA VAL A 864 -7.83 -21.51 17.90
C VAL A 864 -6.66 -22.16 17.14
N LEU A 865 -5.41 -21.82 17.47
CA LEU A 865 -4.22 -22.29 16.75
C LEU A 865 -3.61 -23.59 17.32
N GLN A 866 -3.94 -23.97 18.56
CA GLN A 866 -3.45 -25.19 19.22
C GLN A 866 -3.71 -26.48 18.42
N PRO A 867 -4.90 -26.71 17.83
CA PRO A 867 -5.17 -27.93 17.07
C PRO A 867 -4.29 -28.05 15.82
N LEU A 868 -4.06 -26.93 15.12
CA LEU A 868 -3.19 -26.85 13.94
C LEU A 868 -1.74 -27.17 14.30
N ALA A 869 -1.24 -26.63 15.42
CA ALA A 869 0.09 -26.94 15.94
C ALA A 869 0.24 -28.42 16.26
N LYS A 870 -0.76 -29.00 16.95
CA LYS A 870 -0.76 -30.41 17.35
C LYS A 870 -0.80 -31.36 16.14
N GLN A 871 -1.56 -31.02 15.09
CA GLN A 871 -1.62 -31.79 13.85
C GLN A 871 -0.25 -31.83 13.14
N LYS A 872 0.52 -30.74 13.20
CA LYS A 872 1.89 -30.68 12.67
C LYS A 872 2.96 -31.25 13.62
N GLY A 873 2.58 -31.67 14.83
CA GLY A 873 3.54 -32.14 15.84
C GLY A 873 4.41 -31.04 16.46
N LEU A 874 3.96 -29.78 16.42
CA LEU A 874 4.65 -28.62 16.99
C LEU A 874 4.19 -28.32 18.42
N ARG A 875 5.09 -27.81 19.25
CA ARG A 875 4.75 -27.32 20.60
C ARG A 875 4.44 -25.81 20.53
N LEU A 876 3.18 -25.43 20.77
CA LEU A 876 2.76 -24.04 20.95
C LEU A 876 2.63 -23.72 22.43
N SER A 877 3.31 -22.67 22.91
CA SER A 877 3.24 -22.24 24.31
C SER A 877 3.05 -20.73 24.42
N ALA A 878 2.34 -20.28 25.46
CA ALA A 878 2.11 -18.87 25.74
C ALA A 878 2.46 -18.56 27.20
N SER A 879 3.12 -17.44 27.47
CA SER A 879 3.41 -16.96 28.82
C SER A 879 3.16 -15.45 28.91
N ILE A 880 2.39 -15.04 29.91
CA ILE A 880 2.03 -13.64 30.15
C ILE A 880 2.65 -13.22 31.49
N ASP A 881 3.34 -12.08 31.50
CA ASP A 881 3.91 -11.53 32.73
C ASP A 881 2.79 -11.10 33.70
N THR A 882 2.90 -11.54 34.95
CA THR A 882 2.00 -11.18 36.07
C THR A 882 1.90 -9.68 36.34
N LYS A 883 2.83 -8.87 35.84
CA LYS A 883 2.82 -7.40 35.96
C LYS A 883 1.88 -6.72 34.95
N ILE A 884 1.43 -7.43 33.92
CA ILE A 884 0.47 -6.89 32.95
C ILE A 884 -0.85 -6.61 33.67
N HIS A 885 -1.37 -5.40 33.49
CA HIS A 885 -2.65 -5.02 34.04
C HIS A 885 -3.75 -5.90 33.41
N PRO A 886 -4.64 -6.54 34.20
CA PRO A 886 -5.57 -7.55 33.67
C PRO A 886 -6.49 -7.02 32.57
N VAL A 887 -6.88 -5.75 32.70
CA VAL A 887 -7.77 -5.06 31.76
C VAL A 887 -7.02 -3.93 31.08
N LEU A 888 -7.01 -3.97 29.76
CA LEU A 888 -6.39 -2.94 28.93
C LEU A 888 -7.45 -2.34 28.02
N LYS A 889 -7.20 -1.14 27.56
CA LYS A 889 -8.09 -0.42 26.66
C LYS A 889 -7.45 -0.33 25.28
N ALA A 890 -8.03 -1.04 24.31
CA ALA A 890 -7.63 -1.04 22.90
C ALA A 890 -8.61 -1.86 22.06
N ASP A 891 -8.33 -1.93 20.76
CA ASP A 891 -9.06 -2.77 19.82
C ASP A 891 -8.59 -4.22 19.94
N SER A 892 -9.30 -4.99 20.77
CA SER A 892 -8.98 -6.41 21.01
C SER A 892 -9.01 -7.25 19.74
N LEU A 893 -9.91 -6.95 18.79
CA LEU A 893 -10.04 -7.69 17.53
C LEU A 893 -8.84 -7.46 16.62
N ARG A 894 -8.32 -6.22 16.56
CA ARG A 894 -7.11 -5.90 15.76
C ARG A 894 -5.84 -6.47 16.39
N ILE A 895 -5.75 -6.50 17.73
CA ILE A 895 -4.67 -7.22 18.41
C ILE A 895 -4.74 -8.72 18.08
N GLU A 896 -5.92 -9.34 18.18
CA GLU A 896 -6.13 -10.74 17.80
C GLU A 896 -5.74 -10.99 16.33
N GLN A 897 -6.10 -10.08 15.40
CA GLN A 897 -5.73 -10.17 13.98
C GLN A 897 -4.21 -10.13 13.77
N ILE A 898 -3.50 -9.23 14.46
CA ILE A 898 -2.03 -9.17 14.45
C ILE A 898 -1.44 -10.52 14.90
N LEU A 899 -1.95 -11.08 16.00
CA LEU A 899 -1.45 -12.33 16.56
C LEU A 899 -1.78 -13.54 15.69
N PHE A 900 -2.98 -13.61 15.11
CA PHE A 900 -3.33 -14.67 14.16
C PHE A 900 -2.41 -14.67 12.94
N ASN A 901 -2.05 -13.51 12.42
CA ASN A 901 -1.12 -13.39 11.29
C ASN A 901 0.28 -13.87 11.66
N LEU A 902 0.83 -13.43 12.80
CA LEU A 902 2.22 -13.72 13.17
C LEU A 902 2.40 -15.15 13.69
N VAL A 903 1.52 -15.63 14.57
CA VAL A 903 1.55 -17.01 15.08
C VAL A 903 1.17 -17.99 13.96
N GLY A 904 0.23 -17.62 13.09
CA GLY A 904 -0.11 -18.38 11.90
C GLY A 904 1.07 -18.55 10.94
N ASN A 905 1.83 -17.48 10.68
CA ASN A 905 3.06 -17.55 9.88
C ASN A 905 4.12 -18.43 10.56
N SER A 906 4.30 -18.27 11.87
CA SER A 906 5.21 -19.12 12.66
C SER A 906 4.88 -20.62 12.50
N LEU A 907 3.59 -20.98 12.56
CA LEU A 907 3.10 -22.35 12.34
C LEU A 907 3.25 -22.83 10.90
N LYS A 908 3.21 -21.92 9.94
CA LYS A 908 3.34 -22.21 8.52
C LYS A 908 4.78 -22.62 8.17
N PHE A 909 5.76 -21.85 8.68
CA PHE A 909 7.17 -21.95 8.33
C PHE A 909 8.01 -22.80 9.30
N THR A 910 7.41 -23.27 10.39
CA THR A 910 8.04 -24.25 11.29
C THR A 910 7.57 -25.67 10.94
N HIS A 911 8.51 -26.56 10.63
CA HIS A 911 8.21 -27.97 10.33
C HIS A 911 8.35 -28.89 11.53
N LYS A 912 9.35 -28.64 12.38
CA LYS A 912 9.60 -29.35 13.63
C LYS A 912 10.10 -28.34 14.67
N GLY A 913 9.75 -28.53 15.92
CA GLY A 913 10.19 -27.67 17.03
C GLY A 913 9.04 -26.99 17.77
N ARG A 914 9.23 -25.72 18.12
CA ARG A 914 8.30 -24.99 19.00
C ARG A 914 8.04 -23.56 18.55
N ILE A 915 6.92 -23.03 19.01
CA ILE A 915 6.52 -21.64 18.87
C ILE A 915 6.15 -21.14 20.25
N ASP A 916 6.81 -20.07 20.69
CA ASP A 916 6.64 -19.48 22.01
C ASP A 916 6.13 -18.05 21.87
N LEU A 917 5.00 -17.74 22.51
CA LEU A 917 4.43 -16.40 22.61
C LEU A 917 4.66 -15.87 24.04
N LYS A 918 5.40 -14.79 24.18
CA LYS A 918 5.69 -14.14 25.47
C LYS A 918 5.18 -12.72 25.50
N CYS A 919 4.46 -12.34 26.55
CA CYS A 919 4.00 -10.96 26.77
C CYS A 919 4.66 -10.40 28.03
N GLU A 920 5.38 -9.28 27.92
CA GLU A 920 6.18 -8.69 29.00
C GLU A 920 5.92 -7.17 29.11
N VAL A 921 5.99 -6.61 30.32
CA VAL A 921 5.86 -5.15 30.52
C VAL A 921 7.24 -4.49 30.40
N ILE A 922 7.43 -3.59 29.43
CA ILE A 922 8.67 -2.82 29.28
C ILE A 922 8.63 -1.54 30.12
N ALA A 923 7.47 -0.88 30.17
CA ALA A 923 7.27 0.34 30.94
C ALA A 923 5.87 0.35 31.54
N ASP A 924 5.78 0.74 32.80
CA ASP A 924 4.54 0.81 33.55
C ASP A 924 4.34 2.25 34.06
N GLN A 925 3.26 2.90 33.64
CA GLN A 925 2.90 4.24 34.08
C GLN A 925 1.51 4.23 34.74
N ALA A 926 1.10 5.36 35.33
CA ALA A 926 -0.15 5.46 36.08
C ALA A 926 -1.38 5.05 35.24
N ASN A 927 -1.45 5.51 33.99
CA ASN A 927 -2.62 5.31 33.12
C ASN A 927 -2.37 4.39 31.91
N PHE A 928 -1.12 3.99 31.63
CA PHE A 928 -0.80 3.12 30.50
C PHE A 928 0.35 2.17 30.81
N GLN A 929 0.40 1.07 30.06
CA GLN A 929 1.50 0.11 30.05
C GLN A 929 2.03 -0.06 28.63
N LYS A 930 3.36 -0.08 28.50
CA LYS A 930 4.02 -0.45 27.27
C LYS A 930 4.33 -1.95 27.33
N ILE A 931 3.59 -2.73 26.54
CA ILE A 931 3.67 -4.19 26.51
C ILE A 931 4.48 -4.64 25.30
N GLN A 932 5.47 -5.51 25.52
CA GLN A 932 6.15 -6.25 24.47
C GLN A 932 5.47 -7.59 24.27
N ILE A 933 5.12 -7.92 23.04
CA ILE A 933 4.70 -9.25 22.64
C ILE A 933 5.81 -9.82 21.76
N LYS A 934 6.45 -10.88 22.24
CA LYS A 934 7.53 -11.60 21.58
C LYS A 934 7.01 -12.94 21.08
N ILE A 935 7.10 -13.17 19.77
CA ILE A 935 6.68 -14.43 19.14
C ILE A 935 7.92 -15.05 18.53
N THR A 936 8.33 -16.22 19.04
CA THR A 936 9.56 -16.90 18.63
C THR A 936 9.23 -18.26 18.04
N ASP A 937 9.71 -18.52 16.84
CA ASP A 937 9.62 -19.80 16.16
C ASP A 937 11.01 -20.38 15.86
N THR A 938 11.08 -21.71 15.77
CA THR A 938 12.30 -22.45 15.39
C THR A 938 12.23 -22.91 13.93
N GLY A 939 11.61 -22.11 13.07
CA GLY A 939 11.38 -22.40 11.66
C GLY A 939 12.60 -22.15 10.78
N ILE A 940 12.33 -21.97 9.48
CA ILE A 940 13.39 -21.82 8.46
C ILE A 940 14.18 -20.51 8.53
N GLY A 941 13.71 -19.51 9.30
CA GLY A 941 14.30 -18.16 9.30
C GLY A 941 14.23 -17.46 7.93
N MET A 942 14.81 -16.26 7.85
CA MET A 942 14.79 -15.38 6.67
C MET A 942 16.18 -14.77 6.41
N ASP A 943 16.47 -14.42 5.15
CA ASP A 943 17.69 -13.66 4.79
C ASP A 943 17.57 -12.17 5.13
N GLN A 944 18.70 -11.50 5.39
CA GLN A 944 18.72 -10.11 5.84
C GLN A 944 18.11 -9.13 4.83
N ASP A 945 18.32 -9.37 3.54
CA ASP A 945 17.74 -8.58 2.44
C ASP A 945 16.21 -8.70 2.40
N TYR A 946 15.67 -9.86 2.81
CA TYR A 946 14.22 -10.07 2.85
C TYR A 946 13.56 -9.40 4.06
N ILE A 947 14.27 -9.31 5.21
CA ILE A 947 13.77 -8.61 6.40
C ILE A 947 13.41 -7.15 6.09
N GLU A 948 14.20 -6.46 5.26
CA GLU A 948 13.91 -5.07 4.88
C GLU A 948 12.66 -4.92 4.00
N THR A 949 12.27 -5.99 3.31
CA THR A 949 11.19 -5.97 2.32
C THR A 949 9.93 -6.72 2.76
N ILE A 950 9.95 -7.45 3.89
CA ILE A 950 8.84 -8.28 4.37
C ILE A 950 7.54 -7.50 4.62
N PHE A 951 7.66 -6.21 4.98
CA PHE A 951 6.51 -5.34 5.22
C PHE A 951 6.03 -4.61 3.96
N LYS A 952 6.71 -4.76 2.81
CA LYS A 952 6.21 -4.22 1.54
C LYS A 952 4.99 -5.01 1.07
N LYS A 953 4.04 -4.32 0.44
CA LYS A 953 2.80 -4.93 -0.07
C LYS A 953 3.15 -5.98 -1.14
N PHE A 954 2.52 -7.15 -1.05
CA PHE A 954 2.74 -8.28 -1.96
C PHE A 954 4.16 -8.86 -1.94
N SER A 955 4.97 -8.53 -0.93
CA SER A 955 6.33 -9.05 -0.81
C SER A 955 6.33 -10.51 -0.38
N GLN A 956 7.11 -11.35 -1.07
CA GLN A 956 7.26 -12.79 -0.82
C GLN A 956 8.71 -13.20 -1.12
N GLU A 957 9.33 -13.97 -0.22
CA GLU A 957 10.78 -14.28 -0.27
C GLU A 957 11.16 -15.16 -1.47
N ASP A 958 10.32 -16.12 -1.85
CA ASP A 958 10.72 -17.13 -2.84
C ASP A 958 9.52 -17.69 -3.63
N LYS A 959 9.63 -17.71 -4.98
CA LYS A 959 8.60 -18.24 -5.89
C LYS A 959 8.41 -19.75 -5.74
N ALA A 960 9.40 -20.47 -5.20
CA ALA A 960 9.31 -21.89 -4.91
C ALA A 960 8.45 -22.19 -3.66
N VAL A 961 8.49 -21.32 -2.65
CA VAL A 961 7.71 -21.41 -1.40
C VAL A 961 6.23 -21.06 -1.64
N THR A 962 5.94 -20.19 -2.62
CA THR A 962 4.57 -19.80 -2.99
C THR A 962 3.70 -20.97 -3.44
N ARG A 963 4.27 -21.96 -4.16
CA ARG A 963 3.54 -23.17 -4.61
C ARG A 963 3.27 -24.15 -3.47
N LYS A 964 4.08 -24.14 -2.41
CA LYS A 964 4.01 -25.13 -1.32
C LYS A 964 3.14 -24.66 -0.15
N PHE A 965 3.05 -23.34 0.09
CA PHE A 965 2.34 -22.85 1.28
C PHE A 965 1.34 -21.70 1.05
N GLY A 966 1.22 -21.10 -0.13
CA GLY A 966 0.15 -20.15 -0.52
C GLY A 966 -0.05 -18.91 0.39
N GLY A 967 0.05 -17.69 -0.14
CA GLY A 967 -0.25 -16.48 0.63
C GLY A 967 -0.37 -15.25 -0.25
N THR A 968 -1.08 -14.22 0.20
CA THR A 968 -1.29 -12.97 -0.54
C THR A 968 -0.12 -11.99 -0.45
N GLY A 969 0.78 -12.17 0.52
CA GLY A 969 1.83 -11.19 0.83
C GLY A 969 1.29 -9.88 1.44
N LEU A 970 0.03 -9.84 1.87
CA LEU A 970 -0.60 -8.65 2.47
C LEU A 970 -0.61 -8.67 4.00
N GLY A 971 -0.59 -9.85 4.63
CA GLY A 971 -0.74 -9.98 6.08
C GLY A 971 0.32 -9.22 6.89
N MET A 972 1.58 -9.22 6.45
CA MET A 972 2.67 -8.51 7.15
C MET A 972 2.56 -6.99 6.99
N ALA A 973 2.19 -6.50 5.80
CA ALA A 973 1.93 -5.09 5.58
C ALA A 973 0.77 -4.60 6.47
N ILE A 974 -0.34 -5.34 6.53
CA ILE A 974 -1.48 -5.02 7.41
C ILE A 974 -1.05 -5.03 8.88
N THR A 975 -0.29 -6.04 9.31
CA THR A 975 0.23 -6.11 10.68
C THR A 975 1.06 -4.88 11.05
N LYS A 976 1.96 -4.42 10.16
CA LYS A 976 2.77 -3.21 10.42
C LYS A 976 1.91 -1.95 10.52
N GLU A 977 0.96 -1.79 9.61
CA GLU A 977 0.06 -0.62 9.61
C GLU A 977 -0.83 -0.60 10.86
N LEU A 978 -1.42 -1.75 11.26
CA LEU A 978 -2.22 -1.84 12.49
C LEU A 978 -1.39 -1.51 13.73
N VAL A 979 -0.16 -2.04 13.84
CA VAL A 979 0.73 -1.70 14.96
C VAL A 979 1.05 -0.20 14.97
N THR A 980 1.27 0.41 13.80
CA THR A 980 1.55 1.84 13.67
C THR A 980 0.33 2.70 14.06
N LEU A 981 -0.88 2.31 13.63
CA LEU A 981 -2.15 2.94 14.03
C LEU A 981 -2.38 2.85 15.54
N MET A 982 -1.95 1.76 16.18
CA MET A 982 -1.98 1.58 17.64
C MET A 982 -0.82 2.29 18.37
N HIS A 983 -0.07 3.17 17.68
CA HIS A 983 1.10 3.88 18.19
C HIS A 983 2.21 2.97 18.72
N GLY A 984 2.27 1.75 18.21
CA GLY A 984 3.28 0.74 18.53
C GLY A 984 4.44 0.69 17.54
N ASP A 985 5.36 -0.24 17.79
CA ASP A 985 6.50 -0.55 16.91
C ASP A 985 6.63 -2.06 16.73
N ILE A 986 7.09 -2.49 15.55
CA ILE A 986 7.33 -3.90 15.22
C ILE A 986 8.75 -4.10 14.69
N LYS A 987 9.47 -5.06 15.29
CA LYS A 987 10.83 -5.46 14.91
C LYS A 987 10.91 -6.95 14.67
N ILE A 988 11.86 -7.35 13.82
CA ILE A 988 12.08 -8.74 13.44
C ILE A 988 13.55 -9.05 13.62
N GLU A 989 13.85 -10.16 14.30
CA GLU A 989 15.16 -10.78 14.32
C GLU A 989 14.98 -12.18 13.73
N SER A 990 15.68 -12.48 12.64
CA SER A 990 15.59 -13.77 11.96
C SER A 990 16.97 -14.16 11.46
N GLU A 991 17.27 -15.45 11.54
CA GLU A 991 18.49 -16.03 10.97
C GLU A 991 18.12 -17.33 10.25
N LYS A 992 18.53 -17.42 8.99
CA LYS A 992 18.19 -18.54 8.11
C LYS A 992 18.69 -19.87 8.70
N GLY A 993 17.77 -20.83 8.82
CA GLY A 993 17.99 -22.14 9.41
C GLY A 993 17.83 -22.22 10.93
N ILE A 994 17.69 -21.10 11.63
CA ILE A 994 17.56 -21.05 13.10
C ILE A 994 16.11 -20.77 13.52
N GLY A 995 15.47 -19.78 12.88
CA GLY A 995 14.09 -19.39 13.17
C GLY A 995 13.87 -17.88 13.14
N THR A 996 12.66 -17.46 13.45
CA THR A 996 12.28 -16.04 13.47
C THR A 996 11.73 -15.62 14.82
N THR A 997 12.05 -14.39 15.21
CA THR A 997 11.48 -13.72 16.37
C THR A 997 10.86 -12.38 15.97
N PHE A 998 9.57 -12.25 16.19
CA PHE A 998 8.84 -10.99 16.07
C PHE A 998 8.74 -10.30 17.43
N PHE A 999 9.01 -9.00 17.47
CA PHE A 999 8.85 -8.14 18.64
C PHE A 999 7.83 -7.06 18.32
N ILE A 1000 6.71 -7.07 19.01
CA ILE A 1000 5.68 -6.05 18.89
C ILE A 1000 5.66 -5.27 20.19
N THR A 1001 5.65 -3.95 20.12
CA THR A 1001 5.60 -3.10 21.29
C THR A 1001 4.39 -2.19 21.21
N LEU A 1002 3.41 -2.37 22.10
CA LEU A 1002 2.16 -1.62 22.11
C LEU A 1002 2.03 -0.77 23.39
N PRO A 1003 1.80 0.55 23.28
CA PRO A 1003 1.35 1.37 24.40
C PRO A 1003 -0.15 1.18 24.59
N LEU A 1004 -0.57 0.56 25.69
CA LEU A 1004 -1.97 0.27 25.99
C LEU A 1004 -2.41 0.98 27.27
N GLU A 1005 -3.55 1.65 27.22
CA GLU A 1005 -4.13 2.29 28.42
C GLU A 1005 -4.64 1.22 29.39
N LYS A 1006 -4.54 1.49 30.70
CA LYS A 1006 -5.11 0.62 31.73
C LYS A 1006 -6.62 0.83 31.77
N GLY A 1007 -7.35 -0.26 31.55
CA GLY A 1007 -8.80 -0.26 31.57
C GLY A 1007 -9.39 -0.61 32.94
N SER A 1008 -10.72 -0.59 33.05
CA SER A 1008 -11.43 -0.97 34.28
C SER A 1008 -12.20 -2.29 34.11
N PRO A 1009 -12.06 -3.26 35.03
CA PRO A 1009 -12.86 -4.49 35.06
C PRO A 1009 -14.37 -4.26 34.99
N ASP A 1010 -14.86 -3.16 35.58
CA ASP A 1010 -16.30 -2.83 35.63
C ASP A 1010 -16.86 -2.39 34.27
N LYS A 1011 -15.99 -2.03 33.33
CA LYS A 1011 -16.34 -1.57 31.98
C LYS A 1011 -16.09 -2.62 30.90
N VAL A 1012 -15.47 -3.74 31.25
CA VAL A 1012 -15.31 -4.86 30.32
C VAL A 1012 -16.69 -5.45 30.06
N LYS A 1013 -17.15 -5.42 28.81
CA LYS A 1013 -18.35 -6.14 28.40
C LYS A 1013 -18.12 -7.62 28.73
N GLU A 1014 -18.95 -8.23 29.59
CA GLU A 1014 -18.79 -9.64 29.95
C GLU A 1014 -18.69 -10.49 28.66
N PRO A 1015 -17.73 -11.43 28.58
CA PRO A 1015 -17.68 -12.36 27.46
C PRO A 1015 -19.00 -13.13 27.46
N HIS A 1016 -19.71 -13.07 26.34
CA HIS A 1016 -21.02 -13.69 26.12
C HIS A 1016 -21.13 -15.01 26.90
N LYS A 1017 -21.88 -14.99 28.02
CA LYS A 1017 -22.52 -16.22 28.50
C LYS A 1017 -23.33 -16.73 27.32
N GLU A 1018 -23.13 -17.98 26.92
CA GLU A 1018 -24.03 -18.67 25.99
C GLU A 1018 -25.46 -18.44 26.47
N LEU A 1019 -26.12 -17.44 25.87
CA LEU A 1019 -27.52 -17.20 26.11
C LEU A 1019 -28.23 -18.38 25.46
N ASN A 1020 -28.87 -19.21 26.28
CA ASN A 1020 -29.97 -20.06 25.82
C ASN A 1020 -31.11 -19.13 25.38
N VAL A 1021 -30.94 -18.47 24.24
CA VAL A 1021 -31.95 -17.62 23.65
C VAL A 1021 -33.00 -18.51 23.01
N ASN A 1022 -34.24 -18.41 23.48
CA ASN A 1022 -35.38 -19.02 22.82
C ASN A 1022 -36.18 -17.93 22.08
N ILE A 1023 -36.01 -17.84 20.76
CA ILE A 1023 -36.78 -16.96 19.86
C ILE A 1023 -37.97 -17.68 19.19
N SER A 1024 -38.29 -18.91 19.63
CA SER A 1024 -39.37 -19.72 19.05
C SER A 1024 -40.71 -18.98 19.12
N GLY A 1025 -41.44 -18.95 18.00
CA GLY A 1025 -42.77 -18.37 17.89
C GLY A 1025 -42.84 -16.88 17.54
N LEU A 1026 -41.70 -16.19 17.37
CA LEU A 1026 -41.68 -14.80 16.90
C LEU A 1026 -42.12 -14.68 15.44
N SER A 1027 -42.86 -13.62 15.14
CA SER A 1027 -43.23 -13.21 13.78
C SER A 1027 -42.22 -12.19 13.23
N ILE A 1028 -41.53 -12.55 12.15
CA ILE A 1028 -40.44 -11.77 11.56
C ILE A 1028 -40.86 -11.35 10.15
N LEU A 1029 -40.80 -10.06 9.85
CA LEU A 1029 -40.84 -9.57 8.47
C LEU A 1029 -39.41 -9.47 7.95
N LEU A 1030 -39.08 -10.25 6.92
CA LEU A 1030 -37.78 -10.25 6.27
C LEU A 1030 -37.88 -9.50 4.93
N VAL A 1031 -37.23 -8.35 4.83
CA VAL A 1031 -37.20 -7.50 3.64
C VAL A 1031 -35.79 -7.53 3.05
N GLU A 1032 -35.64 -8.21 1.92
CA GLU A 1032 -34.34 -8.46 1.28
C GLU A 1032 -34.59 -8.75 -0.21
N ASP A 1033 -33.88 -8.08 -1.12
CA ASP A 1033 -34.09 -8.20 -2.56
C ASP A 1033 -33.49 -9.51 -3.14
N ASN A 1034 -32.41 -9.98 -2.53
CA ASN A 1034 -31.70 -11.16 -2.97
C ASN A 1034 -32.39 -12.44 -2.48
N LYS A 1035 -33.00 -13.16 -3.43
CA LYS A 1035 -33.65 -14.46 -3.20
C LYS A 1035 -32.78 -15.48 -2.45
N MET A 1036 -31.46 -15.45 -2.67
CA MET A 1036 -30.54 -16.36 -1.98
C MET A 1036 -30.40 -16.02 -0.49
N ASN A 1037 -30.28 -14.73 -0.17
CA ASN A 1037 -30.20 -14.26 1.21
C ASN A 1037 -31.52 -14.50 1.94
N ARG A 1038 -32.66 -14.27 1.26
CA ARG A 1038 -33.98 -14.61 1.80
C ARG A 1038 -34.09 -16.08 2.15
N MET A 1039 -33.72 -16.98 1.24
CA MET A 1039 -33.78 -18.43 1.47
C MET A 1039 -32.89 -18.87 2.65
N VAL A 1040 -31.68 -18.30 2.78
CA VAL A 1040 -30.77 -18.63 3.89
C VAL A 1040 -31.32 -18.16 5.24
N LEU A 1041 -31.83 -16.93 5.31
CA LEU A 1041 -32.41 -16.36 6.52
C LEU A 1041 -33.73 -17.05 6.90
N GLN A 1042 -34.59 -17.35 5.92
CA GLN A 1042 -35.82 -18.10 6.13
C GLN A 1042 -35.53 -19.47 6.74
N ASN A 1043 -34.61 -20.24 6.16
CA ASN A 1043 -34.23 -21.56 6.68
C ASN A 1043 -33.60 -21.47 8.08
N SER A 1044 -32.78 -20.44 8.33
CA SER A 1044 -32.18 -20.20 9.64
C SER A 1044 -33.24 -19.86 10.70
N MET A 1045 -34.17 -18.96 10.40
CA MET A 1045 -35.25 -18.58 11.32
C MET A 1045 -36.29 -19.70 11.52
N GLN A 1046 -36.56 -20.51 10.48
CA GLN A 1046 -37.40 -21.71 10.60
C GLN A 1046 -36.75 -22.76 11.51
N TYR A 1047 -35.42 -22.93 11.46
CA TYR A 1047 -34.70 -23.80 12.40
C TYR A 1047 -34.92 -23.40 13.87
N PHE A 1048 -35.12 -22.10 14.14
CA PHE A 1048 -35.48 -21.59 15.46
C PHE A 1048 -37.00 -21.49 15.73
N ASN A 1049 -37.86 -22.08 14.87
CA ASN A 1049 -39.32 -22.04 14.96
C ASN A 1049 -39.92 -20.61 14.92
N CYS A 1050 -39.32 -19.67 14.20
CA CYS A 1050 -39.91 -18.35 13.94
C CYS A 1050 -40.81 -18.39 12.69
N ALA A 1051 -41.88 -17.60 12.67
CA ALA A 1051 -42.72 -17.40 11.50
C ALA A 1051 -42.17 -16.23 10.68
N VAL A 1052 -41.67 -16.51 9.47
CA VAL A 1052 -41.08 -15.49 8.59
C VAL A 1052 -42.03 -15.17 7.44
N THR A 1053 -42.34 -13.90 7.25
CA THR A 1053 -42.99 -13.36 6.04
C THR A 1053 -41.93 -12.60 5.25
N GLU A 1054 -41.86 -12.85 3.94
CA GLU A 1054 -40.85 -12.26 3.04
C GLU A 1054 -41.42 -11.05 2.28
N ALA A 1055 -40.55 -10.10 1.98
CA ALA A 1055 -40.76 -9.00 1.04
C ALA A 1055 -39.48 -8.76 0.23
N GLU A 1056 -39.61 -8.42 -1.05
CA GLU A 1056 -38.48 -8.20 -1.97
C GLU A 1056 -37.97 -6.75 -1.96
N ASN A 1057 -38.79 -5.79 -1.51
CA ASN A 1057 -38.41 -4.38 -1.46
C ASN A 1057 -39.18 -3.59 -0.38
N GLY A 1058 -38.79 -2.32 -0.18
CA GLY A 1058 -39.42 -1.43 0.80
C GLY A 1058 -40.91 -1.16 0.55
N VAL A 1059 -41.37 -1.15 -0.72
CA VAL A 1059 -42.78 -0.91 -1.07
C VAL A 1059 -43.66 -2.08 -0.64
N GLU A 1060 -43.26 -3.30 -0.97
CA GLU A 1060 -43.96 -4.52 -0.57
C GLU A 1060 -43.98 -4.66 0.96
N ALA A 1061 -42.88 -4.33 1.63
CA ALA A 1061 -42.82 -4.30 3.09
C ALA A 1061 -43.86 -3.35 3.70
N LEU A 1062 -44.03 -2.15 3.13
CA LEU A 1062 -45.05 -1.19 3.56
C LEU A 1062 -46.47 -1.70 3.30
N GLU A 1063 -46.73 -2.38 2.18
CA GLU A 1063 -48.05 -2.97 1.91
C GLU A 1063 -48.40 -4.09 2.90
N ILE A 1064 -47.43 -4.94 3.23
CA ILE A 1064 -47.59 -6.01 4.22
C ILE A 1064 -47.83 -5.41 5.62
N LEU A 1065 -47.09 -4.37 6.00
CA LEU A 1065 -47.25 -3.69 7.30
C LEU A 1065 -48.58 -2.95 7.47
N LYS A 1066 -49.30 -2.63 6.38
CA LYS A 1066 -50.68 -2.11 6.48
C LYS A 1066 -51.68 -3.18 6.92
N CYS A 1067 -51.42 -4.44 6.59
CA CYS A 1067 -52.34 -5.56 6.77
C CYS A 1067 -51.99 -6.44 7.98
N GLN A 1068 -50.71 -6.52 8.34
CA GLN A 1068 -50.19 -7.43 9.36
C GLN A 1068 -49.18 -6.73 10.29
N THR A 1069 -49.11 -7.19 11.54
CA THR A 1069 -48.11 -6.72 12.53
C THR A 1069 -47.08 -7.82 12.78
N PHE A 1070 -45.85 -7.39 13.09
CA PHE A 1070 -44.71 -8.27 13.32
C PHE A 1070 -44.00 -7.89 14.62
N ASP A 1071 -43.32 -8.87 15.21
CA ASP A 1071 -42.53 -8.67 16.43
C ASP A 1071 -41.19 -7.99 16.14
N ILE A 1072 -40.63 -8.21 14.94
CA ILE A 1072 -39.39 -7.59 14.48
C ILE A 1072 -39.33 -7.54 12.95
N ILE A 1073 -38.65 -6.53 12.41
CA ILE A 1073 -38.41 -6.38 10.98
C ILE A 1073 -36.90 -6.48 10.74
N LEU A 1074 -36.50 -7.37 9.84
CA LEU A 1074 -35.15 -7.44 9.29
C LEU A 1074 -35.17 -6.72 7.95
N MET A 1075 -34.51 -5.57 7.86
CA MET A 1075 -34.62 -4.65 6.73
C MET A 1075 -33.27 -4.47 6.05
N ASP A 1076 -33.15 -4.93 4.81
CA ASP A 1076 -32.01 -4.57 3.96
C ASP A 1076 -32.00 -3.07 3.66
N ILE A 1077 -30.80 -2.48 3.65
CA ILE A 1077 -30.64 -1.04 3.40
C ILE A 1077 -30.74 -0.75 1.91
N GLN A 1078 -30.12 -1.57 1.07
CA GLN A 1078 -30.00 -1.32 -0.36
C GLN A 1078 -30.89 -2.29 -1.13
N MET A 1079 -32.05 -1.80 -1.57
CA MET A 1079 -33.03 -2.58 -2.32
C MET A 1079 -33.59 -1.76 -3.49
N PRO A 1080 -34.01 -2.39 -4.59
CA PRO A 1080 -34.67 -1.72 -5.71
C PRO A 1080 -36.05 -1.14 -5.32
N GLU A 1081 -36.55 -0.20 -6.12
CA GLU A 1081 -37.81 0.56 -5.94
C GLU A 1081 -37.84 1.51 -4.74
N MET A 1082 -37.61 1.00 -3.53
CA MET A 1082 -37.56 1.78 -2.29
C MET A 1082 -36.52 1.20 -1.34
N ASP A 1083 -35.57 2.03 -0.94
CA ASP A 1083 -34.49 1.62 -0.05
C ASP A 1083 -34.96 1.46 1.41
N GLY A 1084 -34.19 0.74 2.21
CA GLY A 1084 -34.55 0.44 3.60
C GLY A 1084 -34.60 1.66 4.52
N ILE A 1085 -33.85 2.72 4.19
CA ILE A 1085 -33.81 3.96 4.96
C ILE A 1085 -35.09 4.77 4.72
N GLU A 1086 -35.51 4.90 3.47
CA GLU A 1086 -36.75 5.54 3.04
C GLU A 1086 -37.95 4.77 3.60
N ALA A 1087 -37.98 3.44 3.45
CA ALA A 1087 -39.01 2.58 4.03
C ALA A 1087 -39.09 2.77 5.56
N THR A 1088 -37.95 2.82 6.26
CA THR A 1088 -37.92 3.03 7.72
C THR A 1088 -38.46 4.40 8.12
N LYS A 1089 -38.10 5.47 7.38
CA LYS A 1089 -38.65 6.81 7.63
C LYS A 1089 -40.16 6.82 7.50
N ILE A 1090 -40.73 6.12 6.50
CA ILE A 1090 -42.18 6.00 6.31
C ILE A 1090 -42.80 5.19 7.46
N ILE A 1091 -42.21 4.05 7.84
CA ILE A 1091 -42.68 3.21 8.96
C ILE A 1091 -42.73 4.02 10.28
N ARG A 1092 -41.73 4.86 10.55
CA ARG A 1092 -41.63 5.65 11.78
C ARG A 1092 -42.48 6.92 11.76
N ASN A 1093 -42.50 7.65 10.65
CA ASN A 1093 -43.17 8.96 10.58
C ASN A 1093 -44.64 8.85 10.19
N GLU A 1094 -44.97 8.04 9.19
CA GLU A 1094 -46.33 7.92 8.66
C GLU A 1094 -47.14 6.85 9.41
N PHE A 1095 -46.61 5.63 9.50
CA PHE A 1095 -47.35 4.51 10.12
C PHE A 1095 -47.22 4.50 11.65
N LYS A 1096 -46.25 5.24 12.20
CA LYS A 1096 -45.98 5.37 13.64
C LYS A 1096 -45.85 4.02 14.36
N LEU A 1097 -45.29 3.03 13.66
CA LEU A 1097 -45.05 1.71 14.23
C LEU A 1097 -43.77 1.75 15.08
N ASN A 1098 -43.82 1.12 16.26
CA ASN A 1098 -42.68 0.98 17.19
C ASN A 1098 -42.07 -0.44 17.14
N THR A 1099 -42.38 -1.21 16.10
CA THR A 1099 -41.78 -2.52 15.86
C THR A 1099 -40.27 -2.33 15.67
N PRO A 1100 -39.41 -3.07 16.38
CA PRO A 1100 -37.97 -2.98 16.21
C PRO A 1100 -37.56 -3.29 14.76
N ILE A 1101 -36.67 -2.48 14.20
CA ILE A 1101 -36.10 -2.68 12.86
C ILE A 1101 -34.60 -2.92 13.02
N ILE A 1102 -34.14 -4.08 12.57
CA ILE A 1102 -32.71 -4.39 12.45
C ILE A 1102 -32.29 -4.12 11.00
N ALA A 1103 -31.33 -3.24 10.83
CA ALA A 1103 -30.70 -2.98 9.54
C ALA A 1103 -29.84 -4.19 9.13
N LEU A 1104 -30.09 -4.75 7.95
CA LEU A 1104 -29.20 -5.72 7.31
C LEU A 1104 -28.28 -4.94 6.38
N THR A 1105 -27.06 -4.67 6.81
CA THR A 1105 -26.11 -3.84 6.03
C THR A 1105 -24.97 -4.68 5.45
N ALA A 1106 -24.45 -4.26 4.31
CA ALA A 1106 -23.33 -4.91 3.67
C ALA A 1106 -21.97 -4.51 4.29
N ASN A 1107 -21.89 -3.38 5.02
CA ASN A 1107 -20.69 -2.92 5.74
C ASN A 1107 -21.05 -2.21 7.07
N ALA A 1108 -20.19 -2.32 8.09
CA ALA A 1108 -20.34 -1.60 9.36
C ALA A 1108 -19.69 -0.20 9.32
N PHE A 1109 -19.88 0.58 8.24
CA PHE A 1109 -19.35 1.94 8.20
C PHE A 1109 -20.13 2.85 9.15
N LYS A 1110 -19.41 3.68 9.91
CA LYS A 1110 -19.99 4.58 10.91
C LYS A 1110 -21.03 5.54 10.32
N SER A 1111 -20.75 6.08 9.14
CA SER A 1111 -21.68 6.94 8.39
C SER A 1111 -22.97 6.21 8.00
N GLU A 1112 -22.88 4.93 7.62
CA GLU A 1112 -24.02 4.11 7.24
C GLU A 1112 -24.86 3.71 8.47
N ILE A 1113 -24.20 3.35 9.58
CA ILE A 1113 -24.86 3.05 10.86
C ILE A 1113 -25.54 4.31 11.44
N GLU A 1114 -24.87 5.47 11.39
CA GLU A 1114 -25.46 6.75 11.80
C GLU A 1114 -26.68 7.11 10.94
N ASN A 1115 -26.61 6.90 9.62
CA ASN A 1115 -27.74 7.10 8.73
C ASN A 1115 -28.93 6.18 9.08
N CYS A 1116 -28.67 4.91 9.42
CA CYS A 1116 -29.71 3.96 9.85
C CYS A 1116 -30.37 4.36 11.17
N LYS A 1117 -29.56 4.77 12.16
CA LYS A 1117 -30.06 5.25 13.45
C LYS A 1117 -30.87 6.53 13.30
N ASN A 1118 -30.38 7.48 12.50
CA ASN A 1118 -31.08 8.73 12.20
C ASN A 1118 -32.41 8.50 11.45
N ALA A 1119 -32.49 7.43 10.63
CA ALA A 1119 -33.72 7.03 9.97
C ALA A 1119 -34.74 6.40 10.94
N GLY A 1120 -34.29 5.87 12.08
CA GLY A 1120 -35.12 5.28 13.13
C GLY A 1120 -35.04 3.76 13.24
N MET A 1121 -33.98 3.13 12.72
CA MET A 1121 -33.67 1.71 12.95
C MET A 1121 -33.07 1.48 14.35
N ASP A 1122 -33.35 0.33 14.96
CA ASP A 1122 -33.05 0.05 16.37
C ASP A 1122 -31.69 -0.63 16.59
N ASP A 1123 -31.24 -1.45 15.64
CA ASP A 1123 -29.92 -2.08 15.66
C ASP A 1123 -29.50 -2.49 14.23
N TYR A 1124 -28.32 -3.09 14.07
CA TYR A 1124 -27.82 -3.54 12.77
C TYR A 1124 -27.14 -4.90 12.85
N VAL A 1125 -27.10 -5.61 11.72
CA VAL A 1125 -26.35 -6.86 11.52
C VAL A 1125 -25.68 -6.79 10.14
N THR A 1126 -24.40 -7.13 10.08
CA THR A 1126 -23.63 -7.12 8.83
C THR A 1126 -23.81 -8.38 8.01
N LYS A 1127 -23.81 -8.26 6.68
CA LYS A 1127 -23.80 -9.36 5.72
C LYS A 1127 -22.34 -9.77 5.40
N PRO A 1128 -21.98 -11.07 5.44
CA PRO A 1128 -22.83 -12.25 5.67
C PRO A 1128 -23.28 -12.38 7.13
N PHE A 1129 -24.52 -12.82 7.30
CA PHE A 1129 -25.16 -12.97 8.60
C PHE A 1129 -24.46 -14.05 9.44
N ASP A 1130 -23.91 -13.66 10.58
CA ASP A 1130 -23.63 -14.61 11.65
C ASP A 1130 -24.96 -14.96 12.32
N GLU A 1131 -25.38 -16.22 12.18
CA GLU A 1131 -26.63 -16.76 12.70
C GLU A 1131 -26.75 -16.57 14.21
N PHE A 1132 -25.64 -16.66 14.95
CA PHE A 1132 -25.66 -16.45 16.40
C PHE A 1132 -25.84 -14.96 16.74
N LEU A 1133 -25.12 -14.07 16.06
CA LEU A 1133 -25.22 -12.63 16.25
C LEU A 1133 -26.61 -12.10 15.89
N LEU A 1134 -27.19 -12.58 14.78
CA LEU A 1134 -28.53 -12.19 14.35
C LEU A 1134 -29.59 -12.61 15.37
N VAL A 1135 -29.52 -13.85 15.87
CA VAL A 1135 -30.43 -14.35 16.91
C VAL A 1135 -30.25 -13.58 18.21
N GLU A 1136 -29.02 -13.24 18.58
CA GLU A 1136 -28.72 -12.41 19.76
C GLU A 1136 -29.32 -11.00 19.64
N THR A 1137 -29.16 -10.34 18.49
CA THR A 1137 -29.72 -9.00 18.24
C THR A 1137 -31.26 -9.05 18.23
N ILE A 1138 -31.86 -10.07 17.63
CA ILE A 1138 -33.32 -10.29 17.67
C ILE A 1138 -33.77 -10.45 19.12
N ALA A 1139 -33.08 -11.28 19.92
CA ALA A 1139 -33.42 -11.53 21.31
C ALA A 1139 -33.30 -10.29 22.21
N LYS A 1140 -32.25 -9.50 21.98
CA LYS A 1140 -32.01 -8.24 22.68
C LYS A 1140 -33.17 -7.27 22.49
N LEU A 1141 -33.74 -7.20 21.29
CA LEU A 1141 -34.82 -6.27 20.95
C LEU A 1141 -36.23 -6.80 21.27
N THR A 1142 -36.42 -8.12 21.29
CA THR A 1142 -37.75 -8.74 21.47
C THR A 1142 -37.97 -9.34 22.87
N VAL A 1143 -37.04 -10.16 23.36
CA VAL A 1143 -37.19 -10.95 24.60
C VAL A 1143 -36.64 -10.23 25.84
N ASN A 1144 -35.53 -9.49 25.70
CA ASN A 1144 -34.81 -8.83 26.80
C ASN A 1144 -34.99 -7.29 26.81
N ARG A 1145 -36.20 -6.79 26.61
CA ARG A 1145 -36.46 -5.34 26.70
C ARG A 1145 -36.27 -4.86 28.16
N PRO A 1146 -35.41 -3.87 28.45
CA PRO A 1146 -35.39 -3.25 29.76
C PRO A 1146 -36.64 -2.37 29.90
N LYS A 1147 -37.60 -2.78 30.72
CA LYS A 1147 -38.68 -1.90 31.18
C LYS A 1147 -38.74 -1.86 32.70
N ASN A 1148 -38.87 -0.62 33.17
CA ASN A 1148 -38.98 -0.20 34.56
C ASN A 1148 -39.90 -1.06 35.44
N SER A 1149 -39.39 -1.28 36.65
CA SER A 1149 -40.06 -1.66 37.90
C SER A 1149 -41.60 -1.65 37.91
N SER A 1150 -42.21 -2.81 38.14
CA SER A 1150 -43.20 -3.01 39.22
C SER A 1150 -43.51 -4.50 39.40
N SER A 1151 -43.69 -4.87 40.67
CA SER A 1151 -44.03 -6.19 41.21
C SER A 1151 -45.23 -6.85 40.47
N PHE A 1152 -45.29 -8.17 40.32
CA PHE A 1152 -45.85 -9.08 41.33
C PHE A 1152 -45.55 -10.56 41.04
N LYS A 1153 -45.17 -11.27 42.12
CA LYS A 1153 -45.46 -12.67 42.50
C LYS A 1153 -45.26 -13.79 41.47
N THR A 1154 -44.14 -14.48 41.69
CA THR A 1154 -43.93 -15.91 41.45
C THR A 1154 -45.08 -16.76 42.02
N THR A 1155 -45.74 -17.51 41.16
CA THR A 1155 -46.36 -18.79 41.50
C THR A 1155 -45.39 -19.92 41.16
N ASP A 1156 -45.12 -20.77 42.16
CA ASP A 1156 -44.28 -21.94 42.07
C ASP A 1156 -44.59 -22.82 40.84
N ARG A 1157 -43.64 -22.88 39.91
CA ARG A 1157 -43.42 -24.07 39.09
C ARG A 1157 -41.98 -24.49 39.30
N ILE A 1158 -41.82 -25.64 39.96
CA ILE A 1158 -40.54 -26.33 40.11
C ILE A 1158 -39.86 -26.39 38.74
N SER A 1159 -38.76 -25.66 38.57
CA SER A 1159 -38.00 -25.59 37.33
C SER A 1159 -37.50 -26.98 36.94
N LYS A 1160 -37.63 -27.35 35.66
CA LYS A 1160 -37.02 -28.57 35.11
C LYS A 1160 -35.51 -28.55 35.40
N ILE A 1161 -34.96 -29.66 35.90
CA ILE A 1161 -33.52 -29.76 36.26
C ILE A 1161 -32.66 -30.39 35.15
N TYR A 1162 -33.22 -30.56 33.95
CA TYR A 1162 -32.59 -31.14 32.76
C TYR A 1162 -32.85 -30.25 31.54
N ASN A 1163 -31.95 -30.30 30.54
CA ASN A 1163 -32.08 -29.60 29.27
C ASN A 1163 -31.76 -30.54 28.10
N LEU A 1164 -32.79 -30.93 27.35
CA LEU A 1164 -32.66 -31.87 26.22
C LEU A 1164 -32.08 -31.21 24.94
N GLY A 1165 -31.73 -29.93 24.95
CA GLY A 1165 -31.21 -29.23 23.77
C GLY A 1165 -29.97 -29.92 23.18
N VAL A 1166 -29.04 -30.36 24.03
CA VAL A 1166 -27.84 -31.09 23.59
C VAL A 1166 -28.21 -32.43 22.95
N LEU A 1167 -29.13 -33.19 23.55
CA LEU A 1167 -29.58 -34.48 23.02
C LEU A 1167 -30.38 -34.33 21.72
N ARG A 1168 -31.23 -33.30 21.60
CA ARG A 1168 -32.01 -32.99 20.39
C ARG A 1168 -31.12 -32.51 19.24
N ASN A 1169 -30.05 -31.79 19.55
CA ASN A 1169 -29.04 -31.41 18.57
C ASN A 1169 -28.21 -32.63 18.12
N LEU A 1170 -27.82 -33.50 19.06
CA LEU A 1170 -27.13 -34.76 18.75
C LEU A 1170 -27.98 -35.73 17.92
N SER A 1171 -29.31 -35.73 18.13
CA SER A 1171 -30.25 -36.57 17.39
C SER A 1171 -30.71 -35.98 16.05
N ARG A 1172 -30.24 -34.77 15.70
CA ARG A 1172 -30.68 -34.02 14.51
C ARG A 1172 -32.21 -33.92 14.40
N GLY A 1173 -32.90 -33.75 15.53
CA GLY A 1173 -34.37 -33.63 15.57
C GLY A 1173 -35.15 -34.95 15.49
N ASN A 1174 -34.49 -36.11 15.54
CA ASN A 1174 -35.17 -37.40 15.61
C ASN A 1174 -35.73 -37.66 17.03
N GLU A 1175 -37.02 -37.37 17.23
CA GLU A 1175 -37.68 -37.54 18.53
C GLU A 1175 -37.76 -39.02 18.98
N ASP A 1176 -37.81 -39.98 18.06
CA ASP A 1176 -37.82 -41.42 18.40
C ASP A 1176 -36.46 -41.87 18.99
N PHE A 1177 -35.36 -41.30 18.49
CA PHE A 1177 -34.03 -41.45 19.06
C PHE A 1177 -33.91 -40.77 20.43
N VAL A 1178 -34.45 -39.56 20.58
CA VAL A 1178 -34.46 -38.83 21.86
C VAL A 1178 -35.22 -39.63 22.92
N GLN A 1179 -36.39 -40.17 22.57
CA GLN A 1179 -37.21 -40.97 23.48
C GLN A 1179 -36.52 -42.29 23.86
N LYS A 1180 -35.86 -42.97 22.90
CA LYS A 1180 -35.02 -44.15 23.18
C LYS A 1180 -33.85 -43.82 24.11
N MET A 1181 -33.16 -42.71 23.87
CA MET A 1181 -32.02 -42.29 24.71
C MET A 1181 -32.45 -41.88 26.12
N ILE A 1182 -33.60 -41.22 26.28
CA ILE A 1182 -34.19 -40.92 27.59
C ILE A 1182 -34.58 -42.23 28.31
N THR A 1183 -35.17 -43.19 27.60
CA THR A 1183 -35.53 -44.51 28.15
C THR A 1183 -34.28 -45.26 28.63
N ILE A 1184 -33.25 -45.34 27.80
CA ILE A 1184 -31.96 -45.97 28.14
C ILE A 1184 -31.32 -45.29 29.35
N PHE A 1185 -31.34 -43.94 29.41
CA PHE A 1185 -30.81 -43.22 30.56
C PHE A 1185 -31.56 -43.53 31.85
N VAL A 1186 -32.89 -43.53 31.79
CA VAL A 1186 -33.75 -43.83 32.95
C VAL A 1186 -33.47 -45.24 33.46
N GLU A 1187 -33.40 -46.24 32.59
CA GLU A 1187 -33.13 -47.64 32.95
C GLU A 1187 -31.72 -47.82 33.51
N GLN A 1188 -30.70 -47.35 32.78
CA GLN A 1188 -29.30 -47.54 33.17
C GLN A 1188 -28.94 -46.76 34.44
N THR A 1189 -29.39 -45.51 34.56
CA THR A 1189 -29.06 -44.68 35.73
C THR A 1189 -29.80 -45.18 36.97
N SER A 1190 -31.04 -45.67 36.84
CA SER A 1190 -31.74 -46.30 37.97
C SER A 1190 -30.99 -47.53 38.49
N GLN A 1191 -30.47 -48.38 37.60
CA GLN A 1191 -29.66 -49.53 37.98
C GLN A 1191 -28.34 -49.10 38.63
N ILE A 1192 -27.67 -48.09 38.08
CA ILE A 1192 -26.40 -47.59 38.63
C ILE A 1192 -26.61 -46.96 40.01
N LEU A 1193 -27.73 -46.28 40.26
CA LEU A 1193 -28.05 -45.74 41.58
C LEU A 1193 -28.25 -46.85 42.63
N MET A 1194 -28.79 -48.01 42.25
CA MET A 1194 -28.87 -49.19 43.13
C MET A 1194 -27.48 -49.79 43.38
N ASP A 1195 -26.67 -49.93 42.34
CA ASP A 1195 -25.31 -50.48 42.46
C ASP A 1195 -24.38 -49.57 43.28
N LEU A 1196 -24.62 -48.25 43.25
CA LEU A 1196 -23.92 -47.26 44.06
C LEU A 1196 -24.24 -47.41 45.56
N ASP A 1197 -25.49 -47.76 45.92
CA ASP A 1197 -25.85 -48.04 47.32
C ASP A 1197 -25.12 -49.27 47.86
N VAL A 1198 -25.05 -50.35 47.06
CA VAL A 1198 -24.32 -51.57 47.42
C VAL A 1198 -22.83 -51.28 47.56
N ALA A 1199 -22.23 -50.55 46.60
CA ALA A 1199 -20.83 -50.18 46.65
C ALA A 1199 -20.50 -49.23 47.82
N LEU A 1200 -21.44 -48.37 48.23
CA LEU A 1200 -21.30 -47.51 49.41
C LEU A 1200 -21.37 -48.31 50.72
N GLN A 1201 -22.25 -49.31 50.81
CA GLN A 1201 -22.33 -50.22 51.97
C GLN A 1201 -21.07 -51.07 52.13
N GLU A 1202 -20.48 -51.50 51.02
CA GLU A 1202 -19.22 -52.25 50.98
C GLU A 1202 -17.95 -51.37 51.12
N ASN A 1203 -18.10 -50.04 51.20
CA ASN A 1203 -17.00 -49.05 51.12
C ASN A 1203 -16.05 -49.28 49.91
N ASN A 1204 -16.58 -49.75 48.78
CA ASN A 1204 -15.80 -50.02 47.58
C ASN A 1204 -15.69 -48.76 46.70
N PHE A 1205 -14.79 -47.86 47.09
CA PHE A 1205 -14.58 -46.56 46.43
C PHE A 1205 -14.12 -46.67 44.97
N THR A 1206 -13.43 -47.75 44.61
CA THR A 1206 -13.03 -48.02 43.22
C THR A 1206 -14.25 -48.33 42.35
N LYS A 1207 -15.19 -49.13 42.86
CA LYS A 1207 -16.46 -49.44 42.18
C LYS A 1207 -17.36 -48.20 42.09
N ILE A 1208 -17.39 -47.36 43.13
CA ILE A 1208 -18.08 -46.06 43.09
C ILE A 1208 -17.54 -45.16 41.97
N ASN A 1209 -16.22 -45.03 41.85
CA ASN A 1209 -15.61 -44.21 40.81
C ASN A 1209 -15.96 -44.70 39.39
N LEU A 1210 -15.92 -46.02 39.18
CA LEU A 1210 -16.31 -46.63 37.90
C LEU A 1210 -17.78 -46.36 37.55
N LEU A 1211 -18.69 -46.48 38.52
CA LEU A 1211 -20.12 -46.24 38.32
C LEU A 1211 -20.42 -44.76 38.03
N ILE A 1212 -19.77 -43.83 38.72
CA ILE A 1212 -19.94 -42.39 38.50
C ILE A 1212 -19.36 -41.95 37.16
N HIS A 1213 -18.17 -42.45 36.79
CA HIS A 1213 -17.58 -42.20 35.48
C HIS A 1213 -18.44 -42.75 34.33
N LYS A 1214 -19.24 -43.80 34.58
CA LYS A 1214 -20.16 -44.37 33.60
C LYS A 1214 -21.44 -43.53 33.40
N VAL A 1215 -21.91 -42.85 34.45
CA VAL A 1215 -23.13 -42.01 34.41
C VAL A 1215 -22.86 -40.61 33.87
N LYS A 1216 -21.65 -40.08 34.09
CA LYS A 1216 -21.24 -38.72 33.71
C LYS A 1216 -21.55 -38.35 32.25
N PRO A 1217 -21.22 -39.16 31.22
CA PRO A 1217 -21.51 -38.81 29.83
C PRO A 1217 -23.01 -38.67 29.55
N SER A 1218 -23.84 -39.50 30.19
CA SER A 1218 -25.29 -39.45 29.99
C SER A 1218 -25.92 -38.23 30.68
N VAL A 1219 -25.41 -37.83 31.84
CA VAL A 1219 -25.80 -36.60 32.57
C VAL A 1219 -25.45 -35.35 31.76
N GLU A 1220 -24.28 -35.33 31.12
CA GLU A 1220 -23.87 -34.27 30.19
C GLU A 1220 -24.78 -34.21 28.96
N SER A 1221 -25.09 -35.35 28.34
CA SER A 1221 -25.94 -35.42 27.14
C SER A 1221 -27.38 -34.94 27.37
N LEU A 1222 -27.92 -35.11 28.59
CA LEU A 1222 -29.28 -34.72 28.97
C LEU A 1222 -29.36 -33.34 29.64
N GLY A 1223 -28.23 -32.63 29.73
CA GLY A 1223 -28.17 -31.26 30.25
C GLY A 1223 -28.57 -31.13 31.72
N ILE A 1224 -28.20 -32.10 32.57
CA ILE A 1224 -28.45 -32.06 34.03
C ILE A 1224 -27.28 -31.32 34.70
N SER A 1225 -27.18 -30.01 34.45
CA SER A 1225 -25.98 -29.20 34.75
C SER A 1225 -25.65 -29.11 36.25
N ASN A 1226 -26.66 -29.21 37.11
CA ASN A 1226 -26.52 -29.02 38.56
C ASN A 1226 -25.72 -30.13 39.27
N VAL A 1227 -25.55 -31.30 38.64
CA VAL A 1227 -24.84 -32.47 39.22
C VAL A 1227 -23.40 -32.61 38.73
N LEU A 1228 -23.03 -31.98 37.61
CA LEU A 1228 -21.71 -32.13 36.99
C LEU A 1228 -20.59 -31.63 37.90
N LYS A 1229 -20.84 -30.53 38.64
CA LYS A 1229 -19.90 -30.00 39.63
C LYS A 1229 -19.66 -30.99 40.77
N ASP A 1230 -20.73 -31.62 41.26
CA ASP A 1230 -20.64 -32.59 42.35
C ASP A 1230 -19.96 -33.90 41.90
N ILE A 1231 -20.22 -34.36 40.67
CA ILE A 1231 -19.53 -35.51 40.05
C ILE A 1231 -18.03 -35.24 39.93
N ALA A 1232 -17.62 -34.08 39.40
CA ALA A 1232 -16.21 -33.73 39.27
C ALA A 1232 -15.50 -33.57 40.62
N THR A 1233 -16.22 -33.11 41.64
CA THR A 1233 -15.72 -32.99 43.01
C THR A 1233 -15.58 -34.37 43.66
N LEU A 1234 -16.53 -35.28 43.44
CA LEU A 1234 -16.49 -36.66 43.91
C LEU A 1234 -15.31 -37.45 43.30
N GLU A 1235 -15.06 -37.32 42.00
CA GLU A 1235 -13.92 -37.95 41.31
C GLU A 1235 -12.56 -37.57 41.94
N LYS A 1236 -12.45 -36.34 42.46
CA LYS A 1236 -11.26 -35.85 43.20
C LYS A 1236 -11.26 -36.29 44.66
N ALA A 1237 -12.41 -36.24 45.33
CA ALA A 1237 -12.56 -36.57 46.75
C ALA A 1237 -12.32 -38.06 47.04
N ILE A 1238 -12.62 -38.96 46.09
CA ILE A 1238 -12.36 -40.41 46.20
C ILE A 1238 -10.88 -40.71 46.46
N LYS A 1239 -9.95 -39.83 46.05
CA LYS A 1239 -8.51 -39.99 46.28
C LYS A 1239 -7.99 -39.32 47.57
N THR A 1240 -8.77 -38.46 48.20
CA THR A 1240 -8.26 -37.50 49.20
C THR A 1240 -9.03 -37.46 50.52
N ASN A 1241 -10.35 -37.73 50.54
CA ASN A 1241 -11.16 -37.59 51.76
C ASN A 1241 -12.43 -38.49 51.77
N PRO A 1242 -12.41 -39.68 52.40
CA PRO A 1242 -13.52 -40.65 52.36
C PRO A 1242 -14.83 -40.20 53.01
N GLN A 1243 -14.79 -39.24 53.95
CA GLN A 1243 -16.01 -38.72 54.61
C GLN A 1243 -16.81 -37.77 53.71
N GLU A 1244 -16.11 -36.99 52.88
CA GLU A 1244 -16.69 -36.04 51.93
C GLU A 1244 -17.40 -36.76 50.76
N VAL A 1245 -16.90 -37.94 50.39
CA VAL A 1245 -17.51 -38.82 49.37
C VAL A 1245 -18.95 -39.20 49.74
N LYS A 1246 -19.25 -39.50 51.00
CA LYS A 1246 -20.62 -39.93 51.40
C LYS A 1246 -21.64 -38.80 51.25
N ALA A 1247 -21.26 -37.56 51.59
CA ALA A 1247 -22.13 -36.40 51.47
C ALA A 1247 -22.38 -36.02 50.00
N LEU A 1248 -21.31 -36.01 49.18
CA LEU A 1248 -21.40 -35.73 47.75
C LEU A 1248 -22.22 -36.80 47.01
N LEU A 1249 -22.05 -38.08 47.35
CA LEU A 1249 -22.79 -39.16 46.72
C LEU A 1249 -24.29 -39.11 47.06
N HIS A 1250 -24.63 -38.69 48.27
CA HIS A 1250 -26.03 -38.47 48.67
C HIS A 1250 -26.68 -37.36 47.81
N ASN A 1251 -25.98 -36.25 47.58
CA ASN A 1251 -26.49 -35.15 46.77
C ASN A 1251 -26.66 -35.53 45.29
N ILE A 1252 -25.65 -36.20 44.71
CA ILE A 1252 -25.69 -36.70 43.33
C ILE A 1252 -26.89 -37.65 43.15
N LYS A 1253 -27.09 -38.58 44.10
CA LYS A 1253 -28.23 -39.52 44.06
C LYS A 1253 -29.56 -38.80 44.13
N LEU A 1254 -29.70 -37.80 45.01
CA LEU A 1254 -30.93 -37.01 45.15
C LEU A 1254 -31.30 -36.35 43.82
N VAL A 1255 -30.36 -35.64 43.20
CA VAL A 1255 -30.62 -34.89 41.97
C VAL A 1255 -30.84 -35.82 40.77
N LEU A 1256 -30.10 -36.93 40.65
CA LEU A 1256 -30.32 -37.91 39.58
C LEU A 1256 -31.67 -38.62 39.72
N THR A 1257 -32.08 -38.97 40.94
CA THR A 1257 -33.42 -39.55 41.19
C THR A 1257 -34.53 -38.57 40.82
N LEU A 1258 -34.33 -37.28 41.15
CA LEU A 1258 -35.27 -36.21 40.80
C LEU A 1258 -35.34 -36.01 39.27
N ALA A 1259 -34.19 -36.10 38.57
CA ALA A 1259 -34.12 -35.95 37.12
C ALA A 1259 -34.80 -37.12 36.40
N ILE A 1260 -34.57 -38.35 36.86
CA ILE A 1260 -35.25 -39.55 36.37
C ILE A 1260 -36.76 -39.41 36.53
N THR A 1261 -37.23 -38.98 37.71
CA THR A 1261 -38.66 -38.81 37.99
C THR A 1261 -39.29 -37.74 37.09
N GLN A 1262 -38.58 -36.63 36.84
CA GLN A 1262 -39.07 -35.58 35.94
C GLN A 1262 -39.06 -36.03 34.48
N LEU A 1263 -38.02 -36.72 34.01
CA LEU A 1263 -37.95 -37.26 32.64
C LEU A 1263 -39.04 -38.30 32.37
N GLN A 1264 -39.27 -39.23 33.31
CA GLN A 1264 -40.36 -40.21 33.22
C GLN A 1264 -41.74 -39.56 33.18
N LYS A 1265 -41.95 -38.49 33.95
CA LYS A 1265 -43.25 -37.80 34.03
C LYS A 1265 -43.52 -36.87 32.85
N ASN A 1266 -42.50 -36.16 32.37
CA ASN A 1266 -42.66 -35.07 31.42
C ASN A 1266 -42.41 -35.48 29.98
N GLU A 1267 -41.56 -36.48 29.72
CA GLU A 1267 -41.08 -36.81 28.37
C GLU A 1267 -41.42 -38.26 27.95
N LEU A 1268 -41.62 -39.20 28.90
CA LEU A 1268 -42.00 -40.59 28.61
C LEU A 1268 -43.50 -40.89 28.77
N LYS A 1269 -44.31 -39.95 29.28
CA LYS A 1269 -45.77 -40.05 29.30
C LYS A 1269 -46.39 -39.10 28.27
N LYS A 1270 -46.47 -39.55 27.02
CA LYS A 1270 -47.46 -39.13 26.04
C LYS A 1270 -47.83 -40.30 25.16
#